data_AF-A0A3S3PGW9-F1
#
_entry.id   AF-A0A3S3PGW9-F1
#
_cell.length_a   1.000
_cell.length_b   1.000
_cell.length_c   1.000
_cell.angle_alpha   90.00
_cell.angle_beta   90.00
_cell.angle_gamma   90.00
#
_symmetry.space_group_name_H-M   'P 1'
#
loop_
_entity.id
_entity.type
_entity.pdbx_description
1 polymer ?
#
loop_
_entity_poly.entity_id
_entity_poly.type
_entity_poly.pdbx_seq_one_letter_code
_entity_poly.pdbx_strand_id
1 'polypeptide(L)'
;MSDPAQLHLIGVGGSGMLPLALLLKQAGHPVTGSDNLCAPARLAMLQAQGIAVLAGTDPALVRAAECIVASPAIPETHVERRAARRDGIPVKTRAQMLAELISGRRSICVAGSHGKSTVTAMLVQILHAAGPDDFGYMLGASFADPEIVPARLGAPGAPFVTEACEAHGALAQWQPTYAIVTNLDDDHADHYGGLTGLRSAFAAFLSRLPPEGRAVVCGDDPAVVDALGQARCAALTYGFGDGNALRAAPDGSGGATVFLHGNALGLLSLAVPGRHNLLNAMAALGMAMALGIDFRTAAGALAEFRGIARRLQRVSTAGQPRIFDDFAHHPTEIAAALAVLRETTQGRLIAILEPQLHSRVTRMALRFAQALKAADRSFILPVAALGESVQAGNGDAALADACRTEGISCQHVSDMSELLLRLQDDLRDDDTLVVMAGASGAALARRLADALSRPPAPLSAPPPAPSILIGERRALPPDLLALVAGHARRQPTAPAVEMGHRRLSYADLVLRTDDLASALAAAGVSAGDSVGVCLGRTVDRVTAFLAILRLGGVFVPLDPALPEERLRYMLETAGARTVVVNAASPALPDIGLGFVNCGQLPDHDDRPAPLWQAKESAADALAYMIFTSGTTGQPKAVEISRGALANYATAASRHFQITPGARVSQISGFGFDVSVGDMAMTLAAGACLVCPTDLQAVPGPPVGRFIAQARLTHLSLTPSALAIIPQAEHPHLTHVIVAGEACPPALVERWGKGRSFINAYGPTEATVEALFAICAPGQPVTIGKPIDNMGACLMDEPLRLAAPGQEGELCLFGPGLARGYRHQPVLSEQQFPVVDLPGRGPTRIYRTGDRAKAGADGGFVCLGRMDSQLKVNGYRIEPGEVEAALCSLPGVSDAAVSLASSAHAPDRLIAHVVMMAGAPAPDPVDLRARLKQLLPSYMVPAVFLPIPGIPRNANGKRDRRALPVPPHLTQPPKARTTATATEAKLMALIDTEAGTDVVAGTRDSLRDAGIDSLSMANLLFAIEDAFGITLDAGFEAGFDTVEVLALMVDARLEAPHVPSSPDIGDALAAKILPHLATWPGRRLGKAGLVRSLGADRPLPKLFWCFQAGHELAQLSESLDDAVSLFGLRSGHLAVEYTADTLKALGRFYADEITSIAPTGPLFLGGNCQGGLVMREAGLELLRQGRNVALTILMEQGRFFHYPGTTLLLFGAGSYLNPYGHIAAPEQLFRTAYPAGHDVEIIPGAHGHYFRPGNVEALAATILRHIDRHRDGGRAS
;
A
#
# COMPACT_ATOMS: atom_id res chain seq x y z
N MET A 1 14.87 40.65 -12.68
CA MET A 1 14.90 39.87 -13.94
C MET A 1 14.64 40.84 -15.09
N SER A 2 15.46 40.86 -16.16
CA SER A 2 15.35 41.87 -17.24
C SER A 2 14.61 41.39 -18.49
N ASP A 3 14.43 40.07 -18.69
CA ASP A 3 13.71 39.49 -19.83
C ASP A 3 12.55 38.56 -19.39
N PRO A 4 11.41 38.54 -20.11
CA PRO A 4 10.27 37.69 -19.77
C PRO A 4 10.54 36.20 -20.09
N ALA A 5 10.92 35.44 -19.07
CA ALA A 5 11.09 33.97 -19.13
C ALA A 5 9.79 33.20 -18.85
N GLN A 6 9.59 32.04 -19.49
CA GLN A 6 8.47 31.13 -19.21
C GLN A 6 8.66 30.36 -17.90
N LEU A 7 7.75 30.54 -16.94
CA LEU A 7 7.85 30.00 -15.58
C LEU A 7 6.75 28.97 -15.28
N HIS A 8 7.12 27.93 -14.54
CA HIS A 8 6.19 26.92 -14.04
C HIS A 8 6.32 26.74 -12.52
N LEU A 9 5.20 26.91 -11.80
CA LEU A 9 5.13 26.87 -10.34
C LEU A 9 4.53 25.54 -9.86
N ILE A 10 5.27 24.81 -9.02
CA ILE A 10 4.81 23.55 -8.41
C ILE A 10 4.18 23.84 -7.04
N GLY A 11 2.96 23.35 -6.81
CA GLY A 11 2.16 23.65 -5.62
C GLY A 11 1.61 25.08 -5.64
N VAL A 12 1.17 25.53 -6.81
CA VAL A 12 0.81 26.94 -7.08
C VAL A 12 -0.32 27.48 -6.20
N GLY A 13 -1.20 26.62 -5.66
CA GLY A 13 -2.29 27.00 -4.76
C GLY A 13 -1.87 27.26 -3.31
N GLY A 14 -0.59 27.04 -2.96
CA GLY A 14 -0.04 27.32 -1.62
C GLY A 14 -0.07 28.81 -1.25
N SER A 15 -0.17 29.12 0.05
CA SER A 15 -0.39 30.50 0.54
C SER A 15 0.71 31.49 0.17
N GLY A 16 1.95 31.03 0.00
CA GLY A 16 3.06 31.83 -0.52
C GLY A 16 3.32 31.69 -2.02
N MET A 17 2.84 30.64 -2.68
CA MET A 17 3.09 30.40 -4.11
C MET A 17 2.09 31.14 -4.98
N LEU A 18 0.83 31.21 -4.55
CA LEU A 18 -0.23 31.90 -5.26
C LEU A 18 0.03 33.41 -5.39
N PRO A 19 0.38 34.16 -4.33
CA PRO A 19 0.68 35.59 -4.47
C PRO A 19 1.92 35.83 -5.34
N LEU A 20 2.92 34.94 -5.27
CA LEU A 20 4.09 35.02 -6.14
C LEU A 20 3.72 34.84 -7.62
N ALA A 21 2.82 33.91 -7.94
CA ALA A 21 2.31 33.72 -9.30
C ALA A 21 1.68 35.02 -9.85
N LEU A 22 0.90 35.72 -9.02
CA LEU A 22 0.28 37.00 -9.37
C LEU A 22 1.33 38.09 -9.63
N LEU A 23 2.37 38.19 -8.79
CA LEU A 23 3.44 39.17 -8.96
C LEU A 23 4.27 38.91 -10.23
N LEU A 24 4.62 37.65 -10.50
CA LEU A 24 5.34 37.26 -11.70
C LEU A 24 4.54 37.60 -12.97
N LYS A 25 3.22 37.38 -12.92
CA LYS A 25 2.31 37.78 -14.00
C LYS A 25 2.27 39.31 -14.17
N GLN A 26 2.17 40.07 -13.08
CA GLN A 26 2.21 41.54 -13.11
C GLN A 26 3.53 42.10 -13.64
N ALA A 27 4.64 41.37 -13.46
CA ALA A 27 5.95 41.70 -14.01
C ALA A 27 6.12 41.30 -15.50
N GLY A 28 5.10 40.70 -16.13
CA GLY A 28 5.09 40.37 -17.55
C GLY A 28 5.57 38.95 -17.88
N HIS A 29 5.82 38.08 -16.90
CA HIS A 29 6.21 36.70 -17.16
C HIS A 29 5.03 35.81 -17.57
N PRO A 30 5.19 34.91 -18.56
CA PRO A 30 4.28 33.79 -18.78
C PRO A 30 4.36 32.80 -17.61
N VAL A 31 3.25 32.58 -16.91
CA VAL A 31 3.20 31.73 -15.72
C VAL A 31 2.20 30.59 -15.90
N THR A 32 2.65 29.37 -15.63
CA THR A 32 1.79 28.17 -15.47
C THR A 32 2.03 27.55 -14.10
N GLY A 33 1.14 26.66 -13.65
CA GLY A 33 1.39 25.91 -12.43
C GLY A 33 0.66 24.59 -12.34
N SER A 34 1.11 23.75 -11.40
CA SER A 34 0.54 22.45 -11.05
C SER A 34 0.16 22.44 -9.57
N ASP A 35 -1.03 21.95 -9.23
CA ASP A 35 -1.41 21.72 -7.84
C ASP A 35 -2.62 20.77 -7.75
N ASN A 36 -2.39 19.57 -7.21
CA ASN A 36 -3.41 18.53 -7.06
C ASN A 36 -4.42 18.83 -5.93
N LEU A 37 -4.11 19.80 -5.06
CA LEU A 37 -4.86 20.12 -3.85
C LEU A 37 -5.40 21.56 -3.86
N CYS A 38 -5.32 22.25 -5.00
CA CYS A 38 -5.78 23.63 -5.10
C CYS A 38 -7.31 23.70 -4.98
N ALA A 39 -7.79 24.45 -3.98
CA ALA A 39 -9.21 24.66 -3.77
C ALA A 39 -9.85 25.35 -5.00
N PRO A 40 -11.09 24.98 -5.40
CA PRO A 40 -11.75 25.53 -6.59
C PRO A 40 -11.79 27.06 -6.65
N ALA A 41 -11.95 27.74 -5.50
CA ALA A 41 -11.96 29.20 -5.43
C ALA A 41 -10.59 29.83 -5.76
N ARG A 42 -9.48 29.21 -5.32
CA ARG A 42 -8.12 29.67 -5.63
C ARG A 42 -7.77 29.40 -7.09
N LEU A 43 -8.22 28.26 -7.61
CA LEU A 43 -8.09 27.91 -9.02
C LEU A 43 -8.81 28.93 -9.92
N ALA A 44 -10.06 29.27 -9.60
CA ALA A 44 -10.84 30.27 -10.32
C ALA A 44 -10.16 31.66 -10.31
N MET A 45 -9.55 32.06 -9.19
CA MET A 45 -8.82 33.32 -9.10
C MET A 45 -7.57 33.34 -9.99
N LEU A 46 -6.77 32.26 -10.01
CA LEU A 46 -5.60 32.17 -10.88
C LEU A 46 -6.00 32.16 -12.37
N GLN A 47 -7.07 31.45 -12.71
CA GLN A 47 -7.63 31.42 -14.06
C GLN A 47 -8.14 32.79 -14.51
N ALA A 48 -8.82 33.54 -13.63
CA ALA A 48 -9.27 34.91 -13.91
C ALA A 48 -8.11 35.88 -14.19
N GLN A 49 -6.92 35.59 -13.67
CA GLN A 49 -5.68 36.36 -13.92
C GLN A 49 -4.88 35.83 -15.12
N GLY A 50 -5.44 34.89 -15.89
CA GLY A 50 -4.80 34.30 -17.08
C GLY A 50 -3.58 33.46 -16.74
N ILE A 51 -3.58 32.78 -15.59
CA ILE A 51 -2.58 31.81 -15.17
C ILE A 51 -3.20 30.41 -15.30
N ALA A 52 -2.65 29.60 -16.19
CA ALA A 52 -3.12 28.23 -16.39
C ALA A 52 -2.60 27.32 -15.27
N VAL A 53 -3.52 26.62 -14.60
CA VAL A 53 -3.22 25.71 -13.49
C VAL A 53 -3.80 24.34 -13.78
N LEU A 54 -2.97 23.31 -13.67
CA LEU A 54 -3.37 21.91 -13.85
C LEU A 54 -3.68 21.24 -12.50
N ALA A 55 -4.78 20.48 -12.47
CA ALA A 55 -5.04 19.49 -11.43
C ALA A 55 -4.30 18.20 -11.83
N GLY A 56 -3.03 18.10 -11.45
CA GLY A 56 -2.14 17.02 -11.87
C GLY A 56 -0.70 17.49 -12.06
N THR A 57 0.21 16.55 -12.28
CA THR A 57 1.57 16.83 -12.75
C THR A 57 1.66 16.64 -14.26
N ASP A 58 2.30 17.56 -14.97
CA ASP A 58 2.56 17.44 -16.41
C ASP A 58 4.03 17.73 -16.72
N PRO A 59 4.87 16.69 -16.89
CA PRO A 59 6.26 16.85 -17.28
C PRO A 59 6.47 17.60 -18.62
N ALA A 60 5.45 17.72 -19.48
CA ALA A 60 5.55 18.52 -20.70
C ALA A 60 5.59 20.02 -20.42
N LEU A 61 4.84 20.51 -19.43
CA LEU A 61 4.90 21.91 -19.02
C LEU A 61 6.24 22.26 -18.35
N VAL A 62 6.84 21.30 -17.65
CA VAL A 62 8.19 21.44 -17.11
C VAL A 62 9.19 21.64 -18.25
N ARG A 63 9.15 20.81 -19.29
CA ARG A 63 10.03 20.91 -20.47
C ARG A 63 9.86 22.21 -21.26
N ALA A 64 8.67 22.80 -21.22
CA ALA A 64 8.38 24.08 -21.86
C ALA A 64 8.79 25.29 -21.00
N ALA A 65 9.15 25.09 -19.73
CA ALA A 65 9.55 26.16 -18.84
C ALA A 65 11.07 26.39 -18.88
N GLU A 66 11.46 27.66 -18.80
CA GLU A 66 12.86 28.06 -18.67
C GLU A 66 13.34 27.99 -17.21
N CYS A 67 12.42 28.07 -16.25
CA CYS A 67 12.70 27.93 -14.83
C CYS A 67 11.48 27.37 -14.08
N ILE A 68 11.75 26.46 -13.15
CA ILE A 68 10.76 25.95 -12.21
C ILE A 68 10.87 26.69 -10.89
N VAL A 69 9.73 27.05 -10.30
CA VAL A 69 9.67 27.58 -8.95
C VAL A 69 8.94 26.59 -8.06
N ALA A 70 9.62 26.09 -7.04
CA ALA A 70 9.05 25.13 -6.10
C ALA A 70 9.14 25.66 -4.67
N SER A 71 8.14 25.35 -3.85
CA SER A 71 8.26 25.50 -2.41
C SER A 71 9.30 24.50 -1.88
N PRO A 72 10.15 24.88 -0.88
CA PRO A 72 11.05 23.94 -0.21
C PRO A 72 10.36 22.70 0.38
N ALA A 73 9.05 22.80 0.68
CA ALA A 73 8.23 21.70 1.18
C ALA A 73 7.87 20.65 0.10
N ILE A 74 8.05 20.95 -1.19
CA ILE A 74 7.85 19.97 -2.26
C ILE A 74 9.09 19.05 -2.27
N PRO A 75 8.97 17.74 -2.05
CA PRO A 75 10.13 16.86 -1.95
C PRO A 75 10.88 16.78 -3.29
N GLU A 76 12.21 16.57 -3.25
CA GLU A 76 13.04 16.39 -4.45
C GLU A 76 12.57 15.23 -5.34
N THR A 77 11.83 14.27 -4.76
CA THR A 77 11.23 13.11 -5.45
C THR A 77 9.96 13.47 -6.25
N HIS A 78 9.44 14.69 -6.15
CA HIS A 78 8.28 15.14 -6.91
C HIS A 78 8.52 14.98 -8.42
N VAL A 79 7.54 14.43 -9.15
CA VAL A 79 7.67 14.02 -10.56
C VAL A 79 8.18 15.16 -11.45
N GLU A 80 7.65 16.37 -11.26
CA GLU A 80 8.07 17.56 -12.02
C GLU A 80 9.45 18.09 -11.62
N ARG A 81 9.87 17.92 -10.36
CA ARG A 81 11.24 18.27 -9.91
C ARG A 81 12.27 17.30 -10.48
N ARG A 82 11.93 16.01 -10.54
CA ARG A 82 12.74 14.97 -11.21
C ARG A 82 12.84 15.22 -12.71
N ALA A 83 11.74 15.61 -13.36
CA ALA A 83 11.74 15.97 -14.77
C ALA A 83 12.66 17.17 -15.06
N ALA A 84 12.56 18.24 -14.26
CA ALA A 84 13.44 19.40 -14.38
C ALA A 84 14.92 19.02 -14.20
N ARG A 85 15.25 18.17 -13.21
CA ARG A 85 16.63 17.70 -13.01
C ARG A 85 17.14 16.87 -14.18
N ARG A 86 16.33 15.95 -14.69
CA ARG A 86 16.67 15.10 -15.85
C ARG A 86 16.92 15.96 -17.10
N ASP A 87 16.09 16.97 -17.31
CA ASP A 87 16.09 17.79 -18.52
C ASP A 87 16.98 19.05 -18.37
N GLY A 88 17.70 19.19 -17.24
CA GLY A 88 18.64 20.29 -16.98
C GLY A 88 18.01 21.66 -16.72
N ILE A 89 16.72 21.70 -16.37
CA ILE A 89 15.97 22.94 -16.16
C ILE A 89 16.22 23.46 -14.73
N PRO A 90 16.57 24.75 -14.55
CA PRO A 90 16.87 25.30 -13.24
C PRO A 90 15.63 25.33 -12.33
N VAL A 91 15.82 24.96 -11.07
CA VAL A 91 14.78 25.00 -10.02
C VAL A 91 15.16 26.04 -8.98
N LYS A 92 14.29 27.02 -8.77
CA LYS A 92 14.44 28.07 -7.75
C LYS A 92 13.42 27.91 -6.63
N THR A 93 13.80 28.34 -5.43
CA THR A 93 12.87 28.46 -4.30
C THR A 93 12.02 29.72 -4.44
N ARG A 94 10.86 29.73 -3.76
CA ARG A 94 9.99 30.92 -3.64
C ARG A 94 10.75 32.18 -3.21
N ALA A 95 11.63 32.07 -2.21
CA ALA A 95 12.37 33.22 -1.66
C ALA A 95 13.38 33.78 -2.66
N GLN A 96 14.12 32.92 -3.37
CA GLN A 96 15.06 33.34 -4.41
C GLN A 96 14.33 34.07 -5.54
N MET A 97 13.23 33.50 -6.04
CA MET A 97 12.46 34.12 -7.12
C MET A 97 11.88 35.49 -6.72
N LEU A 98 11.33 35.61 -5.51
CA LEU A 98 10.80 36.88 -5.03
C LEU A 98 11.89 37.93 -4.80
N ALA A 99 13.03 37.55 -4.22
CA ALA A 99 14.17 38.45 -4.02
C ALA A 99 14.74 38.98 -5.35
N GLU A 100 14.81 38.13 -6.38
CA GLU A 100 15.21 38.53 -7.74
C GLU A 100 14.18 39.46 -8.41
N LEU A 101 12.88 39.23 -8.14
CA LEU A 101 11.80 40.04 -8.69
C LEU A 101 11.80 41.47 -8.15
N ILE A 102 12.06 41.62 -6.84
CA ILE A 102 12.06 42.93 -6.16
C ILE A 102 13.45 43.53 -6.01
N SER A 103 14.49 42.92 -6.60
CA SER A 103 15.86 43.40 -6.55
C SER A 103 15.95 44.86 -7.06
N GLY A 104 16.64 45.72 -6.32
CA GLY A 104 16.76 47.15 -6.63
C GLY A 104 15.60 48.03 -6.15
N ARG A 105 14.53 47.46 -5.57
CA ARG A 105 13.45 48.21 -4.92
C ARG A 105 13.78 48.50 -3.45
N ARG A 106 13.22 49.58 -2.93
CA ARG A 106 13.22 49.83 -1.47
C ARG A 106 12.35 48.76 -0.81
N SER A 107 12.92 47.88 0.00
CA SER A 107 12.18 46.76 0.58
C SER A 107 12.01 46.92 2.09
N ILE A 108 10.80 46.62 2.57
CA ILE A 108 10.44 46.56 3.99
C ILE A 108 10.21 45.09 4.32
N CYS A 109 11.17 44.48 5.02
CA CYS A 109 11.11 43.06 5.36
C CYS A 109 10.70 42.87 6.81
N VAL A 110 9.65 42.08 7.04
CA VAL A 110 9.20 41.69 8.38
C VAL A 110 9.72 40.29 8.68
N ALA A 111 10.53 40.17 9.72
CA ALA A 111 11.16 38.93 10.16
C ALA A 111 10.92 38.67 11.66
N GLY A 112 11.14 37.44 12.10
CA GLY A 112 10.97 37.00 13.48
C GLY A 112 10.15 35.72 13.55
N SER A 113 10.16 34.97 14.64
CA SER A 113 9.55 33.64 14.66
C SER A 113 8.02 33.63 14.54
N HIS A 114 7.34 34.61 15.15
CA HIS A 114 5.89 34.76 15.15
C HIS A 114 5.46 36.19 14.80
N GLY A 115 4.18 36.38 14.49
CA GLY A 115 3.60 37.72 14.24
C GLY A 115 3.97 38.38 12.91
N LYS A 116 4.94 37.84 12.13
CA LYS A 116 5.40 38.41 10.85
C LYS A 116 4.26 38.77 9.89
N SER A 117 3.38 37.82 9.61
CA SER A 117 2.30 38.00 8.66
C SER A 117 1.28 39.03 9.18
N THR A 118 1.03 39.05 10.50
CA THR A 118 0.12 40.03 11.12
C THR A 118 0.68 41.42 11.03
N VAL A 119 1.95 41.60 11.39
CA VAL A 119 2.65 42.87 11.31
C VAL A 119 2.73 43.36 9.86
N THR A 120 3.01 42.47 8.91
CA THR A 120 3.04 42.79 7.47
C THR A 120 1.68 43.32 7.00
N ALA A 121 0.59 42.63 7.35
CA ALA A 121 -0.75 43.06 6.96
C ALA A 121 -1.20 44.35 7.68
N MET A 122 -0.88 44.50 8.96
CA MET A 122 -1.13 45.73 9.71
C MET A 122 -0.42 46.92 9.05
N LEU A 123 0.85 46.74 8.66
CA LEU A 123 1.60 47.77 7.94
C LEU A 123 0.99 48.07 6.57
N VAL A 124 0.57 47.05 5.80
CA VAL A 124 -0.12 47.25 4.52
C VAL A 124 -1.43 48.03 4.72
N GLN A 125 -2.20 47.76 5.78
CA GLN A 125 -3.42 48.51 6.08
C GLN A 125 -3.12 49.96 6.47
N ILE A 126 -2.07 50.21 7.25
CA ILE A 126 -1.61 51.57 7.57
C ILE A 126 -1.19 52.32 6.29
N LEU A 127 -0.39 51.68 5.42
CA LEU A 127 0.05 52.28 4.16
C LEU A 127 -1.13 52.57 3.24
N HIS A 128 -2.11 51.68 3.19
CA HIS A 128 -3.35 51.90 2.43
C HIS A 128 -4.15 53.10 2.96
N ALA A 129 -4.26 53.24 4.28
CA ALA A 129 -4.98 54.35 4.92
C ALA A 129 -4.24 55.70 4.80
N ALA A 130 -2.91 55.69 4.70
CA ALA A 130 -2.09 56.90 4.64
C ALA A 130 -2.20 57.67 3.31
N GLY A 131 -2.75 57.08 2.25
CA GLY A 131 -3.01 57.75 0.98
C GLY A 131 -2.27 57.15 -0.22
N PRO A 132 -2.32 57.83 -1.39
CA PRO A 132 -2.22 57.21 -2.72
C PRO A 132 -0.80 56.89 -3.22
N ASP A 133 0.23 56.91 -2.37
CA ASP A 133 1.58 56.51 -2.80
C ASP A 133 1.57 55.05 -3.26
N ASP A 134 2.06 54.79 -4.47
CA ASP A 134 2.14 53.44 -5.00
C ASP A 134 3.14 52.63 -4.16
N PHE A 135 2.70 51.48 -3.65
CA PHE A 135 3.53 50.53 -2.91
C PHE A 135 3.23 49.10 -3.36
N GLY A 136 4.28 48.29 -3.37
CA GLY A 136 4.17 46.85 -3.61
C GLY A 136 4.09 46.08 -2.30
N TYR A 137 3.46 44.92 -2.33
CA TYR A 137 3.44 44.02 -1.19
C TYR A 137 3.13 42.57 -1.60
N MET A 138 3.50 41.64 -0.72
CA MET A 138 3.09 40.25 -0.78
C MET A 138 2.69 39.76 0.60
N LEU A 139 1.45 39.32 0.75
CA LEU A 139 0.92 38.74 1.99
C LEU A 139 0.99 37.21 1.92
N GLY A 140 1.64 36.58 2.91
CA GLY A 140 1.81 35.12 2.97
C GLY A 140 0.62 34.37 3.55
N ALA A 141 -0.30 35.08 4.21
CA ALA A 141 -1.51 34.56 4.84
C ALA A 141 -2.77 35.15 4.20
N SER A 142 -3.90 34.43 4.27
CA SER A 142 -5.19 34.93 3.79
C SER A 142 -5.65 36.11 4.63
N PHE A 143 -5.80 37.26 3.99
CA PHE A 143 -6.25 38.49 4.62
C PHE A 143 -7.78 38.51 4.70
N ALA A 144 -8.32 39.01 5.82
CA ALA A 144 -9.76 39.00 6.07
C ALA A 144 -10.52 40.08 5.30
N ASP A 145 -9.83 41.14 4.86
CA ASP A 145 -10.42 42.19 4.03
C ASP A 145 -10.45 41.75 2.56
N PRO A 146 -11.65 41.62 1.95
CA PRO A 146 -11.77 41.23 0.56
C PRO A 146 -11.31 42.32 -0.43
N GLU A 147 -11.16 43.58 0.00
CA GLU A 147 -10.77 44.69 -0.87
C GLU A 147 -9.24 44.74 -1.12
N ILE A 148 -8.44 44.14 -0.22
CA ILE A 148 -6.99 44.07 -0.37
C ILE A 148 -6.61 42.71 -0.95
N VAL A 149 -6.17 42.71 -2.22
CA VAL A 149 -5.68 41.51 -2.90
C VAL A 149 -4.43 40.93 -2.22
N PRO A 150 -4.10 39.62 -2.38
CA PRO A 150 -2.97 39.01 -1.67
C PRO A 150 -1.58 39.53 -2.07
N ALA A 151 -1.45 40.17 -3.23
CA ALA A 151 -0.19 40.67 -3.76
C ALA A 151 -0.41 41.81 -4.77
N ARG A 152 0.48 42.80 -4.73
CA ARG A 152 0.57 43.89 -5.71
C ARG A 152 2.05 44.24 -5.94
N LEU A 153 2.46 44.38 -7.19
CA LEU A 153 3.87 44.66 -7.49
C LEU A 153 4.24 46.14 -7.26
N GLY A 154 3.34 47.06 -7.62
CA GLY A 154 3.59 48.51 -7.58
C GLY A 154 4.68 48.98 -8.55
N ALA A 155 4.79 50.29 -8.73
CA ALA A 155 5.76 50.94 -9.63
C ALA A 155 7.21 50.62 -9.23
N PRO A 156 8.17 50.63 -10.17
CA PRO A 156 9.56 50.28 -9.89
C PRO A 156 10.25 51.05 -8.75
N GLY A 157 9.90 52.33 -8.53
CA GLY A 157 10.46 53.16 -7.44
C GLY A 157 9.72 53.09 -6.10
N ALA A 158 8.61 52.35 -6.07
CA ALA A 158 7.76 52.19 -4.91
C ALA A 158 8.41 51.27 -3.85
N PRO A 159 8.16 51.50 -2.55
CA PRO A 159 8.56 50.56 -1.52
C PRO A 159 7.79 49.23 -1.66
N PHE A 160 8.44 48.12 -1.31
CA PHE A 160 7.86 46.78 -1.37
C PHE A 160 7.84 46.13 0.03
N VAL A 161 6.66 45.77 0.52
CA VAL A 161 6.48 45.16 1.86
C VAL A 161 6.38 43.65 1.73
N THR A 162 7.19 42.91 2.50
CA THR A 162 7.15 41.45 2.46
C THR A 162 7.60 40.78 3.75
N GLU A 163 7.18 39.53 3.92
CA GLU A 163 7.61 38.66 5.00
C GLU A 163 8.94 37.98 4.63
N ALA A 164 9.97 38.21 5.44
CA ALA A 164 11.24 37.51 5.35
C ALA A 164 11.19 36.24 6.22
N CYS A 165 10.83 35.11 5.60
CA CYS A 165 10.70 33.83 6.30
C CYS A 165 12.07 33.22 6.64
N GLU A 166 12.20 32.79 7.88
CA GLU A 166 13.38 32.15 8.47
C GLU A 166 13.40 30.63 8.28
N ALA A 167 12.25 29.99 8.06
CA ALA A 167 12.19 28.55 7.81
C ALA A 167 13.03 28.16 6.58
N HIS A 168 13.70 27.01 6.64
CA HIS A 168 14.57 26.47 5.58
C HIS A 168 15.75 27.39 5.17
N GLY A 169 16.28 28.23 6.06
CA GLY A 169 17.51 29.00 5.76
C GLY A 169 17.32 30.23 4.88
N ALA A 170 16.09 30.69 4.65
CA ALA A 170 15.78 31.66 3.60
C ALA A 170 16.15 33.13 3.91
N LEU A 171 16.57 33.48 5.14
CA LEU A 171 16.95 34.86 5.49
C LEU A 171 18.11 35.41 4.64
N ALA A 172 19.01 34.53 4.19
CA ALA A 172 20.19 34.90 3.41
C ALA A 172 19.87 35.57 2.06
N GLN A 173 18.66 35.37 1.52
CA GLN A 173 18.26 35.89 0.21
C GLN A 173 17.89 37.38 0.22
N TRP A 174 17.62 37.97 1.39
CA TRP A 174 17.04 39.30 1.51
C TRP A 174 18.09 40.40 1.73
N GLN A 175 17.90 41.53 1.03
CA GLN A 175 18.65 42.78 1.21
C GLN A 175 17.67 43.92 1.55
N PRO A 176 17.20 44.02 2.81
CA PRO A 176 16.20 45.00 3.22
C PRO A 176 16.74 46.44 3.25
N THR A 177 15.91 47.40 2.86
CA THR A 177 16.12 48.83 3.19
C THR A 177 15.62 49.13 4.61
N TYR A 178 14.49 48.51 4.98
CA TYR A 178 13.88 48.60 6.29
C TYR A 178 13.59 47.20 6.83
N ALA A 179 13.75 47.01 8.13
CA ALA A 179 13.46 45.72 8.77
C ALA A 179 12.58 45.90 10.01
N ILE A 180 11.62 45.00 10.16
CA ILE A 180 10.91 44.81 11.43
C ILE A 180 11.31 43.44 11.98
N VAL A 181 11.72 43.37 13.23
CA VAL A 181 12.05 42.11 13.92
C VAL A 181 11.14 41.93 15.13
N THR A 182 10.26 40.93 15.06
CA THR A 182 9.19 40.73 16.04
C THR A 182 9.64 39.98 17.30
N ASN A 183 10.23 38.80 17.14
CA ASN A 183 10.73 37.95 18.23
C ASN A 183 11.70 36.89 17.68
N LEU A 184 12.54 36.30 18.54
CA LEU A 184 13.43 35.18 18.20
C LEU A 184 13.27 34.00 19.20
N ASP A 185 12.70 32.89 18.75
CA ASP A 185 12.53 31.66 19.53
C ASP A 185 13.24 30.42 18.91
N ASP A 186 13.02 29.24 19.48
CA ASP A 186 13.68 27.98 19.14
C ASP A 186 13.00 27.18 18.01
N ASP A 187 11.86 27.63 17.47
CA ASP A 187 11.03 26.82 16.56
C ASP A 187 11.72 26.43 15.24
N HIS A 188 12.66 27.27 14.79
CA HIS A 188 13.41 27.12 13.55
C HIS A 188 14.92 26.92 13.74
N ALA A 189 15.36 26.68 14.97
CA ALA A 189 16.77 26.53 15.31
C ALA A 189 17.44 25.39 14.51
N ASP A 190 16.74 24.27 14.28
CA ASP A 190 17.27 23.09 13.57
C ASP A 190 17.70 23.40 12.13
N HIS A 191 17.03 24.36 11.46
CA HIS A 191 17.39 24.77 10.10
C HIS A 191 18.69 25.57 10.02
N TYR A 192 19.20 26.04 11.15
CA TYR A 192 20.42 26.84 11.26
C TYR A 192 21.47 26.18 12.16
N GLY A 193 21.35 24.87 12.45
CA GLY A 193 22.30 24.17 13.31
C GLY A 193 22.22 24.57 14.79
N GLY A 194 21.05 25.01 15.25
CA GLY A 194 20.77 25.40 16.64
C GLY A 194 20.50 26.89 16.83
N LEU A 195 20.16 27.25 18.07
CA LEU A 195 19.75 28.62 18.45
C LEU A 195 20.84 29.66 18.16
N THR A 196 22.11 29.28 18.32
CA THR A 196 23.25 30.14 18.00
C THR A 196 23.29 30.49 16.51
N GLY A 197 23.10 29.50 15.63
CA GLY A 197 23.09 29.74 14.19
C GLY A 197 21.89 30.56 13.74
N LEU A 198 20.71 30.35 14.36
CA LEU A 198 19.54 31.18 14.12
C LEU A 198 19.79 32.65 14.49
N ARG A 199 20.35 32.91 15.69
CA ARG A 199 20.73 34.27 16.12
C ARG A 199 21.75 34.90 15.19
N SER A 200 22.77 34.15 14.77
CA SER A 200 23.76 34.63 13.79
C SER A 200 23.12 34.98 12.44
N ALA A 201 22.12 34.23 11.99
CA ALA A 201 21.41 34.53 10.75
C ALA A 201 20.60 35.85 10.82
N PHE A 202 19.95 36.13 11.96
CA PHE A 202 19.25 37.40 12.21
C PHE A 202 20.21 38.58 12.34
N ALA A 203 21.32 38.42 13.06
CA ALA A 203 22.37 39.44 13.13
C ALA A 203 22.94 39.75 11.74
N ALA A 204 23.20 38.72 10.92
CA ALA A 204 23.64 38.89 9.54
C ALA A 204 22.56 39.59 8.69
N PHE A 205 21.28 39.27 8.87
CA PHE A 205 20.16 39.94 8.19
C PHE A 205 20.09 41.43 8.54
N LEU A 206 20.21 41.79 9.82
CA LEU A 206 20.23 43.19 10.25
C LEU A 206 21.49 43.93 9.79
N SER A 207 22.64 43.25 9.70
CA SER A 207 23.88 43.85 9.20
C SER A 207 23.83 44.25 7.71
N ARG A 208 22.86 43.70 6.95
CA ARG A 208 22.65 44.02 5.53
C ARG A 208 21.85 45.30 5.30
N LEU A 209 21.26 45.90 6.34
CA LEU A 209 20.59 47.19 6.18
C LEU A 209 21.63 48.26 5.84
N PRO A 210 21.33 49.17 4.90
CA PRO A 210 22.21 50.27 4.58
C PRO A 210 22.21 51.30 5.73
N PRO A 211 23.23 52.18 5.84
CA PRO A 211 23.34 53.18 6.92
C PRO A 211 22.10 54.08 7.08
N GLU A 212 21.46 54.43 5.96
CA GLU A 212 20.24 55.23 5.89
C GLU A 212 18.95 54.44 6.15
N GLY A 213 19.05 53.11 6.27
CA GLY A 213 17.94 52.23 6.61
C GLY A 213 17.44 52.42 8.05
N ARG A 214 16.33 51.76 8.39
CA ARG A 214 15.83 51.74 9.77
C ARG A 214 15.38 50.35 10.19
N ALA A 215 15.67 50.00 11.44
CA ALA A 215 15.21 48.78 12.08
C ALA A 215 14.16 49.11 13.16
N VAL A 216 13.08 48.34 13.22
CA VAL A 216 12.09 48.39 14.31
C VAL A 216 12.08 47.03 14.98
N VAL A 217 12.46 46.98 16.25
CA VAL A 217 12.79 45.72 16.93
C VAL A 217 12.11 45.62 18.28
N CYS A 218 11.66 44.43 18.65
CA CYS A 218 11.04 44.19 19.95
C CYS A 218 12.10 44.32 21.05
N GLY A 219 12.03 45.37 21.88
CA GLY A 219 12.99 45.58 22.97
C GLY A 219 12.63 44.80 24.24
N ASP A 220 11.46 44.18 24.29
CA ASP A 220 11.08 43.23 25.34
C ASP A 220 11.71 41.83 25.13
N ASP A 221 12.31 41.57 23.96
CA ASP A 221 12.96 40.30 23.63
C ASP A 221 14.50 40.45 23.66
N PRO A 222 15.19 39.87 24.66
CA PRO A 222 16.64 39.99 24.77
C PRO A 222 17.41 39.44 23.57
N ALA A 223 16.92 38.38 22.92
CA ALA A 223 17.61 37.79 21.77
C ALA A 223 17.54 38.70 20.53
N VAL A 224 16.44 39.45 20.39
CA VAL A 224 16.30 40.50 19.38
C VAL A 224 17.25 41.66 19.67
N VAL A 225 17.32 42.10 20.93
CA VAL A 225 18.22 43.18 21.36
C VAL A 225 19.70 42.80 21.15
N ASP A 226 20.08 41.56 21.42
CA ASP A 226 21.43 41.07 21.15
C ASP A 226 21.77 41.09 19.64
N ALA A 227 20.84 40.65 18.78
CA ALA A 227 21.03 40.66 17.34
C ALA A 227 21.17 42.08 16.76
N LEU A 228 20.56 43.07 17.43
CA LEU A 228 20.66 44.47 17.05
C LEU A 228 22.09 45.02 17.20
N GLY A 229 22.92 44.47 18.08
CA GLY A 229 24.29 44.93 18.31
C GLY A 229 25.19 44.93 17.05
N GLN A 230 24.79 44.21 15.99
CA GLN A 230 25.50 44.17 14.70
C GLN A 230 24.84 45.01 13.59
N ALA A 231 23.71 45.68 13.87
CA ALA A 231 23.06 46.56 12.91
C ALA A 231 23.88 47.85 12.71
N ARG A 232 23.95 48.33 11.46
CA ARG A 232 24.70 49.55 11.09
C ARG A 232 23.82 50.79 10.96
N CYS A 233 22.54 50.69 11.31
CA CYS A 233 21.53 51.72 11.11
C CYS A 233 20.83 52.12 12.42
N ALA A 234 20.05 53.20 12.39
CA ALA A 234 19.22 53.61 13.53
C ALA A 234 18.11 52.57 13.80
N ALA A 235 17.86 52.30 15.07
CA ALA A 235 16.86 51.33 15.50
C ALA A 235 15.89 51.90 16.54
N LEU A 236 14.60 51.58 16.38
CA LEU A 236 13.54 51.90 17.32
C LEU A 236 13.13 50.63 18.08
N THR A 237 13.32 50.63 19.40
CA THR A 237 12.83 49.54 20.26
C THR A 237 11.36 49.74 20.59
N TYR A 238 10.56 48.69 20.48
CA TYR A 238 9.15 48.71 20.87
C TYR A 238 8.82 47.62 21.88
N GLY A 239 7.83 47.88 22.74
CA GLY A 239 7.40 46.91 23.76
C GLY A 239 6.56 47.53 24.87
N PHE A 240 6.41 46.81 25.97
CA PHE A 240 5.72 47.24 27.18
C PHE A 240 6.67 47.78 28.25
N GLY A 241 7.93 47.34 28.23
CA GLY A 241 8.94 47.74 29.21
C GLY A 241 9.28 49.23 29.13
N ASP A 242 9.64 49.81 30.29
CA ASP A 242 10.02 51.24 30.42
C ASP A 242 11.24 51.63 29.57
N GLY A 243 12.09 50.67 29.20
CA GLY A 243 13.29 50.89 28.38
C GLY A 243 13.03 50.99 26.88
N ASN A 244 11.80 50.77 26.41
CA ASN A 244 11.48 50.87 24.99
C ASN A 244 11.26 52.31 24.55
N ALA A 245 11.81 52.67 23.39
CA ALA A 245 11.59 53.97 22.78
C ALA A 245 10.11 54.17 22.41
N LEU A 246 9.47 53.16 21.84
CA LEU A 246 8.03 53.12 21.56
C LEU A 246 7.35 52.17 22.54
N ARG A 247 6.74 52.72 23.58
CA ARG A 247 6.16 51.95 24.68
C ARG A 247 4.64 51.95 24.64
N ALA A 248 4.02 50.80 24.85
CA ALA A 248 2.58 50.70 25.12
C ALA A 248 2.32 50.46 26.61
N ALA A 249 1.39 51.22 27.20
CA ALA A 249 0.83 50.97 28.53
C ALA A 249 -0.63 50.48 28.35
N PRO A 250 -0.89 49.16 28.46
CA PRO A 250 -2.23 48.61 28.28
C PRO A 250 -3.23 49.18 29.29
N ASP A 251 -4.45 49.46 28.85
CA ASP A 251 -5.59 49.64 29.73
C ASP A 251 -6.36 48.32 29.83
N GLY A 252 -7.03 48.09 30.96
CA GLY A 252 -7.80 46.85 31.19
C GLY A 252 -9.00 46.64 30.25
N SER A 253 -9.19 47.51 29.24
CA SER A 253 -10.22 47.42 28.20
C SER A 253 -9.70 46.91 26.86
N GLY A 254 -8.43 46.48 26.78
CA GLY A 254 -7.85 45.89 25.57
C GLY A 254 -7.24 46.91 24.61
N GLY A 255 -7.17 48.19 25.00
CA GLY A 255 -6.41 49.25 24.34
C GLY A 255 -5.09 49.52 25.07
N ALA A 256 -4.31 50.49 24.59
CA ALA A 256 -3.13 50.97 25.28
C ALA A 256 -2.82 52.43 25.00
N THR A 257 -2.31 53.14 26.01
CA THR A 257 -1.70 54.46 25.79
C THR A 257 -0.29 54.25 25.26
N VAL A 258 0.00 54.83 24.09
CA VAL A 258 1.30 54.71 23.42
C VAL A 258 2.18 55.92 23.74
N PHE A 259 3.45 55.67 24.03
CA PHE A 259 4.45 56.68 24.32
C PHE A 259 5.62 56.56 23.36
N LEU A 260 6.17 57.69 22.89
CA LEU A 260 7.44 57.76 22.18
C LEU A 260 8.43 58.57 23.01
N HIS A 261 9.54 57.95 23.41
CA HIS A 261 10.58 58.54 24.27
C HIS A 261 9.98 59.20 25.54
N GLY A 262 8.99 58.53 26.14
CA GLY A 262 8.28 59.00 27.34
C GLY A 262 7.13 59.99 27.10
N ASN A 263 6.95 60.51 25.88
CA ASN A 263 5.85 61.43 25.55
C ASN A 263 4.63 60.65 25.06
N ALA A 264 3.45 60.93 25.63
CA ALA A 264 2.20 60.28 25.22
C ALA A 264 1.80 60.70 23.80
N LEU A 265 1.60 59.73 22.90
CA LEU A 265 1.09 59.94 21.54
C LEU A 265 -0.44 59.87 21.49
N GLY A 266 -1.04 58.99 22.30
CA GLY A 266 -2.50 58.80 22.36
C GLY A 266 -2.90 57.36 22.64
N LEU A 267 -4.19 57.09 22.53
CA LEU A 267 -4.78 55.77 22.73
C LEU A 267 -4.72 54.95 21.43
N LEU A 268 -4.19 53.74 21.51
CA LEU A 268 -4.26 52.71 20.48
C LEU A 268 -5.30 51.67 20.90
N SER A 269 -6.37 51.56 20.11
CA SER A 269 -7.40 50.52 20.27
C SER A 269 -7.34 49.59 19.07
N LEU A 270 -7.54 48.29 19.29
CA LEU A 270 -7.57 47.28 18.23
C LEU A 270 -8.96 46.64 18.15
N ALA A 271 -9.44 46.35 16.95
CA ALA A 271 -10.69 45.58 16.77
C ALA A 271 -10.59 44.16 17.35
N VAL A 272 -9.39 43.57 17.32
CA VAL A 272 -9.08 42.30 17.98
C VAL A 272 -8.12 42.57 19.15
N PRO A 273 -8.63 42.77 20.38
CA PRO A 273 -7.81 43.15 21.52
C PRO A 273 -6.83 42.05 21.90
N GLY A 274 -5.79 42.42 22.64
CA GLY A 274 -4.87 41.47 23.26
C GLY A 274 -3.42 41.85 23.18
N ARG A 275 -2.67 41.45 24.22
CA ARG A 275 -1.27 41.82 24.41
C ARG A 275 -0.37 41.44 23.24
N HIS A 276 -0.58 40.27 22.62
CA HIS A 276 0.21 39.86 21.45
C HIS A 276 -0.12 40.69 20.20
N ASN A 277 -1.40 40.97 19.94
CA ASN A 277 -1.81 41.82 18.82
C ASN A 277 -1.36 43.26 19.01
N LEU A 278 -1.39 43.74 20.25
CA LEU A 278 -0.87 45.06 20.62
C LEU A 278 0.64 45.14 20.37
N LEU A 279 1.40 44.09 20.72
CA LEU A 279 2.83 44.02 20.41
C LEU A 279 3.09 44.04 18.90
N ASN A 280 2.32 43.31 18.09
CA ASN A 280 2.41 43.34 16.63
C ASN A 280 2.03 44.71 16.06
N ALA A 281 0.98 45.33 16.58
CA ALA A 281 0.52 46.67 16.20
C ALA A 281 1.59 47.73 16.49
N MET A 282 2.30 47.60 17.63
CA MET A 282 3.43 48.46 17.99
C MET A 282 4.59 48.33 17.01
N ALA A 283 4.87 47.12 16.51
CA ALA A 283 5.89 46.89 15.48
C ALA A 283 5.53 47.61 14.16
N ALA A 284 4.28 47.44 13.71
CA ALA A 284 3.78 48.09 12.49
C ALA A 284 3.72 49.62 12.64
N LEU A 285 3.27 50.11 13.79
CA LEU A 285 3.23 51.54 14.14
C LEU A 285 4.63 52.16 14.14
N GLY A 286 5.61 51.49 14.77
CA GLY A 286 6.98 51.96 14.78
C GLY A 286 7.57 52.09 13.38
N MET A 287 7.26 51.16 12.47
CA MET A 287 7.69 51.26 11.08
C MET A 287 6.93 52.35 10.32
N ALA A 288 5.63 52.49 10.53
CA ALA A 288 4.85 53.58 9.93
C ALA A 288 5.41 54.96 10.29
N MET A 289 5.76 55.16 11.57
CA MET A 289 6.40 56.40 12.04
C MET A 289 7.80 56.58 11.44
N ALA A 290 8.57 55.50 11.27
CA ALA A 290 9.86 55.52 10.59
C ALA A 290 9.76 55.92 9.10
N LEU A 291 8.60 55.66 8.48
CA LEU A 291 8.25 56.06 7.12
C LEU A 291 7.60 57.45 7.04
N GLY A 292 7.40 58.13 8.18
CA GLY A 292 6.82 59.48 8.24
C GLY A 292 5.29 59.54 8.33
N ILE A 293 4.62 58.42 8.59
CA ILE A 293 3.17 58.36 8.80
C ILE A 293 2.86 58.76 10.25
N ASP A 294 1.90 59.66 10.43
CA ASP A 294 1.55 60.17 11.75
C ASP A 294 0.78 59.13 12.59
N PHE A 295 0.89 59.26 13.92
CA PHE A 295 0.28 58.34 14.87
C PHE A 295 -1.24 58.21 14.71
N ARG A 296 -1.96 59.31 14.42
CA ARG A 296 -3.42 59.30 14.35
C ARG A 296 -3.90 58.48 13.17
N THR A 297 -3.26 58.64 12.01
CA THR A 297 -3.54 57.85 10.81
C THR A 297 -3.24 56.37 11.02
N ALA A 298 -2.05 56.06 11.56
CA ALA A 298 -1.66 54.67 11.82
C ALA A 298 -2.54 53.98 12.88
N ALA A 299 -2.84 54.66 13.99
CA ALA A 299 -3.70 54.14 15.04
C ALA A 299 -5.15 53.94 14.57
N GLY A 300 -5.67 54.85 13.73
CA GLY A 300 -6.99 54.69 13.10
C GLY A 300 -7.06 53.46 12.21
N ALA A 301 -6.06 53.24 11.35
CA ALA A 301 -5.99 52.06 10.49
C ALA A 301 -5.89 50.76 11.30
N LEU A 302 -5.12 50.74 12.38
CA LEU A 302 -4.99 49.60 13.28
C LEU A 302 -6.28 49.32 14.07
N ALA A 303 -7.06 50.35 14.40
CA ALA A 303 -8.35 50.19 15.06
C ALA A 303 -9.38 49.46 14.18
N GLU A 304 -9.26 49.58 12.86
CA GLU A 304 -10.12 48.89 11.89
C GLU A 304 -9.56 47.53 11.43
N PHE A 305 -8.34 47.16 11.85
CA PHE A 305 -7.68 45.93 11.43
C PHE A 305 -8.40 44.68 11.97
N ARG A 306 -8.97 43.87 11.07
CA ARG A 306 -9.80 42.70 11.41
C ARG A 306 -9.03 41.37 11.51
N GLY A 307 -7.70 41.40 11.37
CA GLY A 307 -6.86 40.21 11.48
C GLY A 307 -6.28 39.69 10.16
N ILE A 308 -5.23 38.88 10.27
CA ILE A 308 -4.79 37.93 9.25
C ILE A 308 -5.22 36.53 9.67
N ALA A 309 -5.69 35.72 8.72
CA ALA A 309 -6.33 34.45 9.05
C ALA A 309 -7.47 34.63 10.10
N ARG A 310 -8.09 33.52 10.50
CA ARG A 310 -9.23 33.51 11.42
C ARG A 310 -8.70 33.66 12.85
N ARG A 311 -8.43 34.87 13.35
CA ARG A 311 -8.00 35.10 14.74
C ARG A 311 -9.15 35.65 15.57
N LEU A 312 -9.54 34.95 16.64
CA LEU A 312 -10.64 35.30 17.55
C LEU A 312 -11.90 35.84 16.86
N GLN A 313 -12.31 35.23 15.74
CA GLN A 313 -13.52 35.62 15.02
C GLN A 313 -14.74 35.06 15.72
N ARG A 314 -15.69 35.93 16.06
CA ARG A 314 -16.98 35.48 16.59
C ARG A 314 -17.80 34.84 15.46
N VAL A 315 -18.28 33.61 15.69
CA VAL A 315 -18.89 32.80 14.62
C VAL A 315 -20.42 32.96 14.50
N SER A 316 -21.11 33.45 15.52
CA SER A 316 -22.56 33.72 15.44
C SER A 316 -23.04 34.98 16.17
N THR A 317 -24.13 35.52 15.63
CA THR A 317 -24.85 36.76 15.96
C THR A 317 -26.09 36.47 16.80
N ALA A 318 -26.13 36.99 18.04
CA ALA A 318 -27.24 36.92 19.02
C ALA A 318 -27.52 35.53 19.62
N GLY A 319 -26.84 35.21 20.72
CA GLY A 319 -27.08 34.01 21.54
C GLY A 319 -25.93 33.70 22.50
N GLN A 320 -26.27 33.05 23.61
CA GLN A 320 -25.39 32.42 24.59
C GLN A 320 -25.37 30.90 24.30
N PRO A 321 -24.23 30.19 24.39
CA PRO A 321 -22.87 30.64 24.75
C PRO A 321 -22.10 31.31 23.61
N ARG A 322 -21.03 32.05 23.97
CA ARG A 322 -20.18 32.79 23.00
C ARG A 322 -19.21 31.83 22.32
N ILE A 323 -19.22 31.75 20.98
CA ILE A 323 -18.32 30.88 20.22
C ILE A 323 -17.36 31.72 19.36
N PHE A 324 -16.08 31.50 19.57
CA PHE A 324 -14.97 32.11 18.84
C PHE A 324 -14.23 31.07 18.01
N ASP A 325 -13.77 31.50 16.85
CA ASP A 325 -12.92 30.75 15.94
C ASP A 325 -11.55 31.42 15.84
N ASP A 326 -10.52 30.64 16.12
CA ASP A 326 -9.12 31.06 16.13
C ASP A 326 -8.26 30.02 15.39
N PHE A 327 -7.28 30.48 14.62
CA PHE A 327 -6.26 29.69 13.95
C PHE A 327 -5.01 29.50 14.83
N ALA A 328 -5.12 29.74 16.14
CA ALA A 328 -4.04 29.54 17.08
C ALA A 328 -3.55 28.08 17.07
N HIS A 329 -2.28 27.89 16.73
CA HIS A 329 -1.69 26.57 16.58
C HIS A 329 -0.30 26.47 17.21
N HIS A 330 0.22 27.59 17.73
CA HIS A 330 1.42 27.65 18.57
C HIS A 330 1.05 27.99 20.04
N PRO A 331 1.74 27.44 21.06
CA PRO A 331 1.42 27.69 22.47
C PRO A 331 1.30 29.16 22.85
N THR A 332 2.20 30.02 22.35
CA THR A 332 2.15 31.47 22.63
C THR A 332 0.88 32.12 22.06
N GLU A 333 0.45 31.68 20.88
CA GLU A 333 -0.77 32.16 20.24
C GLU A 333 -2.03 31.71 20.99
N ILE A 334 -2.03 30.46 21.48
CA ILE A 334 -3.11 29.86 22.28
C ILE A 334 -3.22 30.59 23.61
N ALA A 335 -2.10 30.79 24.31
CA ALA A 335 -2.06 31.52 25.58
C ALA A 335 -2.57 32.96 25.42
N ALA A 336 -2.17 33.64 24.34
CA ALA A 336 -2.65 34.98 24.04
C ALA A 336 -4.17 35.02 23.76
N ALA A 337 -4.67 34.08 22.96
CA ALA A 337 -6.11 33.98 22.65
C ALA A 337 -6.94 33.73 23.92
N LEU A 338 -6.49 32.82 24.77
CA LEU A 338 -7.17 32.49 26.02
C LEU A 338 -7.10 33.63 27.04
N ALA A 339 -5.98 34.35 27.14
CA ALA A 339 -5.87 35.51 28.02
C ALA A 339 -6.87 36.62 27.64
N VAL A 340 -6.99 36.91 26.34
CA VAL A 340 -7.95 37.91 25.82
C VAL A 340 -9.38 37.51 26.11
N LEU A 341 -9.73 36.26 25.85
CA LEU A 341 -11.09 35.79 26.13
C LEU A 341 -11.37 35.83 27.63
N ARG A 342 -10.39 35.43 28.46
CA ARG A 342 -10.53 35.46 29.91
C ARG A 342 -10.83 36.85 30.47
N GLU A 343 -10.22 37.91 29.93
CA GLU A 343 -10.50 39.30 30.34
C GLU A 343 -11.94 39.74 30.03
N THR A 344 -12.59 39.08 29.06
CA THR A 344 -13.95 39.44 28.61
C THR A 344 -15.02 38.40 28.95
N THR A 345 -14.65 37.25 29.51
CA THR A 345 -15.54 36.11 29.78
C THR A 345 -16.00 36.16 31.25
N GLN A 346 -17.32 36.11 31.47
CA GLN A 346 -17.91 36.05 32.81
C GLN A 346 -18.12 34.61 33.32
N GLY A 347 -18.39 33.65 32.43
CA GLY A 347 -18.55 32.22 32.74
C GLY A 347 -17.30 31.38 32.52
N ARG A 348 -17.42 30.08 32.20
CA ARG A 348 -16.24 29.24 31.94
C ARG A 348 -15.68 29.49 30.55
N LEU A 349 -14.36 29.50 30.43
CA LEU A 349 -13.65 29.51 29.16
C LEU A 349 -13.28 28.07 28.78
N ILE A 350 -13.87 27.60 27.68
CA ILE A 350 -13.66 26.26 27.13
C ILE A 350 -12.81 26.36 25.87
N ALA A 351 -11.61 25.77 25.92
CA ALA A 351 -10.70 25.70 24.78
C ALA A 351 -10.95 24.41 23.99
N ILE A 352 -11.05 24.50 22.67
CA ILE A 352 -11.09 23.35 21.76
C ILE A 352 -9.86 23.47 20.87
N LEU A 353 -8.91 22.56 21.01
CA LEU A 353 -7.63 22.61 20.29
C LEU A 353 -7.52 21.43 19.32
N GLU A 354 -7.23 21.69 18.06
CA GLU A 354 -6.77 20.70 17.06
C GLU A 354 -5.29 21.00 16.73
N PRO A 355 -4.34 20.32 17.36
CA PRO A 355 -2.93 20.54 17.07
C PRO A 355 -2.60 20.12 15.62
N GLN A 356 -1.63 20.77 14.98
CA GLN A 356 -1.43 20.60 13.53
C GLN A 356 -0.34 19.60 13.12
N LEU A 357 0.72 19.47 13.92
CA LEU A 357 1.93 18.69 13.58
C LEU A 357 2.39 17.89 14.81
N HIS A 358 2.64 16.59 14.64
CA HIS A 358 3.11 15.72 15.71
C HIS A 358 4.48 16.14 16.22
N SER A 359 5.44 16.41 15.33
CA SER A 359 6.81 16.77 15.72
C SER A 359 6.86 18.01 16.63
N ARG A 360 6.08 19.03 16.26
CA ARG A 360 5.98 20.28 17.01
C ARG A 360 5.32 20.03 18.36
N VAL A 361 4.21 19.30 18.38
CA VAL A 361 3.46 19.02 19.60
C VAL A 361 4.28 18.18 20.56
N THR A 362 5.02 17.18 20.07
CA THR A 362 5.94 16.39 20.89
C THR A 362 7.04 17.25 21.50
N ARG A 363 7.71 18.10 20.71
CA ARG A 363 8.78 18.97 21.19
C ARG A 363 8.30 20.02 22.20
N MET A 364 7.06 20.49 22.06
CA MET A 364 6.52 21.61 22.82
C MET A 364 5.38 21.21 23.76
N ALA A 365 5.21 19.93 24.05
CA ALA A 365 4.06 19.39 24.77
C ALA A 365 3.79 20.13 26.09
N LEU A 366 4.84 20.40 26.88
CA LEU A 366 4.75 21.17 28.11
C LEU A 366 4.27 22.60 27.89
N ARG A 367 4.76 23.28 26.85
CA ARG A 367 4.33 24.66 26.52
C ARG A 367 2.87 24.67 26.06
N PHE A 368 2.43 23.69 25.26
CA PHE A 368 1.01 23.54 24.87
C PHE A 368 0.12 23.33 26.09
N ALA A 369 0.51 22.44 27.01
CA ALA A 369 -0.19 22.25 28.26
C ALA A 369 -0.28 23.59 29.03
N GLN A 370 0.85 24.25 29.29
CA GLN A 370 0.88 25.53 30.00
C GLN A 370 0.01 26.61 29.35
N ALA A 371 -0.06 26.67 28.03
CA ALA A 371 -0.92 27.61 27.32
C ALA A 371 -2.41 27.36 27.58
N LEU A 372 -2.84 26.10 27.64
CA LEU A 372 -4.23 25.71 27.91
C LEU A 372 -4.68 25.98 29.35
N LYS A 373 -3.75 26.24 30.28
CA LYS A 373 -4.05 26.53 31.70
C LYS A 373 -4.95 27.75 31.92
N ALA A 374 -4.97 28.68 30.95
CA ALA A 374 -5.84 29.84 31.00
C ALA A 374 -7.32 29.50 30.73
N ALA A 375 -7.64 28.31 30.23
CA ALA A 375 -9.00 27.78 30.08
C ALA A 375 -9.42 26.98 31.31
N ASP A 376 -10.71 27.02 31.66
CA ASP A 376 -11.25 26.20 32.77
C ASP A 376 -11.38 24.73 32.37
N ARG A 377 -11.55 24.49 31.06
CA ARG A 377 -11.62 23.16 30.47
C ARG A 377 -11.08 23.20 29.05
N SER A 378 -10.38 22.14 28.67
CA SER A 378 -9.85 21.99 27.31
C SER A 378 -10.30 20.67 26.68
N PHE A 379 -10.69 20.72 25.42
CA PHE A 379 -10.89 19.54 24.58
C PHE A 379 -9.81 19.51 23.51
N ILE A 380 -9.14 18.37 23.35
CA ILE A 380 -8.04 18.19 22.42
C ILE A 380 -8.48 17.18 21.36
N LEU A 381 -8.63 17.65 20.13
CA LEU A 381 -8.85 16.82 18.94
C LEU A 381 -7.53 16.17 18.51
N PRO A 382 -7.57 15.08 17.71
CA PRO A 382 -6.36 14.42 17.24
C PRO A 382 -5.46 15.39 16.46
N VAL A 383 -4.14 15.21 16.59
CA VAL A 383 -3.18 16.00 15.82
C VAL A 383 -3.44 15.80 14.31
N ALA A 384 -3.64 16.89 13.57
CA ALA A 384 -4.00 16.85 12.14
C ALA A 384 -2.89 16.30 11.21
N ALA A 385 -1.67 16.15 11.73
CA ALA A 385 -0.52 15.49 11.09
C ALA A 385 -0.24 15.96 9.64
N LEU A 386 -0.25 17.28 9.39
CA LEU A 386 -0.17 17.91 8.05
C LEU A 386 1.06 17.48 7.20
N GLY A 387 1.03 16.29 6.62
CA GLY A 387 2.11 15.73 5.79
C GLY A 387 3.31 15.18 6.56
N GLU A 388 3.21 15.00 7.89
CA GLU A 388 4.29 14.39 8.67
C GLU A 388 4.30 12.86 8.54
N SER A 389 5.50 12.31 8.35
CA SER A 389 5.71 10.86 8.33
C SER A 389 5.60 10.25 9.73
N VAL A 390 5.47 8.92 9.80
CA VAL A 390 5.33 8.14 11.06
C VAL A 390 6.48 8.35 12.05
N GLN A 391 7.63 8.87 11.61
CA GLN A 391 8.82 9.13 12.44
C GLN A 391 8.77 10.45 13.24
N ALA A 392 7.75 11.29 13.06
CA ALA A 392 7.65 12.61 13.68
C ALA A 392 7.36 12.62 15.20
N GLY A 393 7.27 11.44 15.85
CA GLY A 393 6.87 11.31 17.25
C GLY A 393 5.34 11.26 17.42
N ASN A 394 4.87 10.93 18.63
CA ASN A 394 3.44 10.88 18.94
C ASN A 394 3.02 12.15 19.70
N GLY A 395 2.68 13.19 18.94
CA GLY A 395 2.20 14.47 19.48
C GLY A 395 1.00 14.32 20.43
N ASP A 396 0.02 13.46 20.10
CA ASP A 396 -1.15 13.25 20.94
C ASP A 396 -0.78 12.69 22.32
N ALA A 397 0.09 11.67 22.34
CA ALA A 397 0.55 11.05 23.58
C ALA A 397 1.40 12.02 24.42
N ALA A 398 2.30 12.77 23.78
CA ALA A 398 3.17 13.73 24.45
C ALA A 398 2.37 14.87 25.09
N LEU A 399 1.38 15.43 24.37
CA LEU A 399 0.51 16.47 24.91
C LEU A 399 -0.39 15.93 26.03
N ALA A 400 -0.95 14.73 25.88
CA ALA A 400 -1.73 14.09 26.92
C ALA A 400 -0.93 13.91 28.21
N ASP A 401 0.35 13.51 28.10
CA ASP A 401 1.25 13.34 29.23
C ASP A 401 1.63 14.66 29.90
N ALA A 402 1.92 15.68 29.09
CA ALA A 402 2.20 17.02 29.58
C ALA A 402 1.00 17.63 30.33
N CYS A 403 -0.22 17.48 29.80
CA CYS A 403 -1.41 17.97 30.48
C CYS A 403 -1.71 17.22 31.78
N ARG A 404 -1.45 15.90 31.84
CA ARG A 404 -1.55 15.13 33.11
C ARG A 404 -0.53 15.62 34.13
N THR A 405 0.71 15.85 33.70
CA THR A 405 1.81 16.32 34.55
C THR A 405 1.53 17.71 35.13
N GLU A 406 0.98 18.62 34.31
CA GLU A 406 0.61 19.97 34.73
C GLU A 406 -0.73 20.05 35.48
N GLY A 407 -1.44 18.93 35.65
CA GLY A 407 -2.73 18.87 36.34
C GLY A 407 -3.85 19.62 35.61
N ILE A 408 -3.79 19.70 34.28
CA ILE A 408 -4.72 20.50 33.47
C ILE A 408 -5.95 19.66 33.13
N SER A 409 -7.13 20.25 33.35
CA SER A 409 -8.42 19.68 32.96
C SER A 409 -8.57 19.66 31.43
N CYS A 410 -7.99 18.63 30.82
CA CYS A 410 -8.03 18.38 29.39
C CYS A 410 -8.70 17.04 29.10
N GLN A 411 -9.46 16.98 28.01
CA GLN A 411 -10.07 15.74 27.52
C GLN A 411 -9.72 15.56 26.05
N HIS A 412 -9.05 14.46 25.74
CA HIS A 412 -8.86 14.05 24.36
C HIS A 412 -10.17 13.49 23.83
N VAL A 413 -10.58 13.98 22.66
CA VAL A 413 -11.78 13.54 21.95
C VAL A 413 -11.35 12.97 20.61
N SER A 414 -11.96 11.87 20.20
CA SER A 414 -11.63 11.17 18.97
C SER A 414 -12.09 11.93 17.72
N ASP A 415 -13.22 12.61 17.81
CA ASP A 415 -13.79 13.39 16.71
C ASP A 415 -14.78 14.46 17.17
N MET A 416 -15.44 15.07 16.18
CA MET A 416 -16.49 16.07 16.37
C MET A 416 -17.74 15.57 17.07
N SER A 417 -18.14 14.33 16.83
CA SER A 417 -19.36 13.76 17.39
C SER A 417 -19.19 13.58 18.89
N GLU A 418 -18.02 13.07 19.32
CA GLU A 418 -17.68 12.96 20.74
C GLU A 418 -17.56 14.34 21.41
N LEU A 419 -16.93 15.30 20.74
CA LEU A 419 -16.84 16.68 21.24
C LEU A 419 -18.23 17.30 21.46
N LEU A 420 -19.14 17.13 20.50
CA LEU A 420 -20.51 17.64 20.58
C LEU A 420 -21.29 17.01 21.72
N LEU A 421 -21.22 15.69 21.88
CA LEU A 421 -21.88 14.98 22.99
C LEU A 421 -21.38 15.50 24.34
N ARG A 422 -20.07 15.64 24.51
CA ARG A 422 -19.46 16.11 25.76
C ARG A 422 -19.77 17.59 26.05
N LEU A 423 -19.88 18.42 25.02
CA LEU A 423 -20.27 19.82 25.18
C LEU A 423 -21.77 19.92 25.51
N GLN A 424 -22.65 19.19 24.83
CA GLN A 424 -24.10 19.26 25.07
C GLN A 424 -24.51 18.95 26.52
N ASP A 425 -23.81 18.02 27.18
CA ASP A 425 -24.10 17.65 28.57
C ASP A 425 -23.49 18.60 29.62
N ASP A 426 -22.50 19.42 29.23
CA ASP A 426 -21.73 20.26 30.16
C ASP A 426 -21.91 21.76 29.93
N LEU A 427 -22.39 22.22 28.77
CA LEU A 427 -22.36 23.63 28.40
C LEU A 427 -23.39 24.49 29.15
N ARG A 428 -22.98 25.68 29.57
CA ARG A 428 -23.82 26.69 30.23
C ARG A 428 -23.96 27.92 29.34
N ASP A 429 -25.05 28.66 29.54
CA ASP A 429 -25.35 29.86 28.76
C ASP A 429 -24.24 30.94 28.87
N ASP A 430 -23.60 31.07 30.03
CA ASP A 430 -22.52 32.04 30.26
C ASP A 430 -21.13 31.57 29.79
N ASP A 431 -21.00 30.34 29.28
CA ASP A 431 -19.73 29.82 28.80
C ASP A 431 -19.24 30.54 27.52
N THR A 432 -17.92 30.58 27.37
CA THR A 432 -17.24 31.05 26.17
C THR A 432 -16.40 29.92 25.60
N LEU A 433 -16.64 29.55 24.35
CA LEU A 433 -15.88 28.53 23.63
C LEU A 433 -14.95 29.21 22.65
N VAL A 434 -13.72 28.69 22.55
CA VAL A 434 -12.79 29.05 21.47
C VAL A 434 -12.30 27.81 20.76
N VAL A 435 -12.50 27.79 19.46
CA VAL A 435 -12.02 26.74 18.56
C VAL A 435 -10.68 27.19 17.99
N MET A 436 -9.62 26.47 18.32
CA MET A 436 -8.24 26.70 17.90
C MET A 436 -7.81 25.57 16.98
N ALA A 437 -8.07 25.72 15.68
CA ALA A 437 -7.92 24.64 14.70
C ALA A 437 -7.45 25.13 13.32
N GLY A 438 -6.92 24.18 12.54
CA GLY A 438 -6.35 24.35 11.21
C GLY A 438 -7.38 24.78 10.16
N ALA A 439 -7.19 24.46 8.88
CA ALA A 439 -8.08 24.92 7.79
C ALA A 439 -9.58 24.61 8.01
N SER A 440 -9.90 23.59 8.82
CA SER A 440 -11.24 23.14 9.22
C SER A 440 -11.91 24.00 10.31
N GLY A 441 -11.16 24.82 11.05
CA GLY A 441 -11.61 25.50 12.28
C GLY A 441 -12.90 26.33 12.15
N ALA A 442 -13.09 27.00 11.02
CA ALA A 442 -14.24 27.88 10.81
C ALA A 442 -15.53 27.07 10.59
N ALA A 443 -15.40 26.00 9.80
CA ALA A 443 -16.48 25.05 9.57
C ALA A 443 -16.81 24.30 10.87
N LEU A 444 -15.76 23.95 11.63
CA LEU A 444 -15.84 23.36 12.95
C LEU A 444 -16.62 24.25 13.94
N ALA A 445 -16.23 25.51 14.08
CA ALA A 445 -16.90 26.46 14.97
C ALA A 445 -18.34 26.78 14.52
N ARG A 446 -18.61 26.85 13.20
CA ARG A 446 -19.98 27.02 12.67
C ARG A 446 -20.84 25.80 12.94
N ARG A 447 -20.31 24.59 12.75
CA ARG A 447 -21.02 23.34 13.04
C ARG A 447 -21.33 23.20 14.53
N LEU A 448 -20.39 23.61 15.39
CA LEU A 448 -20.63 23.70 16.84
C LEU A 448 -21.75 24.69 17.15
N ALA A 449 -21.73 25.90 16.56
CA ALA A 449 -22.79 26.89 16.73
C ALA A 449 -24.15 26.36 16.24
N ASP A 450 -24.21 25.73 15.07
CA ASP A 450 -25.44 25.16 14.50
C ASP A 450 -25.98 23.99 15.32
N ALA A 451 -25.10 23.14 15.85
CA ALA A 451 -25.47 21.98 16.65
C ALA A 451 -25.96 22.36 18.05
N LEU A 452 -25.36 23.40 18.66
CA LEU A 452 -25.77 23.94 19.96
C LEU A 452 -27.03 24.82 19.87
N SER A 453 -27.35 25.35 18.68
CA SER A 453 -28.57 26.13 18.45
C SER A 453 -29.83 25.27 18.22
N ARG A 454 -29.71 23.94 18.22
CA ARG A 454 -30.83 23.00 18.03
C ARG A 454 -31.15 22.31 19.37
N PRO A 455 -32.41 22.26 19.82
CA PRO A 455 -32.77 21.47 21.00
C PRO A 455 -32.51 19.98 20.74
N PRO A 456 -32.05 19.21 21.75
CA PRO A 456 -31.71 17.81 21.57
C PRO A 456 -32.97 16.98 21.27
N ALA A 457 -32.86 16.05 20.31
CA ALA A 457 -33.81 14.96 20.20
C ALA A 457 -33.55 13.97 21.36
N PRO A 458 -34.57 13.50 22.08
CA PRO A 458 -34.36 12.59 23.19
C PRO A 458 -33.88 11.23 22.68
N LEU A 459 -32.66 10.84 23.03
CA LEU A 459 -32.23 9.45 22.98
C LEU A 459 -32.80 8.74 24.21
N SER A 460 -33.86 7.96 23.99
CA SER A 460 -34.24 6.93 24.95
C SER A 460 -33.10 5.89 25.01
N ALA A 461 -32.72 5.47 26.22
CA ALA A 461 -31.80 4.36 26.38
C ALA A 461 -32.35 3.15 25.60
N PRO A 462 -31.57 2.52 24.71
CA PRO A 462 -32.04 1.33 24.02
C PRO A 462 -32.33 0.24 25.07
N PRO A 463 -33.40 -0.56 24.88
CA PRO A 463 -33.62 -1.74 25.71
C PRO A 463 -32.37 -2.64 25.67
N PRO A 464 -32.10 -3.44 26.73
CA PRO A 464 -30.93 -4.28 26.78
C PRO A 464 -30.87 -5.17 25.52
N ALA A 465 -29.76 -5.08 24.79
CA ALA A 465 -29.60 -5.73 23.50
C ALA A 465 -29.77 -7.25 23.63
N PRO A 466 -30.50 -7.90 22.71
CA PRO A 466 -30.82 -9.31 22.82
C PRO A 466 -29.58 -10.19 22.63
N SER A 467 -29.44 -11.23 23.44
CA SER A 467 -28.37 -12.24 23.35
C SER A 467 -28.52 -13.19 22.15
N ILE A 468 -29.54 -13.00 21.32
CA ILE A 468 -29.78 -13.73 20.06
C ILE A 468 -30.04 -12.72 18.95
N LEU A 469 -29.28 -12.81 17.87
CA LEU A 469 -29.49 -12.08 16.63
C LEU A 469 -29.79 -13.07 15.51
N ILE A 470 -30.69 -12.70 14.62
CA ILE A 470 -31.13 -13.54 13.50
C ILE A 470 -31.08 -12.66 12.25
N GLY A 471 -30.42 -13.17 11.21
CA GLY A 471 -30.40 -12.53 9.90
C GLY A 471 -31.77 -12.58 9.23
N GLU A 472 -31.91 -11.88 8.12
CA GLU A 472 -33.16 -11.84 7.38
C GLU A 472 -33.52 -13.26 6.90
N ARG A 473 -34.75 -13.72 7.19
CA ARG A 473 -35.24 -14.99 6.66
C ARG A 473 -35.62 -14.81 5.19
N ARG A 474 -34.97 -15.55 4.32
CA ARG A 474 -35.25 -15.57 2.88
C ARG A 474 -35.47 -17.01 2.41
N ALA A 475 -36.12 -17.15 1.25
CA ALA A 475 -36.15 -18.45 0.58
C ALA A 475 -34.72 -18.95 0.34
N LEU A 476 -34.48 -20.24 0.56
CA LEU A 476 -33.17 -20.81 0.29
C LEU A 476 -32.84 -20.65 -1.20
N PRO A 477 -31.63 -20.13 -1.52
CA PRO A 477 -31.27 -19.87 -2.90
C PRO A 477 -31.04 -21.18 -3.68
N PRO A 478 -31.14 -21.14 -5.02
CA PRO A 478 -30.75 -22.26 -5.84
C PRO A 478 -29.24 -22.51 -5.74
N ASP A 479 -28.81 -23.70 -6.15
CA ASP A 479 -27.41 -24.09 -6.20
C ASP A 479 -26.53 -23.12 -7.01
N LEU A 480 -25.25 -22.97 -6.61
CA LEU A 480 -24.30 -22.08 -7.28
C LEU A 480 -24.20 -22.34 -8.79
N LEU A 481 -24.25 -23.60 -9.24
CA LEU A 481 -24.21 -23.94 -10.67
C LEU A 481 -25.43 -23.40 -11.42
N ALA A 482 -26.61 -23.41 -10.78
CA ALA A 482 -27.82 -22.87 -11.38
C ALA A 482 -27.74 -21.34 -11.52
N LEU A 483 -27.13 -20.65 -10.55
CA LEU A 483 -26.86 -19.21 -10.63
C LEU A 483 -25.90 -18.89 -11.79
N VAL A 484 -24.78 -19.61 -11.88
CA VAL A 484 -23.79 -19.46 -12.96
C VAL A 484 -24.40 -19.75 -14.33
N ALA A 485 -25.17 -20.83 -14.46
CA ALA A 485 -25.90 -21.15 -15.69
C ALA A 485 -26.92 -20.08 -16.08
N GLY A 486 -27.53 -19.42 -15.08
CA GLY A 486 -28.41 -18.26 -15.30
C GLY A 486 -27.66 -17.07 -15.91
N HIS A 487 -26.47 -16.76 -15.39
CA HIS A 487 -25.64 -15.67 -15.91
C HIS A 487 -25.07 -15.97 -17.29
N ALA A 488 -24.55 -17.18 -17.52
CA ALA A 488 -24.05 -17.59 -18.83
C ALA A 488 -25.11 -17.52 -19.93
N ARG A 489 -26.40 -17.76 -19.62
CA ARG A 489 -27.50 -17.58 -20.56
C ARG A 489 -27.84 -16.11 -20.83
N ARG A 490 -27.78 -15.26 -19.80
CA ARG A 490 -28.16 -13.83 -19.93
C ARG A 490 -27.05 -12.96 -20.49
N GLN A 491 -25.80 -13.25 -20.14
CA GLN A 491 -24.62 -12.44 -20.45
C GLN A 491 -23.42 -13.36 -20.78
N PRO A 492 -23.49 -14.15 -21.87
CA PRO A 492 -22.47 -15.15 -22.20
C PRO A 492 -21.07 -14.56 -22.36
N THR A 493 -20.96 -13.34 -22.90
CA THR A 493 -19.68 -12.66 -23.17
C THR A 493 -19.15 -11.82 -22.00
N ALA A 494 -19.90 -11.72 -20.90
CA ALA A 494 -19.46 -10.99 -19.71
C ALA A 494 -18.25 -11.71 -19.07
N PRO A 495 -17.27 -10.96 -18.54
CA PRO A 495 -16.12 -11.55 -17.87
C PRO A 495 -16.55 -12.28 -16.59
N ALA A 496 -16.19 -13.54 -16.45
CA ALA A 496 -16.44 -14.32 -15.23
C ALA A 496 -15.17 -14.42 -14.37
N VAL A 497 -14.02 -14.68 -14.99
CA VAL A 497 -12.73 -14.75 -14.28
C VAL A 497 -11.59 -14.20 -15.14
N GLU A 498 -10.69 -13.45 -14.51
CA GLU A 498 -9.54 -12.81 -15.14
C GLU A 498 -8.26 -13.02 -14.33
N MET A 499 -7.14 -13.25 -15.00
CA MET A 499 -5.80 -13.23 -14.44
C MET A 499 -4.81 -12.72 -15.48
N GLY A 500 -4.25 -11.52 -15.26
CA GLY A 500 -3.38 -10.88 -16.24
C GLY A 500 -4.07 -10.72 -17.60
N HIS A 501 -3.50 -11.32 -18.64
CA HIS A 501 -4.06 -11.29 -20.00
C HIS A 501 -5.07 -12.43 -20.28
N ARG A 502 -5.19 -13.41 -19.37
CA ARG A 502 -6.13 -14.54 -19.55
C ARG A 502 -7.47 -14.19 -18.93
N ARG A 503 -8.52 -14.27 -19.73
CA ARG A 503 -9.90 -13.96 -19.34
C ARG A 503 -10.81 -15.07 -19.83
N LEU A 504 -11.70 -15.55 -18.97
CA LEU A 504 -12.81 -16.42 -19.36
C LEU A 504 -14.11 -15.63 -19.22
N SER A 505 -14.89 -15.58 -20.29
CA SER A 505 -16.28 -15.15 -20.20
C SER A 505 -17.13 -16.20 -19.47
N TYR A 506 -18.37 -15.87 -19.11
CA TYR A 506 -19.28 -16.85 -18.53
C TYR A 506 -19.54 -18.04 -19.46
N ALA A 507 -19.59 -17.83 -20.78
CA ALA A 507 -19.69 -18.92 -21.76
C ALA A 507 -18.44 -19.81 -21.76
N ASP A 508 -17.24 -19.20 -21.79
CA ASP A 508 -15.97 -19.93 -21.78
C ASP A 508 -15.79 -20.73 -20.49
N LEU A 509 -16.17 -20.13 -19.36
CA LEU A 509 -16.12 -20.79 -18.05
C LEU A 509 -17.02 -22.02 -18.02
N VAL A 510 -18.24 -21.93 -18.56
CA VAL A 510 -19.18 -23.05 -18.67
C VAL A 510 -18.62 -24.16 -19.57
N LEU A 511 -18.08 -23.81 -20.74
CA LEU A 511 -17.46 -24.76 -21.68
C LEU A 511 -16.29 -25.50 -21.04
N ARG A 512 -15.35 -24.75 -20.47
CA ARG A 512 -14.13 -25.31 -19.86
C ARG A 512 -14.47 -26.16 -18.63
N THR A 513 -15.52 -25.79 -17.90
CA THR A 513 -16.03 -26.56 -16.76
C THR A 513 -16.62 -27.90 -17.21
N ASP A 514 -17.37 -27.92 -18.31
CA ASP A 514 -17.99 -29.15 -18.85
C ASP A 514 -16.93 -30.13 -19.39
N ASP A 515 -15.90 -29.59 -20.03
CA ASP A 515 -14.74 -30.35 -20.49
C ASP A 515 -13.94 -30.95 -19.34
N LEU A 516 -13.64 -30.15 -18.32
CA LEU A 516 -12.93 -30.64 -17.14
C LEU A 516 -13.77 -31.67 -16.38
N ALA A 517 -15.08 -31.48 -16.26
CA ALA A 517 -15.99 -32.45 -15.68
C ALA A 517 -15.98 -33.76 -16.49
N SER A 518 -15.98 -33.68 -17.82
CA SER A 518 -15.90 -34.86 -18.68
C SER A 518 -14.56 -35.60 -18.53
N ALA A 519 -13.44 -34.86 -18.45
CA ALA A 519 -12.12 -35.44 -18.21
C ALA A 519 -12.02 -36.12 -16.84
N LEU A 520 -12.57 -35.49 -15.79
CA LEU A 520 -12.63 -36.06 -14.45
C LEU A 520 -13.49 -37.33 -14.42
N ALA A 521 -14.64 -37.33 -15.10
CA ALA A 521 -15.48 -38.52 -15.22
C ALA A 521 -14.77 -39.66 -15.98
N ALA A 522 -14.05 -39.34 -17.06
CA ALA A 522 -13.24 -40.32 -17.79
C ALA A 522 -12.08 -40.88 -16.93
N ALA A 523 -11.56 -40.09 -16.00
CA ALA A 523 -10.59 -40.51 -14.99
C ALA A 523 -11.23 -41.28 -13.81
N GLY A 524 -12.52 -41.59 -13.86
CA GLY A 524 -13.23 -42.42 -12.88
C GLY A 524 -13.88 -41.67 -11.71
N VAL A 525 -13.90 -40.33 -11.73
CA VAL A 525 -14.53 -39.53 -10.67
C VAL A 525 -16.06 -39.60 -10.77
N SER A 526 -16.72 -39.88 -9.65
CA SER A 526 -18.18 -39.97 -9.51
C SER A 526 -18.72 -38.97 -8.47
N ALA A 527 -20.05 -38.83 -8.41
CA ALA A 527 -20.70 -37.97 -7.42
C ALA A 527 -20.39 -38.45 -5.98
N GLY A 528 -20.04 -37.52 -5.09
CA GLY A 528 -19.61 -37.78 -3.72
C GLY A 528 -18.11 -38.01 -3.55
N ASP A 529 -17.37 -38.27 -4.64
CA ASP A 529 -15.91 -38.44 -4.56
C ASP A 529 -15.20 -37.13 -4.25
N SER A 530 -14.16 -37.20 -3.44
CA SER A 530 -13.30 -36.05 -3.15
C SER A 530 -12.22 -35.91 -4.22
N VAL A 531 -12.09 -34.70 -4.75
CA VAL A 531 -11.10 -34.39 -5.80
C VAL A 531 -10.17 -33.31 -5.30
N GLY A 532 -8.88 -33.64 -5.24
CA GLY A 532 -7.84 -32.68 -4.92
C GLY A 532 -7.65 -31.69 -6.06
N VAL A 533 -7.38 -30.44 -5.75
CA VAL A 533 -6.97 -29.44 -6.76
C VAL A 533 -5.67 -28.84 -6.29
N CYS A 534 -4.57 -29.12 -6.99
CA CYS A 534 -3.25 -28.60 -6.66
C CYS A 534 -2.75 -27.71 -7.79
N LEU A 535 -3.21 -26.46 -7.78
CA LEU A 535 -2.92 -25.46 -8.81
C LEU A 535 -2.36 -24.20 -8.17
N GLY A 536 -1.32 -23.61 -8.76
CA GLY A 536 -0.91 -22.22 -8.50
C GLY A 536 -2.01 -21.21 -8.86
N ARG A 537 -1.77 -19.90 -8.75
CA ARG A 537 -2.78 -18.91 -9.16
C ARG A 537 -3.06 -19.05 -10.66
N THR A 538 -4.29 -19.38 -11.01
CA THR A 538 -4.78 -19.51 -12.39
C THR A 538 -6.30 -19.43 -12.42
N VAL A 539 -6.85 -18.96 -13.54
CA VAL A 539 -8.29 -19.02 -13.84
C VAL A 539 -8.84 -20.45 -13.76
N ASP A 540 -7.99 -21.46 -13.99
CA ASP A 540 -8.38 -22.88 -13.96
C ASP A 540 -8.79 -23.36 -12.55
N ARG A 541 -8.43 -22.64 -11.47
CA ARG A 541 -8.92 -22.95 -10.11
C ARG A 541 -10.45 -22.85 -10.05
N VAL A 542 -11.00 -21.81 -10.67
CA VAL A 542 -12.45 -21.56 -10.72
C VAL A 542 -13.13 -22.64 -11.57
N THR A 543 -12.52 -22.99 -12.71
CA THR A 543 -13.01 -24.07 -13.57
C THR A 543 -13.02 -25.41 -12.84
N ALA A 544 -11.95 -25.76 -12.12
CA ALA A 544 -11.85 -26.99 -11.34
C ALA A 544 -12.91 -27.06 -10.25
N PHE A 545 -13.10 -25.97 -9.51
CA PHE A 545 -14.15 -25.86 -8.50
C PHE A 545 -15.54 -26.15 -9.08
N LEU A 546 -15.92 -25.46 -10.15
CA LEU A 546 -17.23 -25.67 -10.78
C LEU A 546 -17.36 -27.06 -11.42
N ALA A 547 -16.30 -27.62 -12.00
CA ALA A 547 -16.32 -28.92 -12.66
C ALA A 547 -16.56 -30.06 -11.66
N ILE A 548 -15.90 -29.99 -10.51
CA ILE A 548 -16.08 -30.95 -9.42
C ILE A 548 -17.51 -30.83 -8.87
N LEU A 549 -17.99 -29.60 -8.63
CA LEU A 549 -19.38 -29.39 -8.23
C LEU A 549 -20.38 -29.91 -9.29
N ARG A 550 -20.05 -29.79 -10.58
CA ARG A 550 -20.90 -30.21 -11.71
C ARG A 550 -21.00 -31.73 -11.85
N LEU A 551 -19.96 -32.45 -11.44
CA LEU A 551 -19.97 -33.91 -11.26
C LEU A 551 -20.67 -34.36 -9.96
N GLY A 552 -20.94 -33.43 -9.05
CA GLY A 552 -21.42 -33.74 -7.71
C GLY A 552 -20.31 -34.25 -6.78
N GLY A 553 -19.04 -34.04 -7.12
CA GLY A 553 -17.90 -34.34 -6.28
C GLY A 553 -17.66 -33.28 -5.20
N VAL A 554 -16.67 -33.54 -4.34
CA VAL A 554 -16.27 -32.68 -3.21
C VAL A 554 -14.93 -32.04 -3.52
N PHE A 555 -14.92 -30.72 -3.61
CA PHE A 555 -13.73 -29.94 -3.89
C PHE A 555 -12.78 -29.89 -2.69
N VAL A 556 -11.50 -30.24 -2.89
CA VAL A 556 -10.46 -30.18 -1.86
C VAL A 556 -9.29 -29.33 -2.38
N PRO A 557 -9.17 -28.05 -1.98
CA PRO A 557 -8.06 -27.22 -2.41
C PRO A 557 -6.78 -27.64 -1.70
N LEU A 558 -5.72 -27.83 -2.48
CA LEU A 558 -4.38 -28.19 -2.03
C LEU A 558 -3.43 -27.06 -2.42
N ASP A 559 -2.88 -26.39 -1.41
CA ASP A 559 -1.87 -25.34 -1.66
C ASP A 559 -0.55 -26.00 -2.12
N PRO A 560 -0.05 -25.67 -3.33
CA PRO A 560 1.21 -26.19 -3.85
C PRO A 560 2.43 -25.96 -2.96
N ALA A 561 2.39 -24.97 -2.07
CA ALA A 561 3.48 -24.65 -1.15
C ALA A 561 3.50 -25.53 0.11
N LEU A 562 2.51 -26.41 0.31
CA LEU A 562 2.48 -27.30 1.48
C LEU A 562 3.50 -28.43 1.34
N PRO A 563 4.14 -28.85 2.45
CA PRO A 563 5.02 -30.01 2.46
C PRO A 563 4.31 -31.27 1.97
N GLU A 564 5.06 -32.17 1.33
CA GLU A 564 4.52 -33.42 0.77
C GLU A 564 3.75 -34.23 1.83
N GLU A 565 4.28 -34.38 3.04
CA GLU A 565 3.62 -35.13 4.12
C GLU A 565 2.27 -34.52 4.52
N ARG A 566 2.17 -33.19 4.50
CA ARG A 566 0.92 -32.47 4.77
C ARG A 566 -0.10 -32.71 3.66
N LEU A 567 0.33 -32.65 2.41
CA LEU A 567 -0.50 -32.95 1.25
C LEU A 567 -0.97 -34.41 1.29
N ARG A 568 -0.10 -35.35 1.65
CA ARG A 568 -0.42 -36.77 1.83
C ARG A 568 -1.53 -36.95 2.86
N TYR A 569 -1.36 -36.39 4.07
CA TYR A 569 -2.37 -36.46 5.12
C TYR A 569 -3.72 -35.89 4.68
N MET A 570 -3.73 -34.73 4.00
CA MET A 570 -4.95 -34.11 3.49
C MET A 570 -5.64 -34.99 2.45
N LEU A 571 -4.88 -35.53 1.48
CA LEU A 571 -5.40 -36.42 0.45
C LEU A 571 -6.00 -37.70 1.05
N GLU A 572 -5.30 -38.34 1.99
CA GLU A 572 -5.76 -39.54 2.67
C GLU A 572 -7.01 -39.28 3.52
N THR A 573 -7.02 -38.20 4.31
CA THR A 573 -8.15 -37.84 5.18
C THR A 573 -9.38 -37.46 4.37
N ALA A 574 -9.20 -36.76 3.24
CA ALA A 574 -10.30 -36.46 2.32
C ALA A 574 -10.77 -37.72 1.56
N GLY A 575 -9.92 -38.74 1.43
CA GLY A 575 -10.15 -39.87 0.55
C GLY A 575 -10.03 -39.51 -0.93
N ALA A 576 -9.23 -38.49 -1.27
CA ALA A 576 -9.04 -38.03 -2.63
C ALA A 576 -8.04 -38.90 -3.38
N ARG A 577 -8.49 -39.57 -4.45
CA ARG A 577 -7.66 -40.43 -5.32
C ARG A 577 -7.30 -39.79 -6.65
N THR A 578 -7.99 -38.70 -7.03
CA THR A 578 -7.75 -37.95 -8.26
C THR A 578 -7.43 -36.50 -7.92
N VAL A 579 -6.42 -35.94 -8.58
CA VAL A 579 -5.98 -34.56 -8.40
C VAL A 579 -5.97 -33.81 -9.72
N VAL A 580 -6.57 -32.62 -9.74
CA VAL A 580 -6.45 -31.67 -10.85
C VAL A 580 -5.14 -30.90 -10.73
N VAL A 581 -4.34 -30.95 -11.78
CA VAL A 581 -2.98 -30.38 -11.86
C VAL A 581 -2.77 -29.63 -13.17
N ASN A 582 -1.64 -28.93 -13.30
CA ASN A 582 -1.12 -28.44 -14.57
C ASN A 582 0.42 -28.55 -14.59
N ALA A 583 1.06 -28.12 -15.68
CA ALA A 583 2.51 -28.21 -15.84
C ALA A 583 3.32 -27.41 -14.78
N ALA A 584 2.69 -26.48 -14.07
CA ALA A 584 3.30 -25.71 -12.99
C ALA A 584 3.01 -26.29 -11.59
N SER A 585 2.24 -27.37 -11.49
CA SER A 585 2.00 -28.08 -10.23
C SER A 585 3.29 -28.74 -9.72
N PRO A 586 3.53 -28.75 -8.40
CA PRO A 586 4.67 -29.44 -7.81
C PRO A 586 4.51 -30.96 -7.91
N ALA A 587 5.59 -31.69 -7.62
CA ALA A 587 5.51 -33.11 -7.36
C ALA A 587 4.54 -33.36 -6.18
N LEU A 588 3.73 -34.40 -6.31
CA LEU A 588 2.73 -34.79 -5.31
C LEU A 588 3.08 -36.14 -4.71
N PRO A 589 2.61 -36.44 -3.48
CA PRO A 589 2.92 -37.70 -2.82
C PRO A 589 2.61 -38.90 -3.70
N ASP A 590 3.55 -39.85 -3.79
CA ASP A 590 3.34 -41.09 -4.55
C ASP A 590 2.49 -42.09 -3.76
N ILE A 591 1.19 -41.81 -3.72
CA ILE A 591 0.15 -42.63 -3.05
C ILE A 591 -0.84 -43.22 -4.05
N GLY A 592 -0.41 -43.42 -5.30
CA GLY A 592 -1.25 -43.94 -6.38
C GLY A 592 -2.33 -42.96 -6.86
N LEU A 593 -1.99 -41.67 -6.95
CA LEU A 593 -2.92 -40.62 -7.40
C LEU A 593 -3.12 -40.68 -8.92
N GLY A 594 -4.38 -40.52 -9.36
CA GLY A 594 -4.72 -40.17 -10.73
C GLY A 594 -4.57 -38.65 -10.95
N PHE A 595 -4.01 -38.26 -12.09
CA PHE A 595 -3.85 -36.84 -12.44
C PHE A 595 -4.74 -36.47 -13.62
N VAL A 596 -5.49 -35.39 -13.47
CA VAL A 596 -6.19 -34.73 -14.59
C VAL A 596 -5.53 -33.38 -14.82
N ASN A 597 -4.82 -33.25 -15.95
CA ASN A 597 -4.14 -32.01 -16.29
C ASN A 597 -5.13 -31.03 -16.97
N CYS A 598 -5.58 -30.01 -16.23
CA CYS A 598 -6.52 -29.02 -16.74
C CYS A 598 -5.93 -28.07 -17.80
N GLY A 599 -4.60 -28.05 -17.96
CA GLY A 599 -3.89 -27.34 -19.02
C GLY A 599 -4.01 -28.01 -20.39
N GLN A 600 -4.50 -29.25 -20.46
CA GLN A 600 -4.69 -29.99 -21.73
C GLN A 600 -6.09 -29.83 -22.32
N LEU A 601 -7.01 -29.20 -21.59
CA LEU A 601 -8.34 -28.95 -22.11
C LEU A 601 -8.23 -27.97 -23.27
N PRO A 602 -8.86 -28.26 -24.42
CA PRO A 602 -8.77 -27.40 -25.60
C PRO A 602 -9.27 -26.00 -25.26
N ASP A 603 -8.62 -24.99 -25.81
CA ASP A 603 -9.19 -23.65 -25.86
C ASP A 603 -10.27 -23.66 -26.95
N HIS A 604 -11.48 -23.22 -26.61
CA HIS A 604 -12.64 -23.28 -27.50
C HIS A 604 -12.78 -21.97 -28.25
N ASP A 605 -12.45 -21.97 -29.53
CA ASP A 605 -12.94 -20.95 -30.45
C ASP A 605 -14.21 -21.53 -31.13
N ASP A 606 -15.32 -20.80 -31.04
CA ASP A 606 -16.59 -21.00 -31.78
C ASP A 606 -17.55 -22.15 -31.36
N ARG A 607 -17.31 -22.93 -30.30
CA ARG A 607 -18.32 -23.89 -29.77
C ARG A 607 -19.37 -23.17 -28.90
N PRO A 608 -20.68 -23.35 -29.13
CA PRO A 608 -21.69 -22.78 -28.24
C PRO A 608 -21.63 -23.45 -26.86
N ALA A 609 -21.66 -22.63 -25.80
CA ALA A 609 -21.67 -23.14 -24.44
C ALA A 609 -22.87 -24.08 -24.19
N PRO A 610 -22.65 -25.25 -23.57
CA PRO A 610 -23.75 -26.15 -23.26
C PRO A 610 -24.75 -25.46 -22.34
N LEU A 611 -26.04 -25.64 -22.62
CA LEU A 611 -27.08 -25.21 -21.71
C LEU A 611 -27.07 -26.15 -20.50
N TRP A 612 -26.44 -25.71 -19.42
CA TRP A 612 -26.55 -26.40 -18.13
C TRP A 612 -28.00 -26.41 -17.68
N GLN A 613 -28.64 -27.58 -17.81
CA GLN A 613 -29.84 -27.88 -17.06
C GLN A 613 -29.40 -28.17 -15.64
N ALA A 614 -29.76 -27.29 -14.71
CA ALA A 614 -29.46 -27.49 -13.31
C ALA A 614 -30.14 -28.79 -12.85
N LYS A 615 -29.34 -29.84 -12.58
CA LYS A 615 -29.83 -30.96 -11.79
C LYS A 615 -29.94 -30.46 -10.36
N GLU A 616 -31.10 -30.64 -9.73
CA GLU A 616 -31.24 -30.41 -8.30
C GLU A 616 -30.26 -31.35 -7.58
N SER A 617 -29.20 -30.77 -7.05
CA SER A 617 -28.32 -31.45 -6.11
C SER A 617 -28.95 -31.33 -4.73
N ALA A 618 -28.93 -32.39 -3.95
CA ALA A 618 -29.41 -32.34 -2.57
C ALA A 618 -28.66 -31.23 -1.81
N ALA A 619 -29.38 -30.37 -1.09
CA ALA A 619 -28.78 -29.28 -0.32
C ALA A 619 -27.72 -29.78 0.68
N ASP A 620 -27.90 -31.00 1.19
CA ASP A 620 -26.99 -31.67 2.13
C ASP A 620 -25.79 -32.38 1.47
N ALA A 621 -25.74 -32.43 0.13
CA ALA A 621 -24.56 -32.91 -0.58
C ALA A 621 -23.36 -32.00 -0.25
N LEU A 622 -22.16 -32.59 -0.15
CA LEU A 622 -20.95 -31.81 0.11
C LEU A 622 -20.55 -30.99 -1.12
N ALA A 623 -20.13 -29.76 -0.89
CA ALA A 623 -19.53 -28.90 -1.88
C ALA A 623 -18.00 -28.97 -1.81
N TYR A 624 -17.45 -28.82 -0.60
CA TYR A 624 -16.01 -28.78 -0.40
C TYR A 624 -15.58 -29.22 1.00
N MET A 625 -14.29 -29.49 1.14
CA MET A 625 -13.61 -29.66 2.43
C MET A 625 -12.43 -28.71 2.55
N ILE A 626 -12.40 -27.94 3.65
CA ILE A 626 -11.26 -27.09 4.02
C ILE A 626 -10.62 -27.67 5.27
N PHE A 627 -9.28 -27.79 5.25
CA PHE A 627 -8.51 -28.27 6.38
C PHE A 627 -8.11 -27.11 7.28
N THR A 628 -8.37 -27.25 8.57
CA THR A 628 -7.98 -26.27 9.60
C THR A 628 -7.12 -26.93 10.67
N SER A 629 -6.27 -26.16 11.34
CA SER A 629 -5.42 -26.63 12.45
C SER A 629 -6.28 -27.28 13.55
N GLY A 630 -5.82 -28.40 14.11
CA GLY A 630 -6.56 -29.16 15.13
C GLY A 630 -5.93 -29.07 16.52
N THR A 631 -6.75 -29.06 17.56
CA THR A 631 -6.32 -29.01 18.96
C THR A 631 -5.54 -30.25 19.42
N THR A 632 -5.66 -31.36 18.68
CA THR A 632 -4.93 -32.62 18.89
C THR A 632 -3.58 -32.67 18.14
N GLY A 633 -3.23 -31.61 17.40
CA GLY A 633 -2.00 -31.50 16.62
C GLY A 633 -2.09 -32.03 15.18
N GLN A 634 -3.25 -32.51 14.73
CA GLN A 634 -3.50 -32.94 13.36
C GLN A 634 -4.63 -32.11 12.72
N PRO A 635 -4.57 -31.78 11.43
CA PRO A 635 -5.60 -30.98 10.76
C PRO A 635 -6.95 -31.67 10.72
N LYS A 636 -8.01 -30.88 10.90
CA LYS A 636 -9.40 -31.34 10.77
C LYS A 636 -9.99 -30.84 9.46
N ALA A 637 -10.59 -31.76 8.70
CA ALA A 637 -11.33 -31.42 7.48
C ALA A 637 -12.76 -31.04 7.81
N VAL A 638 -13.13 -29.79 7.52
CA VAL A 638 -14.48 -29.25 7.72
C VAL A 638 -15.33 -29.53 6.49
N GLU A 639 -16.45 -30.22 6.66
CA GLU A 639 -17.33 -30.63 5.57
C GLU A 639 -18.47 -29.61 5.35
N ILE A 640 -18.43 -28.89 4.23
CA ILE A 640 -19.40 -27.85 3.88
C ILE A 640 -20.35 -28.34 2.79
N SER A 641 -21.65 -28.13 2.99
CA SER A 641 -22.69 -28.54 2.06
C SER A 641 -22.92 -27.52 0.93
N ARG A 642 -23.55 -27.98 -0.15
CA ARG A 642 -23.94 -27.12 -1.27
C ARG A 642 -24.97 -26.08 -0.86
N GLY A 643 -25.92 -26.46 0.00
CA GLY A 643 -26.91 -25.53 0.55
C GLY A 643 -26.27 -24.42 1.39
N ALA A 644 -25.30 -24.76 2.23
CA ALA A 644 -24.54 -23.80 3.03
C ALA A 644 -23.78 -22.81 2.14
N LEU A 645 -23.08 -23.32 1.12
CA LEU A 645 -22.35 -22.52 0.13
C LEU A 645 -23.29 -21.60 -0.66
N ALA A 646 -24.42 -22.10 -1.15
CA ALA A 646 -25.38 -21.31 -1.91
C ALA A 646 -26.01 -20.19 -1.06
N ASN A 647 -26.32 -20.49 0.21
CA ASN A 647 -26.79 -19.50 1.17
C ASN A 647 -25.77 -18.38 1.36
N TYR A 648 -24.52 -18.74 1.66
CA TYR A 648 -23.42 -17.77 1.79
C TYR A 648 -23.26 -16.92 0.52
N ALA A 649 -23.12 -17.57 -0.64
CA ALA A 649 -22.87 -16.91 -1.91
C ALA A 649 -23.92 -15.84 -2.22
N THR A 650 -25.21 -16.15 -2.03
CA THR A 650 -26.31 -15.22 -2.29
C THR A 650 -26.38 -14.11 -1.25
N ALA A 651 -26.21 -14.44 0.03
CA ALA A 651 -26.27 -13.48 1.12
C ALA A 651 -25.11 -12.49 1.07
N ALA A 652 -23.87 -12.97 0.90
CA ALA A 652 -22.67 -12.16 0.77
C ALA A 652 -22.74 -11.25 -0.46
N SER A 653 -23.13 -11.78 -1.63
CA SER A 653 -23.33 -10.96 -2.84
C SER A 653 -24.26 -9.78 -2.60
N ARG A 654 -25.36 -10.01 -1.87
CA ARG A 654 -26.36 -8.99 -1.58
C ARG A 654 -25.86 -7.96 -0.58
N HIS A 655 -25.33 -8.41 0.56
CA HIS A 655 -24.91 -7.53 1.66
C HIS A 655 -23.64 -6.75 1.32
N PHE A 656 -22.75 -7.34 0.52
CA PHE A 656 -21.52 -6.69 0.07
C PHE A 656 -21.70 -5.93 -1.25
N GLN A 657 -22.94 -5.85 -1.76
CA GLN A 657 -23.32 -5.10 -2.96
C GLN A 657 -22.55 -5.49 -4.23
N ILE A 658 -22.25 -6.79 -4.35
CA ILE A 658 -21.60 -7.34 -5.54
C ILE A 658 -22.66 -7.40 -6.66
N THR A 659 -22.41 -6.66 -7.74
CA THR A 659 -23.28 -6.57 -8.91
C THR A 659 -22.59 -7.16 -10.14
N PRO A 660 -23.30 -7.46 -11.25
CA PRO A 660 -22.66 -8.00 -12.45
C PRO A 660 -21.51 -7.15 -13.04
N GLY A 661 -21.46 -5.85 -12.74
CA GLY A 661 -20.36 -4.97 -13.13
C GLY A 661 -19.16 -4.97 -12.17
N ALA A 662 -19.26 -5.68 -11.05
CA ALA A 662 -18.22 -5.72 -10.04
C ALA A 662 -17.00 -6.53 -10.50
N ARG A 663 -15.85 -6.09 -10.04
CA ARG A 663 -14.54 -6.73 -10.16
C ARG A 663 -14.04 -7.02 -8.75
N VAL A 664 -14.06 -8.29 -8.38
CA VAL A 664 -13.81 -8.79 -7.02
C VAL A 664 -12.45 -9.48 -6.98
N SER A 665 -11.60 -9.14 -6.01
CA SER A 665 -10.27 -9.74 -5.88
C SER A 665 -10.32 -11.18 -5.37
N GLN A 666 -9.45 -12.05 -5.88
CA GLN A 666 -9.15 -13.37 -5.29
C GLN A 666 -7.72 -13.41 -4.74
N ILE A 667 -7.46 -12.75 -3.60
CA ILE A 667 -6.12 -12.65 -3.00
C ILE A 667 -5.86 -13.78 -2.01
N SER A 668 -6.89 -14.24 -1.30
CA SER A 668 -6.81 -15.26 -0.24
C SER A 668 -6.05 -16.52 -0.67
N GLY A 669 -5.30 -17.11 0.28
CA GLY A 669 -4.58 -18.37 0.07
C GLY A 669 -5.54 -19.49 -0.31
N PHE A 670 -5.09 -20.42 -1.17
CA PHE A 670 -6.00 -21.40 -1.78
C PHE A 670 -6.58 -22.40 -0.77
N GLY A 671 -5.84 -22.72 0.29
CA GLY A 671 -6.32 -23.56 1.39
C GLY A 671 -7.29 -22.87 2.36
N PHE A 672 -7.60 -21.58 2.16
CA PHE A 672 -8.58 -20.86 2.98
C PHE A 672 -9.96 -20.89 2.35
N ASP A 673 -10.98 -21.04 3.19
CA ASP A 673 -12.38 -20.97 2.80
C ASP A 673 -12.79 -19.62 2.22
N VAL A 674 -12.15 -18.51 2.61
CA VAL A 674 -12.33 -17.19 1.98
C VAL A 674 -12.08 -17.25 0.47
N SER A 675 -11.13 -18.06 0.00
CA SER A 675 -10.89 -18.22 -1.45
C SER A 675 -12.08 -18.87 -2.17
N VAL A 676 -12.79 -19.79 -1.50
CA VAL A 676 -14.04 -20.39 -1.97
C VAL A 676 -15.18 -19.39 -1.88
N GLY A 677 -15.21 -18.60 -0.81
CA GLY A 677 -16.15 -17.50 -0.62
C GLY A 677 -16.08 -16.48 -1.75
N ASP A 678 -14.88 -15.96 -2.04
CA ASP A 678 -14.59 -15.03 -3.12
C ASP A 678 -15.12 -15.57 -4.47
N MET A 679 -14.84 -16.85 -4.79
CA MET A 679 -15.38 -17.50 -5.99
C MET A 679 -16.91 -17.54 -5.98
N ALA A 680 -17.50 -17.99 -4.88
CA ALA A 680 -18.92 -18.26 -4.81
C ALA A 680 -19.76 -16.98 -4.85
N MET A 681 -19.43 -15.96 -4.04
CA MET A 681 -20.15 -14.69 -4.03
C MET A 681 -20.02 -13.96 -5.37
N THR A 682 -18.83 -13.95 -5.97
CA THR A 682 -18.61 -13.27 -7.25
C THR A 682 -19.41 -13.92 -8.37
N LEU A 683 -19.34 -15.25 -8.47
CA LEU A 683 -20.03 -15.99 -9.53
C LEU A 683 -21.55 -16.01 -9.36
N ALA A 684 -22.05 -16.05 -8.12
CA ALA A 684 -23.47 -15.92 -7.81
C ALA A 684 -24.03 -14.56 -8.24
N ALA A 685 -23.24 -13.48 -8.13
CA ALA A 685 -23.62 -12.13 -8.52
C ALA A 685 -23.58 -11.87 -10.04
N GLY A 686 -22.94 -12.74 -10.83
CA GLY A 686 -22.70 -12.46 -12.25
C GLY A 686 -21.49 -11.55 -12.50
N ALA A 687 -20.64 -11.39 -11.49
CA ALA A 687 -19.51 -10.47 -11.47
C ALA A 687 -18.20 -11.12 -11.98
N CYS A 688 -17.15 -10.32 -12.15
CA CYS A 688 -15.84 -10.79 -12.56
C CYS A 688 -14.92 -11.04 -11.36
N LEU A 689 -14.42 -12.26 -11.22
CA LEU A 689 -13.39 -12.63 -10.26
C LEU A 689 -12.00 -12.34 -10.83
N VAL A 690 -11.22 -11.50 -10.16
CA VAL A 690 -9.91 -11.06 -10.64
C VAL A 690 -8.82 -11.64 -9.76
N CYS A 691 -8.00 -12.51 -10.36
CA CYS A 691 -6.89 -13.17 -9.70
C CYS A 691 -5.58 -12.38 -9.93
N PRO A 692 -4.80 -12.08 -8.88
CA PRO A 692 -3.46 -11.56 -9.04
C PRO A 692 -2.51 -12.66 -9.55
N THR A 693 -1.42 -12.25 -10.20
CA THR A 693 -0.21 -13.10 -10.33
C THR A 693 0.43 -13.32 -8.96
N ASP A 694 1.35 -14.29 -8.84
CA ASP A 694 2.03 -14.55 -7.56
C ASP A 694 2.78 -13.31 -7.04
N LEU A 695 3.44 -12.55 -7.94
CA LEU A 695 4.09 -11.29 -7.61
C LEU A 695 3.09 -10.21 -7.16
N GLN A 696 1.95 -10.11 -7.82
CA GLN A 696 0.89 -9.15 -7.48
C GLN A 696 0.16 -9.50 -6.18
N ALA A 697 0.17 -10.77 -5.78
CA ALA A 697 -0.47 -11.25 -4.57
C ALA A 697 0.35 -10.99 -3.30
N VAL A 698 1.61 -10.57 -3.44
CA VAL A 698 2.48 -10.22 -2.32
C VAL A 698 1.91 -8.97 -1.63
N PRO A 699 1.49 -9.07 -0.35
CA PRO A 699 0.95 -7.94 0.40
C PRO A 699 1.86 -6.71 0.33
N GLY A 700 1.30 -5.49 0.34
CA GLY A 700 2.10 -4.27 0.25
C GLY A 700 2.00 -3.54 -1.10
N PRO A 701 3.07 -2.90 -1.60
CA PRO A 701 3.07 -2.18 -2.87
C PRO A 701 2.57 -3.01 -4.08
N PRO A 702 2.90 -4.32 -4.22
CA PRO A 702 2.42 -5.12 -5.34
C PRO A 702 0.89 -5.26 -5.38
N VAL A 703 0.23 -5.52 -4.24
CA VAL A 703 -1.23 -5.54 -4.16
C VAL A 703 -1.82 -4.16 -4.44
N GLY A 704 -1.18 -3.07 -3.97
CA GLY A 704 -1.57 -1.70 -4.32
C GLY A 704 -1.59 -1.45 -5.83
N ARG A 705 -0.53 -1.89 -6.54
CA ARG A 705 -0.47 -1.84 -8.02
C ARG A 705 -1.52 -2.71 -8.66
N PHE A 706 -1.75 -3.91 -8.14
CA PHE A 706 -2.79 -4.81 -8.63
C PHE A 706 -4.20 -4.19 -8.52
N ILE A 707 -4.53 -3.57 -7.38
CA ILE A 707 -5.81 -2.84 -7.19
C ILE A 707 -6.00 -1.80 -8.29
N ALA A 708 -4.97 -1.01 -8.57
CA ALA A 708 -5.02 0.04 -9.58
C ALA A 708 -5.10 -0.52 -11.01
N GLN A 709 -4.18 -1.42 -11.39
CA GLN A 709 -4.08 -2.01 -12.72
C GLN A 709 -5.33 -2.81 -13.10
N ALA A 710 -5.82 -3.62 -12.17
CA ALA A 710 -6.98 -4.46 -12.41
C ALA A 710 -8.31 -3.73 -12.20
N ARG A 711 -8.28 -2.45 -11.82
CA ARG A 711 -9.44 -1.59 -11.53
C ARG A 711 -10.44 -2.30 -10.61
N LEU A 712 -9.93 -2.84 -9.50
CA LEU A 712 -10.77 -3.57 -8.56
C LEU A 712 -11.85 -2.66 -7.99
N THR A 713 -13.05 -3.23 -7.83
CA THR A 713 -14.19 -2.57 -7.17
C THR A 713 -14.40 -3.08 -5.76
N HIS A 714 -14.14 -4.37 -5.54
CA HIS A 714 -14.25 -5.05 -4.26
C HIS A 714 -12.91 -5.70 -3.96
N LEU A 715 -12.32 -5.32 -2.83
CA LEU A 715 -11.07 -5.85 -2.33
C LEU A 715 -11.34 -6.70 -1.09
N SER A 716 -11.00 -7.98 -1.13
CA SER A 716 -11.20 -9.00 -0.10
C SER A 716 -9.85 -9.52 0.38
N LEU A 717 -9.53 -9.34 1.67
CA LEU A 717 -8.26 -9.73 2.31
C LEU A 717 -8.34 -9.62 3.84
N THR A 718 -7.26 -9.97 4.54
CA THR A 718 -7.17 -9.82 5.99
C THR A 718 -6.79 -8.39 6.41
N PRO A 719 -7.17 -7.93 7.62
CA PRO A 719 -6.72 -6.66 8.18
C PRO A 719 -5.20 -6.45 8.10
N SER A 720 -4.40 -7.46 8.46
CA SER A 720 -2.93 -7.38 8.39
C SER A 720 -2.40 -7.15 6.97
N ALA A 721 -2.96 -7.86 5.99
CA ALA A 721 -2.56 -7.67 4.59
C ALA A 721 -2.95 -6.27 4.07
N LEU A 722 -4.10 -5.75 4.50
CA LEU A 722 -4.55 -4.40 4.15
C LEU A 722 -3.68 -3.31 4.77
N ALA A 723 -3.19 -3.52 5.99
CA ALA A 723 -2.40 -2.53 6.74
C ALA A 723 -1.12 -2.13 6.02
N ILE A 724 -0.46 -3.08 5.37
CA ILE A 724 0.86 -2.87 4.75
C ILE A 724 0.80 -2.40 3.29
N ILE A 725 -0.37 -2.40 2.66
CA ILE A 725 -0.54 -1.82 1.32
C ILE A 725 -0.30 -0.30 1.42
N PRO A 726 0.60 0.33 0.64
CA PRO A 726 0.84 1.78 0.67
C PRO A 726 -0.38 2.61 0.31
N GLN A 727 -0.43 3.86 0.80
CA GLN A 727 -1.55 4.74 0.49
C GLN A 727 -1.42 5.26 -0.95
N ALA A 728 -2.43 4.95 -1.77
CA ALA A 728 -2.57 5.42 -3.14
C ALA A 728 -4.05 5.70 -3.43
N GLU A 729 -4.33 6.52 -4.45
CA GLU A 729 -5.70 6.70 -4.92
C GLU A 729 -6.14 5.49 -5.74
N HIS A 730 -7.19 4.81 -5.26
CA HIS A 730 -7.86 3.72 -5.97
C HIS A 730 -9.30 4.16 -6.29
N PRO A 731 -9.52 4.93 -7.37
CA PRO A 731 -10.81 5.56 -7.66
C PRO A 731 -11.91 4.56 -8.04
N HIS A 732 -11.53 3.36 -8.52
CA HIS A 732 -12.48 2.30 -8.85
C HIS A 732 -12.87 1.45 -7.65
N LEU A 733 -12.11 1.50 -6.56
CA LEU A 733 -12.32 0.67 -5.38
C LEU A 733 -13.43 1.28 -4.53
N THR A 734 -14.59 0.62 -4.49
CA THR A 734 -15.80 1.09 -3.78
C THR A 734 -16.06 0.30 -2.51
N HIS A 735 -15.59 -0.95 -2.43
CA HIS A 735 -15.81 -1.84 -1.30
C HIS A 735 -14.50 -2.47 -0.83
N VAL A 736 -14.28 -2.48 0.48
CA VAL A 736 -13.18 -3.18 1.13
C VAL A 736 -13.78 -4.14 2.13
N ILE A 737 -13.56 -5.43 1.93
CA ILE A 737 -14.04 -6.53 2.78
C ILE A 737 -12.82 -7.07 3.54
N VAL A 738 -12.87 -6.98 4.86
CA VAL A 738 -11.86 -7.57 5.73
C VAL A 738 -12.46 -8.67 6.59
N ALA A 739 -11.74 -9.78 6.71
CA ALA A 739 -12.15 -10.92 7.52
C ALA A 739 -10.94 -11.66 8.10
N GLY A 740 -11.19 -12.60 9.01
CA GLY A 740 -10.19 -13.50 9.57
C GLY A 740 -9.50 -12.99 10.84
N GLU A 741 -9.34 -11.68 11.02
CA GLU A 741 -8.68 -11.06 12.19
C GLU A 741 -9.53 -9.94 12.82
N ALA A 742 -9.14 -9.49 14.02
CA ALA A 742 -9.72 -8.27 14.58
C ALA A 742 -9.29 -7.08 13.70
N CYS A 743 -10.27 -6.31 13.20
CA CYS A 743 -9.99 -5.14 12.37
C CYS A 743 -9.70 -3.92 13.25
N PRO A 744 -8.50 -3.29 13.14
CA PRO A 744 -8.20 -2.05 13.84
C PRO A 744 -9.04 -0.88 13.30
N PRO A 745 -9.52 0.04 14.15
CA PRO A 745 -10.20 1.26 13.70
C PRO A 745 -9.39 2.08 12.70
N ALA A 746 -8.05 2.13 12.86
CA ALA A 746 -7.15 2.83 11.95
C ALA A 746 -7.27 2.38 10.48
N LEU A 747 -7.59 1.10 10.23
CA LEU A 747 -7.82 0.60 8.87
C LEU A 747 -9.14 1.11 8.30
N VAL A 748 -10.19 1.17 9.11
CA VAL A 748 -11.48 1.75 8.73
C VAL A 748 -11.32 3.23 8.41
N GLU A 749 -10.57 3.96 9.24
CA GLU A 749 -10.26 5.38 9.04
C GLU A 749 -9.56 5.65 7.71
N ARG A 750 -8.61 4.76 7.36
CA ARG A 750 -7.78 4.84 6.17
C ARG A 750 -8.51 4.42 4.90
N TRP A 751 -9.29 3.34 4.97
CA TRP A 751 -9.85 2.68 3.79
C TRP A 751 -11.37 2.87 3.64
N GLY A 752 -12.08 3.28 4.68
CA GLY A 752 -13.53 3.50 4.68
C GLY A 752 -13.98 4.88 4.22
N LYS A 753 -13.07 5.87 4.11
CA LYS A 753 -13.44 7.18 3.55
C LYS A 753 -13.80 7.06 2.07
N GLY A 754 -15.04 7.40 1.72
CA GLY A 754 -15.54 7.34 0.35
C GLY A 754 -15.79 5.91 -0.18
N ARG A 755 -15.76 4.89 0.70
CA ARG A 755 -15.94 3.48 0.36
C ARG A 755 -16.83 2.79 1.39
N SER A 756 -17.44 1.67 1.00
CA SER A 756 -18.08 0.76 1.95
C SER A 756 -17.00 -0.14 2.55
N PHE A 757 -16.70 0.06 3.84
CA PHE A 757 -15.77 -0.80 4.56
C PHE A 757 -16.55 -1.86 5.34
N ILE A 758 -16.34 -3.12 5.00
CA ILE A 758 -17.08 -4.25 5.54
C ILE A 758 -16.12 -5.06 6.41
N ASN A 759 -16.43 -5.16 7.70
CA ASN A 759 -15.78 -6.09 8.60
C ASN A 759 -16.65 -7.34 8.71
N ALA A 760 -16.22 -8.42 8.07
CA ALA A 760 -16.92 -9.70 8.04
C ALA A 760 -16.29 -10.69 9.03
N TYR A 761 -17.13 -11.57 9.58
CA TYR A 761 -16.73 -12.54 10.59
C TYR A 761 -17.39 -13.88 10.31
N GLY A 762 -16.58 -14.93 10.27
CA GLY A 762 -17.05 -16.30 10.36
C GLY A 762 -15.90 -17.27 10.54
N PRO A 763 -16.12 -18.37 11.29
CA PRO A 763 -15.26 -19.53 11.25
C PRO A 763 -15.60 -20.41 10.04
N THR A 764 -14.66 -21.24 9.60
CA THR A 764 -14.87 -22.22 8.53
C THR A 764 -16.07 -23.13 8.78
N GLU A 765 -16.30 -23.48 10.04
CA GLU A 765 -17.44 -24.29 10.46
C GLU A 765 -18.82 -23.65 10.27
N ALA A 766 -18.88 -22.36 9.93
CA ALA A 766 -20.11 -21.63 9.60
C ALA A 766 -20.11 -21.08 8.17
N THR A 767 -19.27 -21.65 7.29
CA THR A 767 -19.15 -21.31 5.87
C THR A 767 -18.71 -19.87 5.62
N VAL A 768 -17.38 -19.67 5.63
CA VAL A 768 -16.71 -18.40 5.29
C VAL A 768 -17.04 -17.26 6.25
N GLU A 769 -18.16 -16.55 6.07
CA GLU A 769 -18.61 -15.46 6.94
C GLU A 769 -20.07 -15.68 7.33
N ALA A 770 -20.36 -15.54 8.63
CA ALA A 770 -21.69 -15.68 9.19
C ALA A 770 -22.27 -14.35 9.68
N LEU A 771 -21.41 -13.36 9.99
CA LEU A 771 -21.78 -12.02 10.45
C LEU A 771 -21.00 -10.97 9.66
N PHE A 772 -21.55 -9.76 9.59
CA PHE A 772 -20.85 -8.61 9.02
C PHE A 772 -21.31 -7.29 9.65
N ALA A 773 -20.42 -6.30 9.61
CA ALA A 773 -20.71 -4.90 9.88
C ALA A 773 -20.23 -4.02 8.72
N ILE A 774 -20.98 -2.97 8.39
CA ILE A 774 -20.49 -1.86 7.58
C ILE A 774 -19.89 -0.85 8.55
N CYS A 775 -18.57 -0.75 8.57
CA CYS A 775 -17.83 0.12 9.48
C CYS A 775 -17.64 1.50 8.86
N ALA A 776 -17.76 2.52 9.69
CA ALA A 776 -17.54 3.91 9.32
C ALA A 776 -16.38 4.50 10.13
N PRO A 777 -15.58 5.40 9.54
CA PRO A 777 -14.58 6.17 10.28
C PRO A 777 -15.19 6.84 11.53
N GLY A 778 -14.48 6.77 12.65
CA GLY A 778 -14.91 7.34 13.94
C GLY A 778 -15.97 6.53 14.70
N GLN A 779 -16.39 5.37 14.18
CA GLN A 779 -17.32 4.46 14.87
C GLN A 779 -16.59 3.23 15.43
N PRO A 780 -17.05 2.65 16.56
CA PRO A 780 -16.52 1.39 17.06
C PRO A 780 -16.63 0.27 16.01
N VAL A 781 -15.54 -0.47 15.81
CA VAL A 781 -15.52 -1.61 14.89
C VAL A 781 -16.21 -2.81 15.55
N THR A 782 -17.28 -3.31 14.92
CA THR A 782 -18.04 -4.48 15.39
C THR A 782 -17.95 -5.62 14.38
N ILE A 783 -18.29 -6.84 14.79
CA ILE A 783 -18.50 -7.97 13.85
C ILE A 783 -19.95 -8.01 13.35
N GLY A 784 -20.80 -7.11 13.87
CA GLY A 784 -22.11 -6.79 13.35
C GLY A 784 -23.15 -7.90 13.52
N LYS A 785 -23.96 -8.12 12.49
CA LYS A 785 -25.18 -8.94 12.55
C LYS A 785 -25.10 -10.14 11.60
N PRO A 786 -25.87 -11.21 11.84
CA PRO A 786 -25.86 -12.36 10.96
C PRO A 786 -26.30 -12.05 9.52
N ILE A 787 -25.67 -12.73 8.55
CA ILE A 787 -26.13 -12.74 7.15
C ILE A 787 -27.47 -13.48 7.02
N ASP A 788 -28.06 -13.46 5.81
CA ASP A 788 -29.36 -14.07 5.55
C ASP A 788 -29.41 -15.55 5.97
N ASN A 789 -30.53 -15.92 6.60
CA ASN A 789 -30.82 -17.24 7.15
C ASN A 789 -29.90 -17.72 8.28
N MET A 790 -28.80 -17.02 8.57
CA MET A 790 -27.94 -17.30 9.71
C MET A 790 -28.46 -16.65 10.98
N GLY A 791 -27.98 -17.12 12.12
CA GLY A 791 -28.18 -16.49 13.41
C GLY A 791 -26.98 -16.69 14.31
N ALA A 792 -26.93 -15.88 15.36
CA ALA A 792 -25.87 -15.90 16.34
C ALA A 792 -26.45 -15.67 17.74
N CYS A 793 -25.87 -16.31 18.75
CA CYS A 793 -26.27 -16.15 20.13
C CYS A 793 -25.07 -16.17 21.07
N LEU A 794 -25.21 -15.57 22.25
CA LEU A 794 -24.22 -15.60 23.32
C LEU A 794 -24.61 -16.63 24.37
N MET A 795 -23.70 -17.55 24.69
CA MET A 795 -23.93 -18.61 25.68
C MET A 795 -22.98 -18.53 26.87
N ASP A 796 -23.45 -18.98 28.02
CA ASP A 796 -22.62 -19.23 29.19
C ASP A 796 -21.95 -20.63 29.12
N GLU A 797 -21.08 -20.93 30.09
CA GLU A 797 -20.35 -22.22 30.15
C GLU A 797 -21.26 -23.47 30.09
N PRO A 798 -22.42 -23.52 30.79
CA PRO A 798 -23.36 -24.64 30.67
C PRO A 798 -24.27 -24.59 29.42
N LEU A 799 -23.93 -23.79 28.40
CA LEU A 799 -24.68 -23.66 27.14
C LEU A 799 -26.12 -23.14 27.30
N ARG A 800 -26.33 -22.26 28.27
CA ARG A 800 -27.56 -21.48 28.43
C ARG A 800 -27.34 -20.10 27.81
N LEU A 801 -28.44 -19.47 27.41
CA LEU A 801 -28.37 -18.13 26.84
C LEU A 801 -27.85 -17.14 27.89
N ALA A 802 -26.81 -16.38 27.54
CA ALA A 802 -26.29 -15.31 28.39
C ALA A 802 -27.40 -14.26 28.62
N ALA A 803 -27.46 -13.68 29.82
CA ALA A 803 -28.44 -12.63 30.09
C ALA A 803 -28.14 -11.38 29.22
N PRO A 804 -29.17 -10.61 28.80
CA PRO A 804 -28.98 -9.43 27.96
C PRO A 804 -27.91 -8.48 28.50
N GLY A 805 -26.96 -8.09 27.63
CA GLY A 805 -25.84 -7.22 27.98
C GLY A 805 -24.63 -7.92 28.63
N GLN A 806 -24.71 -9.21 28.95
CA GLN A 806 -23.55 -9.98 29.44
C GLN A 806 -22.68 -10.51 28.30
N GLU A 807 -21.40 -10.71 28.61
CA GLU A 807 -20.45 -11.38 27.72
C GLU A 807 -20.72 -12.89 27.73
N GLY A 808 -20.47 -13.56 26.61
CA GLY A 808 -20.61 -15.01 26.49
C GLY A 808 -19.80 -15.59 25.33
N GLU A 809 -19.83 -16.91 25.20
CA GLU A 809 -19.34 -17.62 24.02
C GLU A 809 -20.25 -17.31 22.83
N LEU A 810 -19.68 -16.79 21.74
CA LEU A 810 -20.40 -16.60 20.49
C LEU A 810 -20.68 -17.97 19.87
N CYS A 811 -21.96 -18.26 19.65
CA CYS A 811 -22.42 -19.47 18.99
C CYS A 811 -23.19 -19.11 17.72
N LEU A 812 -23.02 -19.89 16.66
CA LEU A 812 -23.64 -19.63 15.35
C LEU A 812 -24.67 -20.71 15.04
N PHE A 813 -25.74 -20.38 14.32
CA PHE A 813 -26.72 -21.35 13.86
C PHE A 813 -27.32 -20.97 12.51
N GLY A 814 -27.90 -21.95 11.83
CA GLY A 814 -28.54 -21.76 10.52
C GLY A 814 -28.01 -22.72 9.46
N PRO A 815 -28.47 -22.58 8.21
CA PRO A 815 -28.14 -23.49 7.12
C PRO A 815 -26.68 -23.39 6.66
N GLY A 816 -25.94 -22.34 7.06
CA GLY A 816 -24.52 -22.18 6.78
C GLY A 816 -23.59 -23.00 7.67
N LEU A 817 -24.10 -23.73 8.67
CA LEU A 817 -23.25 -24.59 9.50
C LEU A 817 -22.71 -25.77 8.70
N ALA A 818 -21.44 -26.10 8.95
CA ALA A 818 -20.81 -27.31 8.47
C ALA A 818 -21.57 -28.56 8.96
N ARG A 819 -21.47 -29.64 8.18
CA ARG A 819 -21.94 -30.96 8.60
C ARG A 819 -21.18 -31.45 9.83
N GLY A 820 -19.89 -31.16 9.89
CA GLY A 820 -18.99 -31.53 10.97
C GLY A 820 -17.57 -31.70 10.46
N TYR A 821 -16.79 -32.47 11.20
CA TYR A 821 -15.42 -32.82 10.86
C TYR A 821 -15.33 -34.24 10.32
N ARG A 822 -14.69 -34.40 9.16
CA ARG A 822 -14.48 -35.68 8.49
C ARG A 822 -13.82 -36.68 9.44
N HIS A 823 -14.41 -37.87 9.58
CA HIS A 823 -13.92 -38.96 10.43
C HIS A 823 -13.75 -38.61 11.93
N GLN A 824 -14.41 -37.54 12.42
CA GLN A 824 -14.35 -37.12 13.82
C GLN A 824 -15.75 -36.84 14.40
N PRO A 825 -16.62 -37.86 14.54
CA PRO A 825 -18.00 -37.68 14.99
C PRO A 825 -18.10 -37.13 16.42
N VAL A 826 -17.26 -37.62 17.34
CA VAL A 826 -17.27 -37.14 18.75
C VAL A 826 -16.94 -35.65 18.83
N LEU A 827 -15.92 -35.18 18.11
CA LEU A 827 -15.58 -33.76 18.07
C LEU A 827 -16.70 -32.94 17.40
N SER A 828 -17.33 -33.51 16.36
CA SER A 828 -18.44 -32.86 15.68
C SER A 828 -19.65 -32.68 16.59
N GLU A 829 -20.01 -33.68 17.40
CA GLU A 829 -21.10 -33.55 18.37
C GLU A 829 -20.79 -32.55 19.47
N GLN A 830 -19.54 -32.51 19.94
CA GLN A 830 -19.09 -31.56 20.97
C GLN A 830 -19.11 -30.11 20.50
N GLN A 831 -18.70 -29.86 19.25
CA GLN A 831 -18.64 -28.51 18.69
C GLN A 831 -19.95 -28.05 18.02
N PHE A 832 -20.81 -29.00 17.64
CA PHE A 832 -22.12 -28.73 17.07
C PHE A 832 -23.29 -29.29 17.90
N PRO A 833 -23.43 -28.92 19.17
CA PRO A 833 -24.49 -29.43 20.02
C PRO A 833 -25.87 -28.91 19.59
N VAL A 834 -26.91 -29.59 20.05
CA VAL A 834 -28.30 -29.13 19.94
C VAL A 834 -28.70 -28.54 21.29
N VAL A 835 -29.17 -27.29 21.27
CA VAL A 835 -29.61 -26.55 22.45
C VAL A 835 -31.02 -26.00 22.22
N ASP A 836 -31.77 -25.76 23.29
CA ASP A 836 -33.10 -25.16 23.18
C ASP A 836 -32.98 -23.62 23.15
N LEU A 837 -33.32 -23.01 22.00
CA LEU A 837 -33.28 -21.56 21.84
C LEU A 837 -34.70 -20.96 21.97
N PRO A 838 -34.87 -19.89 22.77
CA PRO A 838 -36.15 -19.19 22.89
C PRO A 838 -36.77 -18.83 21.53
N GLY A 839 -38.02 -19.23 21.33
CA GLY A 839 -38.77 -18.97 20.10
C GLY A 839 -38.34 -19.78 18.86
N ARG A 840 -37.38 -20.72 19.01
CA ARG A 840 -36.94 -21.61 17.92
C ARG A 840 -36.99 -23.09 18.29
N GLY A 841 -36.94 -23.44 19.57
CA GLY A 841 -36.89 -24.82 20.02
C GLY A 841 -35.48 -25.42 19.88
N PRO A 842 -35.37 -26.76 19.86
CA PRO A 842 -34.11 -27.48 19.64
C PRO A 842 -33.41 -27.00 18.37
N THR A 843 -32.25 -26.38 18.53
CA THR A 843 -31.47 -25.74 17.47
C THR A 843 -30.04 -26.26 17.52
N ARG A 844 -29.53 -26.76 16.40
CA ARG A 844 -28.11 -27.08 16.24
C ARG A 844 -27.32 -25.79 16.15
N ILE A 845 -26.36 -25.61 17.04
CA ILE A 845 -25.44 -24.46 17.07
C ILE A 845 -24.02 -24.92 16.73
N TYR A 846 -23.13 -24.00 16.39
CA TYR A 846 -21.69 -24.19 16.36
C TYR A 846 -21.06 -23.31 17.44
N ARG A 847 -20.22 -23.92 18.28
CA ARG A 847 -19.47 -23.24 19.34
C ARG A 847 -18.16 -22.69 18.78
N THR A 848 -18.03 -21.36 18.74
CA THR A 848 -16.87 -20.74 18.07
C THR A 848 -15.61 -20.70 18.95
N GLY A 849 -15.77 -20.79 20.27
CA GLY A 849 -14.73 -20.47 21.26
C GLY A 849 -14.32 -19.00 21.29
N ASP A 850 -15.01 -18.11 20.56
CA ASP A 850 -14.81 -16.66 20.64
C ASP A 850 -15.71 -16.06 21.72
N ARG A 851 -15.13 -15.17 22.53
CA ARG A 851 -15.89 -14.38 23.51
C ARG A 851 -16.46 -13.15 22.81
N ALA A 852 -17.74 -12.86 23.03
CA ALA A 852 -18.39 -11.69 22.44
C ALA A 852 -19.40 -11.05 23.40
N LYS A 853 -19.82 -9.83 23.06
CA LYS A 853 -20.92 -9.12 23.72
C LYS A 853 -21.70 -8.29 22.72
N ALA A 854 -22.89 -7.83 23.11
CA ALA A 854 -23.65 -6.89 22.30
C ALA A 854 -22.96 -5.51 22.25
N GLY A 855 -22.85 -4.95 21.05
CA GLY A 855 -22.40 -3.60 20.78
C GLY A 855 -23.52 -2.56 20.90
N ALA A 856 -23.15 -1.28 20.90
CA ALA A 856 -24.09 -0.17 20.98
C ALA A 856 -24.99 -0.04 19.73
N ASP A 857 -24.56 -0.61 18.60
CA ASP A 857 -25.29 -0.69 17.31
C ASP A 857 -26.29 -1.87 17.23
N GLY A 858 -26.38 -2.65 18.31
CA GLY A 858 -27.17 -3.88 18.37
C GLY A 858 -26.58 -5.05 17.56
N GLY A 859 -25.34 -4.95 17.08
CA GLY A 859 -24.55 -6.07 16.56
C GLY A 859 -23.70 -6.71 17.66
N PHE A 860 -22.88 -7.70 17.33
CA PHE A 860 -21.91 -8.27 18.26
C PHE A 860 -20.52 -7.65 18.11
N VAL A 861 -19.79 -7.60 19.22
CA VAL A 861 -18.38 -7.21 19.30
C VAL A 861 -17.59 -8.42 19.78
N CYS A 862 -16.55 -8.81 19.02
CA CYS A 862 -15.64 -9.87 19.42
C CYS A 862 -14.63 -9.34 20.46
N LEU A 863 -14.43 -10.09 21.54
CA LEU A 863 -13.59 -9.73 22.70
C LEU A 863 -12.35 -10.64 22.84
N GLY A 864 -12.03 -11.40 21.79
CA GLY A 864 -10.96 -12.38 21.74
C GLY A 864 -11.43 -13.81 21.98
N ARG A 865 -10.48 -14.70 22.25
CA ARG A 865 -10.73 -16.15 22.38
C ARG A 865 -10.85 -16.60 23.84
N MET A 866 -11.64 -17.66 24.04
CA MET A 866 -11.72 -18.38 25.32
C MET A 866 -10.62 -19.43 25.46
N ASP A 867 -10.08 -19.93 24.35
CA ASP A 867 -9.00 -20.93 24.30
C ASP A 867 -7.62 -20.29 24.00
N SER A 868 -6.59 -21.13 23.87
CA SER A 868 -5.21 -20.69 23.61
C SER A 868 -4.87 -20.56 22.12
N GLN A 869 -5.83 -20.59 21.21
CA GLN A 869 -5.55 -20.46 19.78
C GLN A 869 -5.01 -19.07 19.44
N LEU A 870 -4.08 -19.02 18.49
CA LEU A 870 -3.47 -17.78 18.01
C LEU A 870 -3.99 -17.46 16.61
N LYS A 871 -4.15 -16.17 16.31
CA LYS A 871 -4.33 -15.67 14.94
C LYS A 871 -3.08 -14.90 14.56
N VAL A 872 -2.38 -15.35 13.52
CA VAL A 872 -1.15 -14.71 13.02
C VAL A 872 -1.28 -14.54 11.51
N ASN A 873 -1.22 -13.32 11.00
CA ASN A 873 -1.34 -13.01 9.56
C ASN A 873 -2.57 -13.64 8.89
N GLY A 874 -3.69 -13.76 9.61
CA GLY A 874 -4.95 -14.36 9.16
C GLY A 874 -5.03 -15.88 9.37
N TYR A 875 -3.93 -16.55 9.74
CA TYR A 875 -3.90 -17.98 9.97
C TYR A 875 -4.37 -18.30 11.39
N ARG A 876 -5.31 -19.25 11.49
CA ARG A 876 -5.69 -19.87 12.76
C ARG A 876 -4.64 -20.92 13.11
N ILE A 877 -3.80 -20.60 14.09
CA ILE A 877 -2.69 -21.44 14.53
C ILE A 877 -3.06 -22.03 15.89
N GLU A 878 -3.02 -23.35 15.97
CA GLU A 878 -3.09 -24.10 17.22
C GLU A 878 -1.68 -24.23 17.77
N PRO A 879 -1.32 -23.56 18.89
CA PRO A 879 0.02 -23.72 19.46
C PRO A 879 0.35 -25.18 19.75
N GLY A 880 -0.66 -25.98 20.11
CA GLY A 880 -0.50 -27.41 20.37
C GLY A 880 0.05 -28.20 19.17
N GLU A 881 -0.29 -27.84 17.93
CA GLU A 881 0.24 -28.49 16.72
C GLU A 881 1.74 -28.20 16.55
N VAL A 882 2.14 -26.95 16.78
CA VAL A 882 3.55 -26.55 16.73
C VAL A 882 4.34 -27.14 17.89
N GLU A 883 3.76 -27.14 19.10
CA GLU A 883 4.33 -27.73 20.32
C GLU A 883 4.54 -29.24 20.16
N ALA A 884 3.57 -29.97 19.57
CA ALA A 884 3.70 -31.39 19.30
C ALA A 884 4.79 -31.70 18.26
N ALA A 885 4.85 -30.92 17.17
CA ALA A 885 5.91 -31.05 16.18
C ALA A 885 7.29 -30.79 16.79
N LEU A 886 7.44 -29.75 17.63
CA LEU A 886 8.66 -29.46 18.37
C LEU A 886 9.08 -30.63 19.28
N CYS A 887 8.14 -31.20 20.05
CA CYS A 887 8.40 -32.34 20.93
C CYS A 887 8.70 -33.64 20.17
N SER A 888 8.39 -33.73 18.87
CA SER A 888 8.77 -34.87 18.03
C SER A 888 10.24 -34.84 17.58
N LEU A 889 10.92 -33.70 17.77
CA LEU A 889 12.30 -33.51 17.34
C LEU A 889 13.30 -34.10 18.37
N PRO A 890 14.42 -34.68 17.92
CA PRO A 890 15.43 -35.24 18.81
C PRO A 890 15.97 -34.21 19.81
N GLY A 891 16.01 -34.58 21.10
CA GLY A 891 16.58 -33.76 22.16
C GLY A 891 15.64 -32.72 22.80
N VAL A 892 14.42 -32.53 22.27
CA VAL A 892 13.38 -31.69 22.89
C VAL A 892 12.53 -32.51 23.85
N SER A 893 12.44 -32.11 25.12
CA SER A 893 11.62 -32.79 26.13
C SER A 893 10.24 -32.17 26.33
N ASP A 894 10.12 -30.85 26.16
CA ASP A 894 8.85 -30.13 26.26
C ASP A 894 8.94 -28.83 25.43
N ALA A 895 7.80 -28.30 24.99
CA ALA A 895 7.74 -27.04 24.24
C ALA A 895 6.46 -26.27 24.52
N ALA A 896 6.55 -24.94 24.48
CA ALA A 896 5.41 -24.04 24.49
C ALA A 896 5.57 -22.98 23.41
N VAL A 897 4.49 -22.63 22.70
CA VAL A 897 4.50 -21.59 21.68
C VAL A 897 3.72 -20.37 22.17
N SER A 898 4.32 -19.19 22.01
CA SER A 898 3.71 -17.91 22.34
C SER A 898 3.82 -16.93 21.18
N LEU A 899 3.04 -15.85 21.25
CA LEU A 899 3.09 -14.75 20.29
C LEU A 899 3.84 -13.57 20.93
N ALA A 900 4.81 -13.00 20.22
CA ALA A 900 5.33 -11.67 20.53
C ALA A 900 4.67 -10.65 19.60
N SER A 901 3.93 -9.73 20.20
CA SER A 901 3.29 -8.62 19.51
C SER A 901 4.05 -7.32 19.76
N SER A 902 4.25 -6.54 18.71
CA SER A 902 4.95 -5.25 18.74
C SER A 902 4.15 -4.19 18.00
N ALA A 903 4.14 -2.95 18.48
CA ALA A 903 3.57 -1.82 17.74
C ALA A 903 4.44 -1.40 16.54
N HIS A 904 5.67 -1.92 16.46
CA HIS A 904 6.70 -1.54 15.51
C HIS A 904 7.12 -2.68 14.57
N ALA A 905 6.61 -3.91 14.78
CA ALA A 905 6.94 -5.08 13.98
C ALA A 905 5.75 -6.07 13.94
N PRO A 906 5.59 -6.86 12.86
CA PRO A 906 4.52 -7.85 12.77
C PRO A 906 4.63 -8.89 13.90
N ASP A 907 3.49 -9.47 14.28
CA ASP A 907 3.41 -10.52 15.28
C ASP A 907 4.32 -11.72 14.91
N ARG A 908 5.12 -12.20 15.87
CA ARG A 908 6.07 -13.31 15.66
C ARG A 908 5.77 -14.48 16.60
N LEU A 909 5.74 -15.69 16.05
CA LEU A 909 5.71 -16.92 16.85
C LEU A 909 7.07 -17.17 17.50
N ILE A 910 7.06 -17.40 18.82
CA ILE A 910 8.21 -17.81 19.61
C ILE A 910 7.99 -19.25 20.10
N ALA A 911 8.93 -20.13 19.79
CA ALA A 911 9.03 -21.46 20.37
C ALA A 911 9.89 -21.42 21.63
N HIS A 912 9.32 -21.76 22.76
CA HIS A 912 10.04 -21.96 24.02
C HIS A 912 10.32 -23.44 24.18
N VAL A 913 11.59 -23.83 24.16
CA VAL A 913 12.01 -25.22 24.03
C VAL A 913 12.72 -25.66 25.30
N VAL A 914 12.27 -26.77 25.89
CA VAL A 914 12.95 -27.44 27.01
C VAL A 914 13.73 -28.62 26.44
N MET A 915 15.03 -28.66 26.67
CA MET A 915 15.91 -29.72 26.17
C MET A 915 16.00 -30.87 27.17
N MET A 916 16.19 -32.09 26.67
CA MET A 916 16.53 -33.25 27.50
C MET A 916 17.84 -33.03 28.25
N ALA A 917 17.97 -33.59 29.45
CA ALA A 917 19.19 -33.48 30.24
C ALA A 917 20.41 -34.04 29.50
N GLY A 918 21.46 -33.23 29.33
CA GLY A 918 22.67 -33.59 28.59
C GLY A 918 22.59 -33.43 27.08
N ALA A 919 21.44 -33.02 26.52
CA ALA A 919 21.34 -32.65 25.12
C ALA A 919 22.00 -31.28 24.86
N PRO A 920 22.64 -31.08 23.69
CA PRO A 920 23.18 -29.77 23.32
C PRO A 920 22.06 -28.74 23.21
N ALA A 921 22.41 -27.45 23.35
CA ALA A 921 21.47 -26.36 23.12
C ALA A 921 20.88 -26.44 21.70
N PRO A 922 19.59 -26.11 21.52
CA PRO A 922 18.94 -26.26 20.22
C PRO A 922 19.56 -25.29 19.22
N ASP A 923 19.97 -25.80 18.06
CA ASP A 923 20.31 -24.95 16.92
C ASP A 923 19.02 -24.44 16.27
N PRO A 924 18.73 -23.11 16.34
CA PRO A 924 17.52 -22.54 15.75
C PRO A 924 17.40 -22.76 14.24
N VAL A 925 18.52 -22.94 13.53
CA VAL A 925 18.53 -23.20 12.08
C VAL A 925 18.08 -24.63 11.80
N ASP A 926 18.64 -25.61 12.51
CA ASP A 926 18.26 -27.03 12.39
C ASP A 926 16.80 -27.26 12.81
N LEU A 927 16.36 -26.70 13.94
CA LEU A 927 14.97 -26.80 14.40
C LEU A 927 14.00 -26.22 13.35
N ARG A 928 14.31 -25.06 12.78
CA ARG A 928 13.50 -24.44 11.74
C ARG A 928 13.45 -25.30 10.47
N ALA A 929 14.59 -25.85 10.04
CA ALA A 929 14.66 -26.71 8.87
C ALA A 929 13.81 -27.97 9.05
N ARG A 930 13.87 -28.61 10.22
CA ARG A 930 13.05 -29.79 10.55
C ARG A 930 11.57 -29.46 10.66
N LEU A 931 11.21 -28.35 11.31
CA LEU A 931 9.80 -27.95 11.42
C LEU A 931 9.19 -27.59 10.06
N LYS A 932 9.96 -27.03 9.12
CA LYS A 932 9.49 -26.77 7.74
C LYS A 932 9.12 -28.05 6.97
N GLN A 933 9.62 -29.21 7.39
CA GLN A 933 9.25 -30.50 6.80
C GLN A 933 7.91 -31.01 7.34
N LEU A 934 7.58 -30.66 8.59
CA LEU A 934 6.41 -31.18 9.31
C LEU A 934 5.22 -30.22 9.32
N LEU A 935 5.48 -28.91 9.28
CA LEU A 935 4.50 -27.85 9.45
C LEU A 935 4.47 -26.91 8.25
N PRO A 936 3.30 -26.32 7.93
CA PRO A 936 3.22 -25.20 7.02
C PRO A 936 4.13 -24.04 7.46
N SER A 937 4.70 -23.30 6.49
CA SER A 937 5.67 -22.23 6.74
C SER A 937 5.17 -21.15 7.71
N TYR A 938 3.87 -20.82 7.69
CA TYR A 938 3.24 -19.85 8.58
C TYR A 938 3.11 -20.32 10.03
N MET A 939 3.22 -21.64 10.30
CA MET A 939 3.20 -22.21 11.66
C MET A 939 4.61 -22.37 12.23
N VAL A 940 5.65 -22.23 11.42
CA VAL A 940 7.05 -22.39 11.85
C VAL A 940 7.49 -21.15 12.65
N PRO A 941 7.91 -21.31 13.92
CA PRO A 941 8.32 -20.19 14.76
C PRO A 941 9.52 -19.41 14.22
N ALA A 942 9.49 -18.09 14.38
CA ALA A 942 10.56 -17.21 13.93
C ALA A 942 11.72 -17.14 14.94
N VAL A 943 11.46 -17.52 16.20
CA VAL A 943 12.41 -17.46 17.31
C VAL A 943 12.33 -18.78 18.09
N PHE A 944 13.49 -19.36 18.40
CA PHE A 944 13.62 -20.54 19.26
C PHE A 944 14.37 -20.14 20.51
N LEU A 945 13.68 -20.19 21.65
CA LEU A 945 14.21 -19.78 22.94
C LEU A 945 14.34 -21.00 23.86
N PRO A 946 15.56 -21.49 24.13
CA PRO A 946 15.75 -22.53 25.12
C PRO A 946 15.43 -22.01 26.52
N ILE A 947 14.57 -22.72 27.26
CA ILE A 947 14.19 -22.38 28.63
C ILE A 947 14.34 -23.59 29.57
N PRO A 948 14.62 -23.38 30.87
CA PRO A 948 14.83 -24.47 31.82
C PRO A 948 13.55 -25.28 32.12
N GLY A 949 12.36 -24.74 31.82
CA GLY A 949 11.08 -25.43 32.00
C GLY A 949 9.88 -24.54 31.65
N ILE A 950 8.75 -25.14 31.27
CA ILE A 950 7.53 -24.39 30.96
C ILE A 950 6.82 -23.94 32.26
N PRO A 951 6.62 -22.63 32.48
CA PRO A 951 5.87 -22.12 33.64
C PRO A 951 4.44 -22.68 33.66
N ARG A 952 3.90 -22.90 34.86
CA ARG A 952 2.52 -23.39 35.06
C ARG A 952 1.74 -22.46 35.97
N ASN A 953 0.45 -22.28 35.70
CA ASN A 953 -0.45 -21.50 36.53
C ASN A 953 -0.96 -22.30 37.74
N ALA A 954 -1.74 -21.66 38.62
CA ALA A 954 -2.29 -22.27 39.84
C ALA A 954 -3.13 -23.55 39.59
N ASN A 955 -3.61 -23.76 38.36
CA ASN A 955 -4.39 -24.93 37.96
C ASN A 955 -3.52 -26.00 37.26
N GLY A 956 -2.19 -25.88 37.29
CA GLY A 956 -1.25 -26.82 36.66
C GLY A 956 -1.20 -26.75 35.13
N LYS A 957 -1.90 -25.79 34.49
CA LYS A 957 -1.85 -25.57 33.04
C LYS A 957 -0.65 -24.70 32.67
N ARG A 958 -0.13 -24.85 31.44
CA ARG A 958 0.98 -24.02 30.92
C ARG A 958 0.61 -22.52 31.00
N ASP A 959 1.44 -21.74 31.65
CA ASP A 959 1.25 -20.29 31.79
C ASP A 959 2.06 -19.55 30.70
N ARG A 960 1.41 -19.32 29.56
CA ARG A 960 2.03 -18.66 28.42
C ARG A 960 2.35 -17.18 28.66
N ARG A 961 1.73 -16.54 29.65
CA ARG A 961 2.00 -15.13 30.00
C ARG A 961 3.30 -14.96 30.79
N ALA A 962 3.74 -16.02 31.45
CA ALA A 962 4.98 -16.06 32.22
C ALA A 962 6.20 -16.48 31.38
N LEU A 963 6.03 -16.74 30.08
CA LEU A 963 7.12 -17.14 29.19
C LEU A 963 8.02 -15.93 28.83
N PRO A 964 9.34 -16.07 28.83
CA PRO A 964 10.29 -14.96 28.63
C PRO A 964 10.33 -14.48 27.17
N VAL A 965 10.33 -13.17 26.93
CA VAL A 965 10.46 -12.59 25.58
C VAL A 965 11.79 -11.83 25.47
N PRO A 966 12.67 -12.14 24.50
CA PRO A 966 13.97 -11.48 24.36
C PRO A 966 13.87 -9.95 24.12
N PRO A 967 14.55 -9.09 24.90
CA PRO A 967 14.43 -7.62 24.78
C PRO A 967 14.88 -7.04 23.44
N HIS A 968 15.83 -7.69 22.75
CA HIS A 968 16.31 -7.25 21.44
C HIS A 968 15.30 -7.48 20.31
N LEU A 969 14.29 -8.35 20.51
CA LEU A 969 13.14 -8.44 19.61
C LEU A 969 12.19 -7.24 19.78
N THR A 970 12.51 -6.32 20.70
CA THR A 970 11.76 -5.10 21.03
C THR A 970 12.62 -3.82 21.02
N GLN A 971 13.86 -3.85 20.50
CA GLN A 971 14.80 -2.72 20.51
C GLN A 971 15.49 -2.50 19.14
N PRO A 972 15.87 -1.27 18.78
CA PRO A 972 16.60 -0.98 17.54
C PRO A 972 18.11 -1.32 17.67
N PRO A 973 18.80 -1.75 16.60
CA PRO A 973 20.20 -2.19 16.56
C PRO A 973 21.18 -1.15 15.95
N LYS A 974 22.49 -1.47 15.95
CA LYS A 974 23.64 -0.54 15.70
C LYS A 974 24.33 -0.71 14.32
N ALA A 975 24.86 0.40 13.77
CA ALA A 975 25.40 0.55 12.40
C ALA A 975 26.76 -0.11 12.05
N ARG A 976 27.02 -0.30 10.72
CA ARG A 976 28.10 -1.09 10.07
C ARG A 976 28.83 -0.35 8.91
N THR A 977 29.99 -0.86 8.46
CA THR A 977 30.89 -0.31 7.40
C THR A 977 30.83 -1.08 6.05
N THR A 978 31.09 -0.40 4.92
CA THR A 978 30.99 -0.91 3.52
C THR A 978 32.28 -0.69 2.70
N ALA A 979 32.51 -1.47 1.63
CA ALA A 979 33.77 -1.46 0.85
C ALA A 979 33.64 -0.99 -0.62
N THR A 980 32.46 -1.09 -1.26
CA THR A 980 32.23 -0.60 -2.65
C THR A 980 31.07 0.41 -2.76
N ALA A 981 31.02 1.19 -3.84
CA ALA A 981 29.95 2.19 -4.05
C ALA A 981 28.57 1.54 -4.27
N THR A 982 28.52 0.40 -4.96
CA THR A 982 27.29 -0.39 -5.14
C THR A 982 26.86 -1.03 -3.82
N GLU A 983 27.79 -1.60 -3.03
CA GLU A 983 27.49 -2.07 -1.66
C GLU A 983 26.99 -0.94 -0.75
N ALA A 984 27.61 0.24 -0.79
CA ALA A 984 27.18 1.39 0.03
C ALA A 984 25.77 1.86 -0.35
N LYS A 985 25.44 1.84 -1.64
CA LYS A 985 24.12 2.22 -2.15
C LYS A 985 23.07 1.14 -1.89
N LEU A 986 23.46 -0.14 -1.95
CA LEU A 986 22.61 -1.26 -1.54
C LEU A 986 22.35 -1.27 -0.04
N MET A 987 23.36 -0.98 0.79
CA MET A 987 23.18 -0.80 2.23
C MET A 987 22.25 0.36 2.54
N ALA A 988 22.38 1.49 1.83
CA ALA A 988 21.44 2.60 1.97
C ALA A 988 20.00 2.23 1.56
N LEU A 989 19.83 1.37 0.55
CA LEU A 989 18.52 0.84 0.16
C LEU A 989 17.98 -0.16 1.18
N ILE A 990 18.83 -1.00 1.77
CA ILE A 990 18.48 -1.90 2.87
C ILE A 990 18.02 -1.08 4.08
N ASP A 991 18.75 -0.03 4.44
CA ASP A 991 18.39 0.88 5.53
C ASP A 991 17.07 1.61 5.28
N THR A 992 16.76 1.91 4.00
CA THR A 992 15.53 2.59 3.57
C THR A 992 14.32 1.65 3.57
N GLU A 993 14.48 0.41 3.09
CA GLU A 993 13.37 -0.52 2.81
C GLU A 993 13.09 -1.49 3.96
N ALA A 994 14.14 -1.94 4.68
CA ALA A 994 14.02 -2.85 5.82
C ALA A 994 14.07 -2.11 7.17
N GLY A 995 14.28 -0.79 7.13
CA GLY A 995 14.49 0.07 8.29
C GLY A 995 15.93 0.00 8.82
N THR A 996 16.34 1.00 9.60
CA THR A 996 17.67 1.06 10.25
C THR A 996 17.93 -0.08 11.25
N ASP A 997 16.96 -0.99 11.40
CA ASP A 997 16.98 -2.11 12.32
C ASP A 997 17.54 -3.41 11.76
N VAL A 998 17.93 -3.44 10.48
CA VAL A 998 18.61 -4.60 9.90
C VAL A 998 20.11 -4.38 9.90
N VAL A 999 20.78 -5.13 10.77
CA VAL A 999 22.22 -5.03 10.97
C VAL A 999 22.79 -6.30 10.36
N ALA A 1000 23.08 -6.26 9.05
CA ALA A 1000 23.76 -7.30 8.25
C ALA A 1000 25.11 -6.78 7.72
N GLY A 1001 26.15 -7.61 7.74
CA GLY A 1001 27.44 -7.31 7.15
C GLY A 1001 27.34 -7.51 5.65
N THR A 1002 28.29 -7.00 4.88
CA THR A 1002 28.23 -7.15 3.40
C THR A 1002 28.16 -8.63 2.97
N ARG A 1003 28.65 -9.54 3.82
CA ARG A 1003 28.63 -11.00 3.63
C ARG A 1003 27.61 -11.76 4.51
N ASP A 1004 26.87 -11.05 5.36
CA ASP A 1004 25.87 -11.71 6.19
C ASP A 1004 24.60 -11.94 5.35
N SER A 1005 23.96 -13.08 5.56
CA SER A 1005 22.63 -13.33 4.99
C SER A 1005 21.65 -12.30 5.51
N LEU A 1006 21.02 -11.56 4.60
CA LEU A 1006 19.99 -10.58 4.89
C LEU A 1006 18.76 -11.25 5.53
N ARG A 1007 18.49 -12.52 5.21
CA ARG A 1007 17.42 -13.29 5.86
C ARG A 1007 17.75 -13.60 7.32
N ASP A 1008 19.00 -13.98 7.60
CA ASP A 1008 19.46 -14.23 8.97
C ASP A 1008 19.55 -12.93 9.78
N ALA A 1009 19.77 -11.79 9.11
CA ALA A 1009 19.73 -10.46 9.68
C ALA A 1009 18.30 -9.90 9.90
N GLY A 1010 17.26 -10.69 9.61
CA GLY A 1010 15.87 -10.35 9.92
C GLY A 1010 15.06 -9.73 8.78
N ILE A 1011 15.61 -9.68 7.55
CA ILE A 1011 14.83 -9.37 6.34
C ILE A 1011 13.99 -10.58 5.97
N ASP A 1012 12.67 -10.49 6.20
CA ASP A 1012 11.74 -11.53 5.76
C ASP A 1012 11.50 -11.48 4.24
N SER A 1013 10.77 -12.45 3.71
CA SER A 1013 10.51 -12.55 2.27
C SER A 1013 9.80 -11.32 1.68
N LEU A 1014 9.06 -10.56 2.50
CA LEU A 1014 8.35 -9.36 2.08
C LEU A 1014 9.31 -8.16 2.01
N SER A 1015 10.09 -7.92 3.06
CA SER A 1015 11.13 -6.89 3.06
C SER A 1015 12.18 -7.16 1.98
N MET A 1016 12.48 -8.43 1.68
CA MET A 1016 13.39 -8.81 0.61
C MET A 1016 12.81 -8.48 -0.78
N ALA A 1017 11.52 -8.76 -1.02
CA ALA A 1017 10.89 -8.42 -2.29
C ALA A 1017 10.83 -6.89 -2.51
N ASN A 1018 10.52 -6.12 -1.46
CA ASN A 1018 10.53 -4.65 -1.52
C ASN A 1018 11.94 -4.11 -1.77
N LEU A 1019 12.93 -4.67 -1.08
CA LEU A 1019 14.33 -4.34 -1.30
C LEU A 1019 14.75 -4.59 -2.75
N LEU A 1020 14.38 -5.74 -3.35
CA LEU A 1020 14.69 -6.02 -4.75
C LEU A 1020 14.04 -5.02 -5.70
N PHE A 1021 12.78 -4.66 -5.50
CA PHE A 1021 12.13 -3.63 -6.30
C PHE A 1021 12.80 -2.26 -6.14
N ALA A 1022 13.21 -1.90 -4.91
CA ALA A 1022 13.92 -0.65 -4.66
C ALA A 1022 15.32 -0.66 -5.30
N ILE A 1023 15.98 -1.82 -5.35
CA ILE A 1023 17.24 -2.01 -6.07
C ILE A 1023 17.01 -1.85 -7.58
N GLU A 1024 16.02 -2.53 -8.15
CA GLU A 1024 15.64 -2.41 -9.56
C GLU A 1024 15.33 -0.95 -9.94
N ASP A 1025 14.57 -0.23 -9.11
CA ASP A 1025 14.22 1.19 -9.32
C ASP A 1025 15.44 2.13 -9.15
N ALA A 1026 16.24 1.94 -8.10
CA ALA A 1026 17.38 2.80 -7.78
C ALA A 1026 18.56 2.64 -8.74
N PHE A 1027 18.62 1.50 -9.44
CA PHE A 1027 19.65 1.21 -10.44
C PHE A 1027 19.11 1.16 -11.87
N GLY A 1028 17.79 1.18 -12.09
CA GLY A 1028 17.19 1.17 -13.43
C GLY A 1028 17.41 -0.13 -14.19
N ILE A 1029 17.36 -1.25 -13.47
CA ILE A 1029 17.63 -2.60 -13.98
C ILE A 1029 16.49 -3.55 -13.59
N THR A 1030 16.44 -4.72 -14.21
CA THR A 1030 15.57 -5.83 -13.77
C THR A 1030 16.44 -7.01 -13.35
N LEU A 1031 16.21 -7.51 -12.15
CA LEU A 1031 16.93 -8.64 -11.57
C LEU A 1031 16.10 -9.90 -11.76
N ASP A 1032 16.39 -10.65 -12.83
CA ASP A 1032 15.81 -11.99 -13.05
C ASP A 1032 16.47 -13.01 -12.11
N ALA A 1033 15.95 -13.22 -10.89
CA ALA A 1033 16.35 -14.36 -10.07
C ALA A 1033 15.28 -14.83 -9.08
N GLY A 1034 15.02 -16.15 -9.09
CA GLY A 1034 14.40 -16.85 -7.98
C GLY A 1034 15.40 -16.98 -6.83
N PHE A 1035 14.99 -16.63 -5.62
CA PHE A 1035 15.85 -16.57 -4.44
C PHE A 1035 16.01 -17.94 -3.77
N GLU A 1036 16.96 -18.73 -4.24
CA GLU A 1036 17.47 -19.91 -3.51
C GLU A 1036 18.43 -19.50 -2.38
N ALA A 1037 18.75 -20.42 -1.48
CA ALA A 1037 19.65 -20.17 -0.35
C ALA A 1037 21.07 -19.83 -0.85
N GLY A 1038 21.64 -18.70 -0.42
CA GLY A 1038 23.00 -18.27 -0.75
C GLY A 1038 23.14 -17.02 -1.63
N PHE A 1039 22.03 -16.45 -2.15
CA PHE A 1039 22.03 -15.21 -2.96
C PHE A 1039 21.54 -13.96 -2.19
N ASP A 1040 21.48 -14.03 -0.87
CA ASP A 1040 20.87 -13.03 0.01
C ASP A 1040 21.88 -12.21 0.81
N THR A 1041 23.07 -11.97 0.26
CA THR A 1041 24.07 -11.05 0.84
C THR A 1041 24.20 -9.78 0.00
N VAL A 1042 24.66 -8.70 0.63
CA VAL A 1042 24.84 -7.40 -0.04
C VAL A 1042 25.96 -7.46 -1.09
N GLU A 1043 27.02 -8.23 -0.81
CA GLU A 1043 28.13 -8.50 -1.74
C GLU A 1043 27.60 -9.17 -3.02
N VAL A 1044 26.71 -10.16 -2.90
CA VAL A 1044 26.14 -10.87 -4.05
C VAL A 1044 25.16 -10.01 -4.83
N LEU A 1045 24.32 -9.23 -4.14
CA LEU A 1045 23.41 -8.27 -4.78
C LEU A 1045 24.17 -7.17 -5.53
N ALA A 1046 25.31 -6.70 -5.00
CA ALA A 1046 26.14 -5.69 -5.66
C ALA A 1046 26.65 -6.20 -7.01
N LEU A 1047 27.14 -7.44 -7.03
CA LEU A 1047 27.61 -8.09 -8.26
C LEU A 1047 26.49 -8.26 -9.30
N MET A 1048 25.26 -8.57 -8.87
CA MET A 1048 24.12 -8.71 -9.78
C MET A 1048 23.68 -7.37 -10.37
N VAL A 1049 23.71 -6.30 -9.56
CA VAL A 1049 23.38 -4.94 -9.98
C VAL A 1049 24.40 -4.42 -10.99
N ASP A 1050 25.68 -4.53 -10.68
CA ASP A 1050 26.77 -4.07 -11.54
C ASP A 1050 26.71 -4.77 -12.90
N ALA A 1051 26.44 -6.08 -12.92
CA ALA A 1051 26.28 -6.86 -14.15
C ALA A 1051 25.10 -6.41 -15.03
N ARG A 1052 24.06 -5.77 -14.47
CA ARG A 1052 22.89 -5.30 -15.24
C ARG A 1052 22.98 -3.84 -15.67
N LEU A 1053 23.67 -3.00 -14.90
CA LEU A 1053 23.95 -1.61 -15.27
C LEU A 1053 24.80 -1.52 -16.56
N GLU A 1054 25.57 -2.56 -16.85
CA GLU A 1054 26.39 -2.66 -18.07
C GLU A 1054 25.59 -3.07 -19.32
N ALA A 1055 24.26 -3.32 -19.24
CA ALA A 1055 23.43 -3.76 -20.37
C ALA A 1055 22.53 -2.64 -20.97
N PRO A 1056 22.48 -2.45 -22.31
CA PRO A 1056 21.68 -1.38 -22.95
C PRO A 1056 20.17 -1.70 -23.17
N HIS A 1057 19.28 -0.70 -23.01
CA HIS A 1057 17.80 -0.79 -23.02
C HIS A 1057 17.13 -0.23 -24.31
N VAL A 1058 15.98 -0.76 -24.78
CA VAL A 1058 15.28 -0.38 -26.04
C VAL A 1058 13.72 -0.32 -25.91
N PRO A 1059 12.98 0.64 -26.54
CA PRO A 1059 11.52 0.78 -26.44
C PRO A 1059 10.68 -0.04 -27.45
N SER A 1060 9.40 -0.28 -27.13
CA SER A 1060 8.37 -1.03 -27.89
C SER A 1060 7.39 -0.12 -28.67
N SER A 1061 6.99 -0.54 -29.87
CA SER A 1061 6.07 0.15 -30.81
C SER A 1061 5.04 -0.86 -31.37
N PRO A 1062 3.80 -0.44 -31.71
CA PRO A 1062 2.68 -1.33 -32.07
C PRO A 1062 2.75 -2.02 -33.44
N ASP A 1063 3.77 -1.78 -34.27
CA ASP A 1063 4.00 -2.56 -35.51
C ASP A 1063 5.27 -3.41 -35.39
N ILE A 1064 5.16 -4.49 -34.60
CA ILE A 1064 6.31 -5.31 -34.20
C ILE A 1064 7.01 -5.90 -35.43
N GLY A 1065 6.30 -6.30 -36.50
CA GLY A 1065 6.91 -6.98 -37.65
C GLY A 1065 8.01 -6.16 -38.35
N ASP A 1066 7.67 -4.94 -38.76
CA ASP A 1066 8.60 -4.05 -39.48
C ASP A 1066 9.66 -3.45 -38.54
N ALA A 1067 9.27 -3.09 -37.31
CA ALA A 1067 10.20 -2.58 -36.30
C ALA A 1067 11.21 -3.66 -35.85
N LEU A 1068 10.77 -4.91 -35.72
CA LEU A 1068 11.60 -6.05 -35.37
C LEU A 1068 12.53 -6.42 -36.53
N ALA A 1069 12.02 -6.46 -37.77
CA ALA A 1069 12.85 -6.70 -38.94
C ALA A 1069 13.95 -5.63 -39.06
N ALA A 1070 13.61 -4.35 -38.89
CA ALA A 1070 14.58 -3.25 -38.89
C ALA A 1070 15.64 -3.38 -37.79
N LYS A 1071 15.29 -3.93 -36.62
CA LYS A 1071 16.22 -4.12 -35.49
C LYS A 1071 17.05 -5.40 -35.59
N ILE A 1072 16.49 -6.50 -36.08
CA ILE A 1072 17.21 -7.79 -36.19
C ILE A 1072 18.14 -7.81 -37.41
N LEU A 1073 17.75 -7.18 -38.52
CA LEU A 1073 18.51 -7.22 -39.77
C LEU A 1073 19.98 -6.77 -39.65
N PRO A 1074 20.31 -5.66 -38.97
CA PRO A 1074 21.69 -5.25 -38.75
C PRO A 1074 22.52 -6.32 -38.04
N HIS A 1075 21.94 -7.04 -37.06
CA HIS A 1075 22.65 -8.09 -36.33
C HIS A 1075 22.81 -9.39 -37.14
N LEU A 1076 21.88 -9.67 -38.05
CA LEU A 1076 22.00 -10.77 -39.00
C LEU A 1076 22.90 -10.44 -40.20
N ALA A 1077 23.24 -9.16 -40.44
CA ALA A 1077 24.09 -8.76 -41.55
C ALA A 1077 25.53 -9.27 -41.40
N THR A 1078 25.97 -9.49 -40.16
CA THR A 1078 27.30 -10.04 -39.84
C THR A 1078 27.32 -11.58 -39.81
N TRP A 1079 26.16 -12.23 -39.95
CA TRP A 1079 26.09 -13.69 -39.94
C TRP A 1079 26.51 -14.26 -41.31
N PRO A 1080 27.23 -15.38 -41.32
CA PRO A 1080 27.59 -16.04 -42.57
C PRO A 1080 26.34 -16.62 -43.26
N GLY A 1081 26.40 -16.75 -44.60
CA GLY A 1081 25.37 -17.43 -45.40
C GLY A 1081 24.40 -16.54 -46.17
N ARG A 1082 23.56 -17.18 -46.99
CA ARG A 1082 22.55 -16.51 -47.83
C ARG A 1082 21.33 -16.08 -47.00
N ARG A 1083 20.76 -14.94 -47.36
CA ARG A 1083 19.53 -14.38 -46.79
C ARG A 1083 18.30 -15.00 -47.46
N LEU A 1084 17.36 -15.53 -46.67
CA LEU A 1084 16.13 -16.21 -47.10
C LEU A 1084 14.92 -15.73 -46.29
N GLY A 1085 13.71 -16.03 -46.77
CA GLY A 1085 12.44 -15.65 -46.12
C GLY A 1085 11.83 -14.38 -46.73
N LYS A 1086 10.57 -14.08 -46.39
CA LYS A 1086 9.81 -12.93 -46.89
C LYS A 1086 10.44 -11.61 -46.43
N ALA A 1087 10.84 -11.53 -45.16
CA ALA A 1087 11.55 -10.39 -44.58
C ALA A 1087 13.08 -10.57 -44.61
N GLY A 1088 13.58 -11.72 -45.07
CA GLY A 1088 15.00 -12.01 -45.19
C GLY A 1088 15.69 -12.21 -43.84
N LEU A 1089 15.00 -12.79 -42.86
CA LEU A 1089 15.51 -12.97 -41.49
C LEU A 1089 16.06 -14.36 -41.23
N VAL A 1090 16.05 -15.23 -42.24
CA VAL A 1090 16.63 -16.56 -42.17
C VAL A 1090 17.99 -16.57 -42.86
N ARG A 1091 18.96 -17.28 -42.28
CA ARG A 1091 20.31 -17.52 -42.84
C ARG A 1091 20.50 -18.99 -43.14
N SER A 1092 21.23 -19.28 -44.23
CA SER A 1092 21.57 -20.64 -44.62
C SER A 1092 22.99 -20.68 -45.18
N LEU A 1093 23.81 -21.63 -44.72
CA LEU A 1093 25.20 -21.81 -45.16
C LEU A 1093 25.34 -22.81 -46.31
N GLY A 1094 24.38 -23.74 -46.44
CA GLY A 1094 24.39 -24.81 -47.43
C GLY A 1094 23.66 -24.47 -48.74
N ALA A 1095 23.94 -25.27 -49.78
CA ALA A 1095 23.17 -25.28 -51.01
C ALA A 1095 21.75 -25.84 -50.76
N ASP A 1096 20.78 -25.45 -51.60
CA ASP A 1096 19.42 -25.98 -51.48
C ASP A 1096 19.39 -27.44 -51.95
N ARG A 1097 19.41 -28.37 -50.99
CA ARG A 1097 19.39 -29.83 -51.22
C ARG A 1097 18.14 -30.44 -50.61
N PRO A 1098 17.63 -31.58 -51.13
CA PRO A 1098 16.42 -32.24 -50.63
C PRO A 1098 16.71 -33.03 -49.33
N LEU A 1099 17.25 -32.36 -48.32
CA LEU A 1099 17.55 -32.89 -46.98
C LEU A 1099 16.46 -32.47 -45.98
N PRO A 1100 16.33 -33.15 -44.83
CA PRO A 1100 15.47 -32.70 -43.73
C PRO A 1100 15.77 -31.25 -43.36
N LYS A 1101 14.72 -30.43 -43.20
CA LYS A 1101 14.85 -29.00 -42.91
C LYS A 1101 14.80 -28.77 -41.41
N LEU A 1102 15.94 -28.37 -40.85
CA LEU A 1102 16.08 -27.99 -39.44
C LEU A 1102 16.14 -26.47 -39.33
N PHE A 1103 15.10 -25.87 -38.73
CA PHE A 1103 15.08 -24.46 -38.41
C PHE A 1103 15.52 -24.29 -36.97
N TRP A 1104 16.65 -23.59 -36.78
CA TRP A 1104 17.24 -23.41 -35.47
C TRP A 1104 17.39 -21.94 -35.11
N CYS A 1105 16.92 -21.57 -33.91
CA CYS A 1105 17.03 -20.22 -33.39
C CYS A 1105 18.29 -20.10 -32.52
N PHE A 1106 19.29 -19.39 -33.03
CA PHE A 1106 20.61 -19.19 -32.41
C PHE A 1106 20.73 -17.82 -31.71
N GLN A 1107 21.74 -17.71 -30.84
CA GLN A 1107 22.14 -16.46 -30.20
C GLN A 1107 23.21 -15.72 -31.03
N ALA A 1108 24.10 -16.45 -31.71
CA ALA A 1108 25.19 -15.87 -32.50
C ALA A 1108 25.48 -16.62 -33.80
N GLY A 1109 26.02 -15.91 -34.79
CA GLY A 1109 26.30 -16.47 -36.11
C GLY A 1109 27.42 -17.52 -36.14
N HIS A 1110 28.31 -17.51 -35.14
CA HIS A 1110 29.35 -18.55 -35.01
C HIS A 1110 28.75 -19.90 -34.56
N GLU A 1111 27.69 -19.90 -33.75
CA GLU A 1111 26.99 -21.13 -33.34
C GLU A 1111 26.35 -21.82 -34.55
N LEU A 1112 25.74 -21.03 -35.45
CA LEU A 1112 25.24 -21.51 -36.73
C LEU A 1112 26.35 -22.16 -37.56
N ALA A 1113 27.53 -21.52 -37.65
CA ALA A 1113 28.66 -22.07 -38.40
C ALA A 1113 29.16 -23.40 -37.80
N GLN A 1114 29.35 -23.45 -36.47
CA GLN A 1114 29.86 -24.63 -35.77
C GLN A 1114 28.89 -25.81 -35.84
N LEU A 1115 27.59 -25.58 -35.67
CA LEU A 1115 26.59 -26.64 -35.79
C LEU A 1115 26.44 -27.08 -37.25
N SER A 1116 26.52 -26.15 -38.22
CA SER A 1116 26.48 -26.49 -39.64
C SER A 1116 27.66 -27.35 -40.06
N GLU A 1117 28.86 -27.08 -39.55
CA GLU A 1117 30.06 -27.90 -39.80
C GLU A 1117 29.91 -29.30 -39.20
N SER A 1118 29.36 -29.41 -37.99
CA SER A 1118 29.20 -30.68 -37.28
C SER A 1118 28.06 -31.57 -37.82
N LEU A 1119 27.07 -30.98 -38.50
CA LEU A 1119 25.98 -31.73 -39.12
C LEU A 1119 26.34 -32.29 -40.52
N ASP A 1120 27.52 -31.94 -41.07
CA ASP A 1120 28.15 -32.52 -42.26
C ASP A 1120 27.18 -32.86 -43.43
N ASP A 1121 26.39 -31.87 -43.87
CA ASP A 1121 25.42 -32.02 -44.96
C ASP A 1121 24.32 -33.10 -44.76
N ALA A 1122 24.08 -33.58 -43.53
CA ALA A 1122 22.99 -34.53 -43.23
C ALA A 1122 21.60 -33.86 -43.16
N VAL A 1123 21.57 -32.55 -42.85
CA VAL A 1123 20.34 -31.75 -42.76
C VAL A 1123 20.53 -30.36 -43.35
N SER A 1124 19.46 -29.80 -43.92
CA SER A 1124 19.43 -28.40 -44.34
C SER A 1124 19.17 -27.52 -43.13
N LEU A 1125 20.25 -26.94 -42.56
CA LEU A 1125 20.19 -26.04 -41.40
C LEU A 1125 19.85 -24.60 -41.80
N PHE A 1126 18.81 -24.06 -41.17
CA PHE A 1126 18.35 -22.68 -41.33
C PHE A 1126 18.47 -21.95 -40.00
N GLY A 1127 19.33 -20.94 -39.95
CA GLY A 1127 19.55 -20.12 -38.75
C GLY A 1127 18.60 -18.95 -38.69
N LEU A 1128 17.87 -18.85 -37.57
CA LEU A 1128 17.13 -17.67 -37.15
C LEU A 1128 17.82 -17.08 -35.92
N ARG A 1129 17.55 -15.82 -35.61
CA ARG A 1129 18.10 -15.15 -34.42
C ARG A 1129 17.04 -14.98 -33.34
N SER A 1130 17.42 -15.20 -32.09
CA SER A 1130 16.57 -14.86 -30.95
C SER A 1130 16.33 -13.34 -30.89
N GLY A 1131 15.11 -12.90 -30.56
CA GLY A 1131 14.70 -11.49 -30.56
C GLY A 1131 15.21 -10.63 -29.39
N HIS A 1132 16.13 -11.12 -28.54
CA HIS A 1132 16.48 -10.48 -27.25
C HIS A 1132 17.19 -9.14 -27.37
N LEU A 1133 17.81 -8.89 -28.53
CA LEU A 1133 18.41 -7.59 -28.85
C LEU A 1133 17.40 -6.57 -29.38
N ALA A 1134 16.17 -7.01 -29.69
CA ALA A 1134 15.18 -6.18 -30.39
C ALA A 1134 13.91 -5.94 -29.57
N VAL A 1135 13.50 -6.90 -28.74
CA VAL A 1135 12.29 -6.86 -27.92
C VAL A 1135 12.47 -7.60 -26.59
N GLU A 1136 11.80 -7.12 -25.55
CA GLU A 1136 11.62 -7.83 -24.28
C GLU A 1136 10.76 -9.07 -24.47
N TYR A 1137 11.03 -10.17 -23.75
CA TYR A 1137 10.33 -11.45 -23.87
C TYR A 1137 9.08 -11.50 -22.97
N THR A 1138 8.09 -10.68 -23.29
CA THR A 1138 6.74 -10.81 -22.73
C THR A 1138 5.96 -11.90 -23.47
N ALA A 1139 4.86 -12.38 -22.89
CA ALA A 1139 4.01 -13.38 -23.55
C ALA A 1139 3.49 -12.90 -24.92
N ASP A 1140 3.17 -11.61 -25.05
CA ASP A 1140 2.63 -11.03 -26.27
C ASP A 1140 3.71 -10.84 -27.35
N THR A 1141 4.91 -10.39 -26.97
CA THR A 1141 6.02 -10.24 -27.92
C THR A 1141 6.56 -11.60 -28.37
N LEU A 1142 6.57 -12.62 -27.50
CA LEU A 1142 6.93 -13.99 -27.86
C LEU A 1142 5.94 -14.60 -28.85
N LYS A 1143 4.63 -14.44 -28.62
CA LYS A 1143 3.59 -14.88 -29.58
C LYS A 1143 3.71 -14.16 -30.92
N ALA A 1144 3.94 -12.85 -30.89
CA ALA A 1144 4.14 -12.05 -32.11
C ALA A 1144 5.38 -12.50 -32.89
N LEU A 1145 6.49 -12.73 -32.18
CA LEU A 1145 7.74 -13.24 -32.76
C LEU A 1145 7.57 -14.66 -33.32
N GLY A 1146 6.85 -15.53 -32.60
CA GLY A 1146 6.53 -16.89 -33.04
C GLY A 1146 5.71 -16.89 -34.32
N ARG A 1147 4.65 -16.08 -34.40
CA ARG A 1147 3.85 -15.90 -35.62
C ARG A 1147 4.69 -15.43 -36.80
N PHE A 1148 5.50 -14.40 -36.56
CA PHE A 1148 6.35 -13.83 -37.60
C PHE A 1148 7.38 -14.83 -38.13
N TYR A 1149 8.01 -15.62 -37.26
CA TYR A 1149 8.91 -16.68 -37.71
C TYR A 1149 8.20 -17.89 -38.33
N ALA A 1150 6.97 -18.22 -37.92
CA ALA A 1150 6.17 -19.22 -38.60
C ALA A 1150 5.89 -18.82 -40.07
N ASP A 1151 5.66 -17.54 -40.34
CA ASP A 1151 5.51 -17.01 -41.70
C ASP A 1151 6.81 -17.11 -42.52
N GLU A 1152 7.95 -16.72 -41.94
CA GLU A 1152 9.26 -16.87 -42.60
C GLU A 1152 9.55 -18.36 -42.92
N ILE A 1153 9.33 -19.27 -41.96
CA ILE A 1153 9.52 -20.72 -42.13
C ILE A 1153 8.61 -21.25 -43.24
N THR A 1154 7.33 -20.86 -43.24
CA THR A 1154 6.35 -21.28 -44.25
C THR A 1154 6.73 -20.82 -45.65
N SER A 1155 7.32 -19.63 -45.80
CA SER A 1155 7.80 -19.12 -47.10
C SER A 1155 8.97 -19.93 -47.69
N ILE A 1156 9.82 -20.52 -46.83
CA ILE A 1156 11.02 -21.29 -47.23
C ILE A 1156 10.70 -22.78 -47.39
N ALA A 1157 9.81 -23.30 -46.54
CA ALA A 1157 9.40 -24.68 -46.49
C ALA A 1157 7.87 -24.74 -46.46
N PRO A 1158 7.20 -24.64 -47.61
CA PRO A 1158 5.73 -24.71 -47.67
C PRO A 1158 5.20 -26.13 -47.43
N THR A 1159 6.01 -27.16 -47.67
CA THR A 1159 5.64 -28.58 -47.55
C THR A 1159 6.72 -29.40 -46.84
N GLY A 1160 6.35 -30.58 -46.35
CA GLY A 1160 7.25 -31.54 -45.69
C GLY A 1160 7.27 -31.43 -44.15
N PRO A 1161 7.89 -32.42 -43.47
CA PRO A 1161 8.09 -32.40 -42.03
C PRO A 1161 9.10 -31.31 -41.64
N LEU A 1162 8.75 -30.53 -40.61
CA LEU A 1162 9.58 -29.47 -40.07
C LEU A 1162 10.23 -29.93 -38.76
N PHE A 1163 11.52 -29.67 -38.62
CA PHE A 1163 12.26 -29.86 -37.38
C PHE A 1163 12.61 -28.47 -36.84
N LEU A 1164 12.21 -28.21 -35.61
CA LEU A 1164 12.44 -26.93 -34.95
C LEU A 1164 13.41 -27.13 -33.80
N GLY A 1165 14.32 -26.19 -33.58
CA GLY A 1165 15.26 -26.29 -32.47
C GLY A 1165 15.71 -24.93 -31.95
N GLY A 1166 15.98 -24.83 -30.66
CA GLY A 1166 16.51 -23.58 -30.14
C GLY A 1166 17.16 -23.76 -28.78
N ASN A 1167 18.22 -23.00 -28.55
CA ASN A 1167 18.93 -22.97 -27.28
C ASN A 1167 18.44 -21.81 -26.41
N CYS A 1168 18.17 -22.10 -25.13
CA CYS A 1168 17.74 -21.11 -24.13
C CYS A 1168 16.55 -20.28 -24.67
N GLN A 1169 16.67 -18.96 -24.75
CA GLN A 1169 15.59 -18.10 -25.26
C GLN A 1169 15.14 -18.46 -26.68
N GLY A 1170 16.03 -18.98 -27.52
CA GLY A 1170 15.68 -19.45 -28.87
C GLY A 1170 14.69 -20.62 -28.87
N GLY A 1171 14.73 -21.47 -27.84
CA GLY A 1171 13.78 -22.57 -27.65
C GLY A 1171 12.35 -22.05 -27.41
N LEU A 1172 12.20 -20.98 -26.63
CA LEU A 1172 10.90 -20.33 -26.39
C LEU A 1172 10.30 -19.78 -27.70
N VAL A 1173 11.13 -19.16 -28.53
CA VAL A 1173 10.72 -18.63 -29.83
C VAL A 1173 10.27 -19.75 -30.76
N MET A 1174 11.05 -20.82 -30.84
CA MET A 1174 10.72 -21.97 -31.70
C MET A 1174 9.51 -22.75 -31.20
N ARG A 1175 9.26 -22.77 -29.89
CA ARG A 1175 8.01 -23.30 -29.34
C ARG A 1175 6.80 -22.50 -29.85
N GLU A 1176 6.83 -21.17 -29.76
CA GLU A 1176 5.72 -20.33 -30.23
C GLU A 1176 5.54 -20.40 -31.75
N ALA A 1177 6.64 -20.42 -32.52
CA ALA A 1177 6.59 -20.66 -33.96
C ALA A 1177 6.01 -22.04 -34.28
N GLY A 1178 6.40 -23.08 -33.55
CA GLY A 1178 5.87 -24.43 -33.69
C GLY A 1178 4.38 -24.52 -33.36
N LEU A 1179 3.91 -23.84 -32.30
CA LEU A 1179 2.49 -23.76 -31.96
C LEU A 1179 1.69 -23.09 -33.08
N GLU A 1180 2.21 -22.00 -33.64
CA GLU A 1180 1.57 -21.33 -34.76
C GLU A 1180 1.54 -22.21 -36.02
N LEU A 1181 2.65 -22.87 -36.35
CA LEU A 1181 2.73 -23.82 -37.47
C LEU A 1181 1.71 -24.96 -37.29
N LEU A 1182 1.57 -25.51 -36.09
CA LEU A 1182 0.56 -26.53 -35.78
C LEU A 1182 -0.87 -26.00 -35.94
N ARG A 1183 -1.16 -24.76 -35.50
CA ARG A 1183 -2.46 -24.09 -35.76
C ARG A 1183 -2.74 -23.94 -37.25
N GLN A 1184 -1.71 -23.67 -38.04
CA GLN A 1184 -1.78 -23.59 -39.50
C GLN A 1184 -1.87 -24.98 -40.18
N GLY A 1185 -1.96 -26.07 -39.41
CA GLY A 1185 -2.05 -27.44 -39.93
C GLY A 1185 -0.73 -27.98 -40.51
N ARG A 1186 0.41 -27.37 -40.18
CA ARG A 1186 1.74 -27.79 -40.66
C ARG A 1186 2.24 -29.01 -39.86
N ASN A 1187 2.97 -29.90 -40.52
CA ASN A 1187 3.60 -31.04 -39.88
C ASN A 1187 4.92 -30.64 -39.20
N VAL A 1188 4.86 -30.34 -37.90
CA VAL A 1188 6.06 -30.19 -37.05
C VAL A 1188 6.40 -31.55 -36.45
N ALA A 1189 7.41 -32.20 -37.02
CA ALA A 1189 7.76 -33.59 -36.69
C ALA A 1189 8.49 -33.70 -35.34
N LEU A 1190 9.31 -32.72 -35.01
CA LEU A 1190 10.04 -32.65 -33.74
C LEU A 1190 10.36 -31.20 -33.38
N THR A 1191 10.15 -30.87 -32.11
CA THR A 1191 10.59 -29.61 -31.52
C THR A 1191 11.65 -29.90 -30.44
N ILE A 1192 12.85 -29.37 -30.65
CA ILE A 1192 14.00 -29.55 -29.77
C ILE A 1192 14.12 -28.32 -28.88
N LEU A 1193 13.85 -28.50 -27.59
CA LEU A 1193 13.94 -27.45 -26.59
C LEU A 1193 15.18 -27.69 -25.75
N MET A 1194 16.24 -26.97 -26.08
CA MET A 1194 17.51 -27.10 -25.39
C MET A 1194 17.61 -26.09 -24.26
N GLU A 1195 17.98 -26.55 -23.06
CA GLU A 1195 18.27 -25.73 -21.88
C GLU A 1195 17.06 -24.92 -21.41
N GLN A 1196 15.92 -25.59 -21.23
CA GLN A 1196 14.69 -24.99 -20.71
C GLN A 1196 14.45 -25.37 -19.25
N GLY A 1197 14.67 -24.42 -18.34
CA GLY A 1197 14.30 -24.58 -16.92
C GLY A 1197 12.80 -24.46 -16.63
N ARG A 1198 11.98 -24.18 -17.65
CA ARG A 1198 10.51 -24.07 -17.54
C ARG A 1198 9.84 -25.07 -18.48
N PHE A 1199 8.95 -25.90 -17.93
CA PHE A 1199 8.23 -26.92 -18.70
C PHE A 1199 6.90 -26.38 -19.19
N PHE A 1200 6.90 -25.83 -20.40
CA PHE A 1200 5.69 -25.39 -21.05
C PHE A 1200 5.07 -26.55 -21.81
N HIS A 1201 3.78 -26.78 -21.63
CA HIS A 1201 3.09 -27.77 -22.46
C HIS A 1201 3.28 -27.45 -23.96
N TYR A 1202 3.56 -28.48 -24.75
CA TYR A 1202 3.64 -28.43 -26.20
C TYR A 1202 2.93 -29.66 -26.77
N PRO A 1203 2.01 -29.48 -27.74
CA PRO A 1203 1.16 -30.56 -28.23
C PRO A 1203 1.84 -31.51 -29.24
N GLY A 1204 3.03 -31.16 -29.76
CA GLY A 1204 3.81 -32.01 -30.66
C GLY A 1204 4.93 -32.79 -29.97
N THR A 1205 5.61 -33.67 -30.72
CA THR A 1205 6.75 -34.43 -30.19
C THR A 1205 7.88 -33.49 -29.78
N THR A 1206 8.36 -33.64 -28.55
CA THR A 1206 9.34 -32.75 -27.94
C THR A 1206 10.56 -33.54 -27.45
N LEU A 1207 11.74 -33.05 -27.82
CA LEU A 1207 13.02 -33.50 -27.26
C LEU A 1207 13.57 -32.40 -26.34
N LEU A 1208 13.75 -32.73 -25.06
CA LEU A 1208 14.38 -31.85 -24.09
C LEU A 1208 15.86 -32.19 -23.99
N LEU A 1209 16.73 -31.21 -24.28
CA LEU A 1209 18.18 -31.38 -24.22
C LEU A 1209 18.79 -30.55 -23.10
N PHE A 1210 19.59 -31.19 -22.24
CA PHE A 1210 20.29 -30.51 -21.15
C PHE A 1210 21.79 -30.82 -21.16
N GLY A 1211 22.62 -29.83 -20.82
CA GLY A 1211 24.02 -30.03 -20.52
C GLY A 1211 24.21 -30.76 -19.19
N ALA A 1212 25.10 -31.74 -19.15
CA ALA A 1212 25.42 -32.48 -17.93
C ALA A 1212 25.89 -31.58 -16.78
N GLY A 1213 26.65 -30.53 -17.11
CA GLY A 1213 27.11 -29.51 -16.15
C GLY A 1213 26.31 -28.22 -16.19
N SER A 1214 25.10 -28.23 -16.78
CA SER A 1214 24.26 -27.04 -16.84
C SER A 1214 23.50 -26.82 -15.54
N TYR A 1215 23.47 -25.57 -15.08
CA TYR A 1215 22.59 -25.15 -13.98
C TYR A 1215 21.10 -25.20 -14.35
N LEU A 1216 20.76 -25.33 -15.64
CA LEU A 1216 19.39 -25.51 -16.12
C LEU A 1216 18.98 -26.98 -16.24
N ASN A 1217 19.84 -27.92 -15.87
CA ASN A 1217 19.53 -29.35 -15.91
C ASN A 1217 18.63 -29.75 -14.72
N PRO A 1218 17.34 -30.02 -14.93
CA PRO A 1218 16.41 -30.30 -13.84
C PRO A 1218 16.65 -31.67 -13.19
N TYR A 1219 17.32 -32.61 -13.88
CA TYR A 1219 17.52 -33.96 -13.37
C TYR A 1219 18.45 -34.02 -12.16
N GLY A 1220 19.34 -33.04 -12.00
CA GLY A 1220 20.22 -32.93 -10.83
C GLY A 1220 19.58 -32.27 -9.61
N HIS A 1221 18.46 -31.55 -9.80
CA HIS A 1221 17.92 -30.60 -8.81
C HIS A 1221 16.46 -30.86 -8.41
N ILE A 1222 15.74 -31.72 -9.13
CA ILE A 1222 14.34 -32.07 -8.85
C ILE A 1222 14.29 -33.46 -8.21
N ALA A 1223 13.54 -33.62 -7.12
CA ALA A 1223 13.42 -34.89 -6.40
C ALA A 1223 12.71 -35.99 -7.21
N ALA A 1224 11.71 -35.63 -8.02
CA ALA A 1224 10.92 -36.56 -8.85
C ALA A 1224 10.67 -36.00 -10.27
N PRO A 1225 11.73 -35.85 -11.10
CA PRO A 1225 11.64 -35.21 -12.41
C PRO A 1225 10.64 -35.92 -13.32
N GLU A 1226 10.62 -37.26 -13.32
CA GLU A 1226 9.72 -38.07 -14.15
C GLU A 1226 8.23 -37.78 -13.92
N GLN A 1227 7.82 -37.53 -12.67
CA GLN A 1227 6.42 -37.21 -12.33
C GLN A 1227 6.04 -35.81 -12.85
N LEU A 1228 6.95 -34.84 -12.72
CA LEU A 1228 6.76 -33.49 -13.23
C LEU A 1228 6.66 -33.49 -14.76
N PHE A 1229 7.55 -34.23 -15.43
CA PHE A 1229 7.52 -34.36 -16.88
C PHE A 1229 6.27 -35.09 -17.38
N ARG A 1230 5.81 -36.13 -16.67
CA ARG A 1230 4.53 -36.81 -16.98
C ARG A 1230 3.34 -35.86 -16.87
N THR A 1231 3.39 -34.95 -15.89
CA THR A 1231 2.36 -33.91 -15.74
C THR A 1231 2.41 -32.91 -16.89
N ALA A 1232 3.59 -32.41 -17.26
CA ALA A 1232 3.75 -31.40 -18.29
C ALA A 1232 3.57 -31.93 -19.74
N TYR A 1233 4.02 -33.15 -20.01
CA TYR A 1233 4.05 -33.80 -21.32
C TYR A 1233 3.55 -35.26 -21.26
N PRO A 1234 2.26 -35.48 -21.00
CA PRO A 1234 1.70 -36.82 -20.81
C PRO A 1234 1.61 -37.66 -22.10
N ALA A 1235 1.83 -37.05 -23.28
CA ALA A 1235 1.77 -37.73 -24.58
C ALA A 1235 3.10 -38.35 -25.06
N GLY A 1236 4.14 -38.36 -24.20
CA GLY A 1236 5.47 -38.88 -24.52
C GLY A 1236 6.48 -37.77 -24.82
N HIS A 1237 7.63 -37.84 -24.18
CA HIS A 1237 8.75 -36.92 -24.34
C HIS A 1237 10.06 -37.69 -24.21
N ASP A 1238 11.07 -37.27 -24.96
CA ASP A 1238 12.44 -37.77 -24.81
C ASP A 1238 13.26 -36.71 -24.07
N VAL A 1239 14.05 -37.13 -23.09
CA VAL A 1239 15.03 -36.26 -22.43
C VAL A 1239 16.42 -36.86 -22.61
N GLU A 1240 17.35 -36.05 -23.10
CA GLU A 1240 18.74 -36.45 -23.30
C GLU A 1240 19.68 -35.45 -22.61
N ILE A 1241 20.75 -35.98 -22.02
CA ILE A 1241 21.79 -35.20 -21.36
C ILE A 1241 23.06 -35.28 -22.21
N ILE A 1242 23.61 -34.13 -22.60
CA ILE A 1242 24.81 -34.02 -23.44
C ILE A 1242 26.00 -33.40 -22.66
N PRO A 1243 27.25 -33.64 -23.08
CA PRO A 1243 28.43 -33.02 -22.46
C PRO A 1243 28.42 -31.50 -22.52
N GLY A 1244 28.94 -30.85 -21.48
CA GLY A 1244 29.11 -29.40 -21.40
C GLY A 1244 28.26 -28.72 -20.32
N ALA A 1245 28.61 -27.47 -20.05
CA ALA A 1245 27.87 -26.56 -19.18
C ALA A 1245 27.12 -25.51 -20.01
N HIS A 1246 26.24 -24.74 -19.35
CA HIS A 1246 25.43 -23.71 -20.00
C HIS A 1246 26.28 -22.77 -20.88
N GLY A 1247 25.85 -22.55 -22.13
CA GLY A 1247 26.55 -21.70 -23.11
C GLY A 1247 27.82 -22.32 -23.74
N HIS A 1248 28.19 -23.55 -23.39
CA HIS A 1248 29.42 -24.19 -23.88
C HIS A 1248 29.20 -25.29 -24.93
N TYR A 1249 27.98 -25.41 -25.46
CA TYR A 1249 27.54 -26.48 -26.34
C TYR A 1249 28.16 -26.42 -27.74
N PHE A 1250 28.42 -25.22 -28.24
CA PHE A 1250 28.99 -25.02 -29.56
C PHE A 1250 30.53 -25.04 -29.54
N ARG A 1251 31.16 -25.34 -28.39
CA ARG A 1251 32.62 -25.55 -28.33
C ARG A 1251 33.03 -26.85 -29.04
N PRO A 1252 34.27 -26.92 -29.58
CA PRO A 1252 34.81 -28.17 -30.14
C PRO A 1252 34.65 -29.34 -29.17
N GLY A 1253 34.18 -30.49 -29.66
CA GLY A 1253 33.87 -31.70 -28.88
C GLY A 1253 32.44 -31.78 -28.30
N ASN A 1254 31.87 -30.68 -27.79
CA ASN A 1254 30.48 -30.67 -27.31
C ASN A 1254 29.46 -30.58 -28.46
N VAL A 1255 29.81 -29.82 -29.51
CA VAL A 1255 28.95 -29.60 -30.68
C VAL A 1255 28.75 -30.88 -31.50
N GLU A 1256 29.74 -31.77 -31.52
CA GLU A 1256 29.66 -33.09 -32.15
C GLU A 1256 28.63 -33.99 -31.43
N ALA A 1257 28.63 -33.98 -30.09
CA ALA A 1257 27.65 -34.73 -29.29
C ALA A 1257 26.22 -34.19 -29.44
N LEU A 1258 26.08 -32.86 -29.55
CA LEU A 1258 24.81 -32.19 -29.87
C LEU A 1258 24.31 -32.62 -31.26
N ALA A 1259 25.17 -32.53 -32.29
CA ALA A 1259 24.83 -32.92 -33.66
C ALA A 1259 24.42 -34.40 -33.74
N ALA A 1260 25.18 -35.31 -33.13
CA ALA A 1260 24.88 -36.73 -33.10
C ALA A 1260 23.52 -37.04 -32.44
N THR A 1261 23.21 -36.34 -31.34
CA THR A 1261 21.90 -36.47 -30.68
C THR A 1261 20.77 -35.99 -31.58
N ILE A 1262 20.91 -34.81 -32.20
CA ILE A 1262 19.91 -34.27 -33.13
C ILE A 1262 19.65 -35.25 -34.28
N LEU A 1263 20.69 -35.76 -34.93
CA LEU A 1263 20.57 -36.70 -36.06
C LEU A 1263 19.85 -37.99 -35.66
N ARG A 1264 20.18 -38.55 -34.49
CA ARG A 1264 19.53 -39.76 -33.98
C ARG A 1264 18.01 -39.58 -33.83
N HIS A 1265 17.54 -38.43 -33.35
CA HIS A 1265 16.10 -38.17 -33.22
C HIS A 1265 15.45 -37.85 -34.58
N ILE A 1266 16.13 -37.12 -35.46
CA ILE A 1266 15.64 -36.89 -36.83
C ILE A 1266 15.46 -38.23 -37.56
N ASP A 1267 16.42 -39.15 -37.47
CA ASP A 1267 16.36 -40.46 -38.12
C ASP A 1267 15.27 -41.35 -37.51
N ARG A 1268 15.03 -41.32 -36.19
CA ARG A 1268 13.86 -42.00 -35.58
C ARG A 1268 12.54 -41.54 -36.21
N HIS A 1269 12.40 -40.26 -36.53
CA HIS A 1269 11.21 -39.75 -37.21
C HIS A 1269 11.17 -40.09 -38.72
N ARG A 1270 12.31 -40.43 -39.34
CA ARG A 1270 12.40 -40.91 -40.73
C ARG A 1270 12.10 -42.40 -40.86
N ASP A 1271 12.64 -43.21 -39.95
CA ASP A 1271 12.55 -44.68 -39.96
C ASP A 1271 11.31 -45.21 -39.22
N GLY A 1272 10.69 -44.36 -38.39
CA GLY A 1272 9.83 -44.76 -37.25
C GLY A 1272 8.32 -44.56 -37.37
N GLY A 1273 7.78 -44.48 -38.59
CA GLY A 1273 6.55 -45.26 -38.85
C GLY A 1273 6.79 -46.77 -38.67
N ARG A 1274 8.04 -47.20 -38.40
CA ARG A 1274 8.46 -48.55 -38.03
C ARG A 1274 9.61 -48.55 -37.01
N ALA A 1275 9.33 -48.24 -35.75
CA ALA A 1275 10.03 -48.85 -34.61
C ALA A 1275 9.17 -48.67 -33.35
N SER A 1276 8.82 -49.80 -32.75
CA SER A 1276 7.94 -50.00 -31.58
C SER A 1276 8.45 -49.39 -30.30
#